data_AF-A0A077ZEI5-F1
#
_entry.id   AF-A0A077ZEI5-F1
#
_cell.length_a   1.000
_cell.length_b   1.000
_cell.length_c   1.000
_cell.angle_alpha   90.00
_cell.angle_beta   90.00
_cell.angle_gamma   90.00
#
_symmetry.space_group_name_H-M   'P 1'
#
loop_
_entity.id
_entity.type
_entity.pdbx_description
1 polymer ?
#
loop_
_entity_poly.entity_id
_entity_poly.type
_entity_poly.pdbx_seq_one_letter_code
_entity_poly.pdbx_strand_id
1 'polypeptide(L)'
;MFLAASKHLRQLDNKDEKAASGDSKQQARRASLSAHRKHSSTVPHTAADEHSVAKGLDLPSEGHVEQGDSSARNIEGETSLDPLSRIQHGQVTWKTISKQISKFVTDLPVLSVVIFEQLSSPNLFELLNSLNDWLEYASCFIRCQYVETKAPRKDALVKLNEKVAFFKQYELAVKTLLEILDDKLASGATDSQVRSAAQSFSSKWSHLLELTDSAVESLTSYLENAPDMQLEKAMQSLLEWLDCAEDVITTQDLDVIDQVEVTAAKISRLKELEKEMAVQRERLSFVVNVADEMRREGSNEYEALSNKVSALVPRWSDIERVLTNQLARLDAGFSLLQDWELRVSELEKWMVQVTEFIYAEKPAVGIVETLKAQLEQSQALINDVDALAPKVKEMETWAEELKAICTPRMTEYLRARMEEIISHWNEVVRVTKAKHESLNEAYSRSMKTFDDINMLTKWLWGIEQEVHSFGSPNSGKELCAMIKRHKQILEELRSKSETIESAVCLGGVIIDAVDQADETTRQLKQQFLNAREQWRAVCQQMESRLSILTDAYELWKEFQELVAVERVSLDRLEETLKEPMKSAADAEEFSEQLDEFERQMEGGGGHSRIMEIAQALNSQKLLSSAIKSELNKYLARREEVLEPARERQKFLESDAREAQNIEQQLHECLSWLSQVDFILKTRSECDILASDVPEDYKKLYDDFDSHKNGIFRLEKQIAHYQQVDQQLAAQRLAEQVNHLKKYMCDLQSKLERYKQPSELDDRLQRVRRILDDLEQSFELLAVTSDDLEEIDQLLEKVEVTDEAVCELQGEVSDLKATRAKAQPSSSTVGTLEIEELEEALRSFHVKVMESRDKYQSIKDMLTVSSTNLQTCSELLNEVESELRKSEGDDTPAPEDRRRLALAHRKQVADCSKYLRDTQVGLQKFSELTSPEAAAELQSILDLLRNKISIINGKLDEWALTNEKITKEVVELQKKFFDIHADVACELNLTESDISQCGNDHLCLKAQLDYLKSLRPKVDSLKETAVKIIAKQGDPLHAIEAESSQLCRRWEGLLESTKDQLSQATHTDECDDQKTVSVTASFGKEGVSLSADKEEGKSTAATEQQMSVDESGAQVKLEEESFTADRLVAQANALADSIVSVEDLLIESEKDFAQLQSKFQDVSNTVEACSCHVHQLLDRTEKEKCAELRPTVVPILSKLETMDSKLKMLSKKVKTLIDINENHKRKHEVLSTHAKSCLANLVFLENSVVAFFFQRKRKGSGFWIDLNFENGKALDEGHSL
;
A
#
# COMPACT_ATOMS: atom_id res chain seq x y z
N MET A 1 17.80 45.47 74.71
CA MET A 1 18.90 45.41 73.69
C MET A 1 20.30 45.21 74.29
N PHE A 2 20.68 45.94 75.35
CA PHE A 2 22.04 45.94 75.91
C PHE A 2 22.54 44.53 76.32
N LEU A 3 21.68 43.71 76.93
CA LEU A 3 21.92 42.29 77.18
C LEU A 3 22.32 41.48 75.94
N ALA A 4 21.77 41.78 74.76
CA ALA A 4 22.13 41.09 73.52
C ALA A 4 23.54 41.44 73.07
N ALA A 5 23.96 42.70 73.20
CA ALA A 5 25.33 43.14 72.91
C ALA A 5 26.35 42.54 73.90
N SER A 6 26.04 42.57 75.21
CA SER A 6 26.86 41.91 76.24
C SER A 6 26.99 40.40 76.00
N LYS A 7 25.88 39.73 75.66
CA LYS A 7 25.87 38.31 75.29
C LYS A 7 26.64 38.01 74.01
N HIS A 8 26.62 38.90 73.01
CA HIS A 8 27.45 38.78 71.81
C HIS A 8 28.94 38.95 72.10
N LEU A 9 29.32 39.93 72.92
CA LEU A 9 30.72 40.14 73.35
C LEU A 9 31.24 38.94 74.14
N ARG A 10 30.50 38.47 75.15
CA ARG A 10 30.86 37.25 75.92
C ARG A 10 30.89 35.98 75.05
N GLN A 11 30.15 35.94 73.93
CA GLN A 11 30.17 34.83 72.95
C GLN A 11 31.31 34.90 71.92
N LEU A 12 31.83 36.09 71.61
CA LEU A 12 33.01 36.26 70.76
C LEU A 12 34.27 35.77 71.49
N ASP A 13 34.46 36.22 72.73
CA ASP A 13 35.54 35.81 73.63
C ASP A 13 35.58 34.26 73.78
N ASN A 14 34.40 33.66 74.03
CA ASN A 14 34.21 32.21 74.11
C ASN A 14 34.39 31.43 72.80
N LYS A 15 34.44 32.11 71.63
CA LYS A 15 34.71 31.51 70.33
C LYS A 15 36.20 31.57 70.00
N ASP A 16 36.87 32.70 70.24
CA ASP A 16 38.29 32.85 69.92
C ASP A 16 39.18 31.98 70.82
N GLU A 17 38.87 31.82 72.12
CA GLU A 17 39.54 30.83 72.98
C GLU A 17 39.38 29.38 72.46
N LYS A 18 38.19 29.04 71.92
CA LYS A 18 37.91 27.68 71.41
C LYS A 18 38.51 27.45 70.02
N ALA A 19 38.62 28.48 69.18
CA ALA A 19 39.33 28.42 67.90
C ALA A 19 40.84 28.20 68.13
N ALA A 20 41.47 28.99 69.00
CA ALA A 20 42.89 28.85 69.35
C ALA A 20 43.23 27.46 69.94
N SER A 21 42.30 26.87 70.69
CA SER A 21 42.42 25.52 71.27
C SER A 21 42.29 24.37 70.25
N GLY A 22 41.65 24.62 69.09
CA GLY A 22 41.32 23.62 68.08
C GLY A 22 42.46 23.29 67.11
N ASP A 23 42.91 24.29 66.33
CA ASP A 23 43.79 24.06 65.17
C ASP A 23 45.16 23.47 65.52
N SER A 24 45.64 23.72 66.75
CA SER A 24 46.86 23.12 67.31
C SER A 24 46.87 21.57 67.32
N LYS A 25 45.72 20.92 67.13
CA LYS A 25 45.61 19.45 67.05
C LYS A 25 45.44 18.88 65.64
N GLN A 26 45.11 19.71 64.64
CA GLN A 26 44.66 19.21 63.33
C GLN A 26 45.69 19.45 62.19
N GLN A 27 46.59 20.44 62.34
CA GLN A 27 47.67 20.68 61.37
C GLN A 27 48.72 19.55 61.26
N ALA A 28 48.73 18.60 62.21
CA ALA A 28 49.70 17.50 62.30
C ALA A 28 49.42 16.28 61.38
N ARG A 29 48.45 16.36 60.44
CA ARG A 29 48.05 15.25 59.54
C ARG A 29 48.10 15.57 58.04
N ARG A 30 49.00 16.47 57.60
CA ARG A 30 49.24 16.77 56.17
C ARG A 30 49.97 15.62 55.43
N ALA A 31 49.81 15.63 54.09
CA ALA A 31 50.64 15.02 53.02
C ALA A 31 50.33 13.59 52.49
N SER A 32 50.49 13.44 51.16
CA SER A 32 50.42 12.23 50.29
C SER A 32 49.02 11.83 49.75
N LEU A 33 48.79 11.48 48.47
CA LEU A 33 49.46 11.69 47.15
C LEU A 33 48.52 11.26 45.97
N SER A 34 48.85 11.41 44.67
CA SER A 34 47.87 11.21 43.54
C SER A 34 48.40 10.81 42.12
N ALA A 35 47.50 10.23 41.27
CA ALA A 35 47.40 10.23 39.78
C ALA A 35 48.29 9.34 38.83
N HIS A 36 47.75 8.85 37.67
CA HIS A 36 48.34 8.75 36.27
C HIS A 36 47.41 8.15 35.13
N ARG A 37 47.86 7.91 33.85
CA ARG A 37 47.05 8.02 32.55
C ARG A 37 47.28 7.00 31.34
N LYS A 38 46.23 6.79 30.49
CA LYS A 38 46.00 6.76 28.96
C LYS A 38 46.81 5.95 27.84
N HIS A 39 46.13 5.73 26.65
CA HIS A 39 46.55 5.46 25.20
C HIS A 39 46.66 3.99 24.59
N SER A 40 46.63 3.64 23.25
CA SER A 40 45.93 4.12 21.98
C SER A 40 46.17 3.31 20.61
N SER A 41 45.12 3.02 19.78
CA SER A 41 44.93 3.05 18.25
C SER A 41 45.63 2.15 17.12
N THR A 42 44.93 1.90 15.94
CA THR A 42 45.31 2.16 14.45
C THR A 42 45.14 1.08 13.26
N VAL A 43 44.23 1.31 12.23
CA VAL A 43 44.17 1.14 10.68
C VAL A 43 44.35 -0.20 9.78
N PRO A 44 43.66 -0.40 8.57
CA PRO A 44 43.76 -1.52 7.52
C PRO A 44 43.80 -1.21 5.92
N HIS A 45 43.77 -2.20 4.94
CA HIS A 45 43.83 -2.07 3.38
C HIS A 45 43.39 -3.29 2.36
N THR A 46 42.77 -3.05 1.12
CA THR A 46 42.86 -3.59 -0.39
C THR A 46 42.36 -4.94 -1.22
N ALA A 47 41.56 -4.87 -2.41
CA ALA A 47 41.52 -5.39 -3.95
C ALA A 47 41.08 -6.79 -4.83
N ALA A 48 40.48 -6.85 -6.18
CA ALA A 48 40.53 -7.81 -7.56
C ALA A 48 39.31 -8.49 -8.70
N ASP A 49 39.40 -8.86 -10.17
CA ASP A 49 38.83 -9.78 -11.55
C ASP A 49 37.55 -9.78 -12.83
N GLU A 50 37.05 -10.43 -14.12
CA GLU A 50 37.04 -11.53 -15.46
C GLU A 50 36.09 -11.57 -17.04
N HIS A 51 35.82 -12.58 -18.16
CA HIS A 51 35.29 -12.66 -19.82
C HIS A 51 34.40 -13.84 -20.89
N SER A 52 34.07 -13.91 -22.38
CA SER A 52 33.20 -14.95 -23.48
C SER A 52 32.93 -15.08 -25.29
N VAL A 53 32.19 -16.04 -26.22
CA VAL A 53 31.90 -16.24 -27.94
C VAL A 53 30.89 -17.34 -28.98
N ALA A 54 30.57 -17.45 -30.48
CA ALA A 54 29.64 -18.45 -31.56
C ALA A 54 29.44 -18.63 -33.37
N LYS A 55 28.68 -19.59 -34.32
CA LYS A 55 28.27 -19.79 -36.02
C LYS A 55 27.41 -21.05 -37.05
N GLY A 56 27.00 -21.15 -38.52
CA GLY A 56 26.25 -22.29 -39.60
C GLY A 56 25.77 -22.36 -41.36
N LEU A 57 25.15 -23.42 -42.29
CA LEU A 57 24.72 -23.68 -43.98
C LEU A 57 23.60 -24.85 -44.81
N ASP A 58 23.09 -25.46 -46.12
CA ASP A 58 23.03 -25.79 -47.83
C ASP A 58 21.77 -26.54 -48.95
N LEU A 59 21.74 -27.21 -50.32
CA LEU A 59 20.64 -27.60 -51.63
C LEU A 59 20.45 -28.87 -52.95
N PRO A 60 19.47 -29.10 -54.12
CA PRO A 60 18.94 -30.33 -55.24
C PRO A 60 18.41 -30.49 -57.00
N SER A 61 17.77 -31.58 -57.87
CA SER A 61 17.31 -31.88 -59.54
C SER A 61 16.26 -33.08 -60.47
N GLU A 62 16.08 -33.47 -61.94
CA GLU A 62 14.90 -34.15 -63.05
C GLU A 62 14.86 -35.27 -64.51
N GLY A 63 13.79 -35.70 -65.54
CA GLY A 63 13.62 -36.74 -66.94
C GLY A 63 12.35 -37.20 -68.18
N HIS A 64 12.26 -38.13 -69.40
CA HIS A 64 11.21 -38.54 -70.76
C HIS A 64 11.11 -40.00 -71.86
N VAL A 65 10.45 -40.65 -73.09
CA VAL A 65 9.31 -40.96 -74.39
C VAL A 65 9.26 -42.33 -75.59
N GLU A 66 8.60 -43.00 -76.80
CA GLU A 66 7.43 -43.34 -78.06
C GLU A 66 7.40 -44.69 -79.30
N GLN A 67 6.70 -45.38 -80.50
CA GLN A 67 5.48 -45.77 -81.69
C GLN A 67 5.34 -47.10 -82.95
N GLY A 68 4.29 -47.56 -83.96
CA GLY A 68 4.10 -48.65 -85.31
C GLY A 68 2.69 -49.33 -86.22
N ASP A 69 2.18 -50.14 -87.43
CA ASP A 69 2.21 -51.03 -88.92
C ASP A 69 0.95 -52.04 -89.82
N SER A 70 0.92 -52.82 -91.12
CA SER A 70 -0.25 -53.52 -92.20
C SER A 70 -0.30 -54.80 -93.49
N SER A 71 -1.35 -55.32 -94.47
CA SER A 71 -1.51 -56.57 -95.69
C SER A 71 -2.72 -57.04 -96.96
N ALA A 72 -2.84 -58.16 -97.98
CA ALA A 72 -3.91 -58.69 -99.24
C ALA A 72 -4.07 -60.13 -100.35
N ARG A 73 -5.09 -60.61 -101.39
CA ARG A 73 -5.38 -61.96 -102.46
C ARG A 73 -6.45 -62.28 -103.90
N ASN A 74 -6.70 -63.47 -104.82
CA ASN A 74 -7.66 -63.87 -106.22
C ASN A 74 -8.06 -65.40 -107.14
N ILE A 75 -8.92 -65.74 -108.35
CA ILE A 75 -9.46 -67.13 -109.26
C ILE A 75 -10.21 -67.44 -110.89
N GLU A 76 -10.78 -68.65 -111.61
CA GLU A 76 -11.32 -69.15 -113.20
C GLU A 76 -12.40 -70.46 -113.86
N GLY A 77 -12.69 -71.03 -115.25
CA GLY A 77 -13.67 -72.29 -115.95
C GLY A 77 -14.12 -72.90 -117.60
N GLU A 78 -14.93 -74.07 -118.12
CA GLU A 78 -15.20 -75.03 -119.55
C GLU A 78 -16.61 -75.65 -120.43
N THR A 79 -17.05 -76.65 -121.49
CA THR A 79 -16.90 -77.57 -122.94
C THR A 79 -18.07 -78.43 -123.97
N SER A 80 -18.02 -79.70 -124.77
CA SER A 80 -18.70 -80.35 -126.19
C SER A 80 -19.28 -81.95 -126.73
N LEU A 81 -19.51 -82.55 -128.08
CA LEU A 81 -20.27 -83.91 -128.79
C LEU A 81 -20.57 -84.45 -130.46
N ASP A 82 -20.79 -85.78 -131.10
CA ASP A 82 -21.53 -86.45 -132.47
C ASP A 82 -21.70 -88.13 -133.08
N PRO A 83 -21.65 -88.84 -134.41
CA PRO A 83 -22.19 -90.28 -134.98
C PRO A 83 -21.87 -91.61 -136.12
N LEU A 84 -20.98 -92.01 -137.20
CA LEU A 84 -20.18 -93.41 -137.49
C LEU A 84 -20.02 -94.71 -138.50
N SER A 85 -20.99 -95.64 -138.77
CA SER A 85 -20.84 -97.16 -138.74
C SER A 85 -19.62 -98.02 -139.28
N ARG A 86 -19.15 -97.92 -140.54
CA ARG A 86 -18.13 -98.84 -141.12
C ARG A 86 -16.72 -98.68 -140.52
N ILE A 87 -16.48 -97.54 -139.88
CA ILE A 87 -15.23 -97.20 -139.20
C ILE A 87 -15.19 -97.88 -137.83
N GLN A 88 -16.29 -97.84 -137.06
CA GLN A 88 -16.44 -98.58 -135.80
C GLN A 88 -16.27 -100.09 -135.96
N HIS A 89 -16.74 -100.65 -137.08
CA HIS A 89 -16.58 -102.08 -137.39
C HIS A 89 -15.19 -102.44 -137.94
N GLY A 90 -14.23 -101.50 -137.96
CA GLY A 90 -12.85 -101.72 -138.42
C GLY A 90 -12.69 -101.99 -139.93
N GLN A 91 -13.79 -102.03 -140.70
CA GLN A 91 -13.78 -102.33 -142.14
C GLN A 91 -13.07 -101.25 -142.95
N VAL A 92 -13.11 -100.00 -142.47
CA VAL A 92 -12.41 -98.85 -143.04
C VAL A 92 -11.60 -98.18 -141.93
N THR A 93 -10.27 -98.32 -142.00
CA THR A 93 -9.34 -97.70 -141.04
C THR A 93 -8.80 -96.39 -141.59
N TRP A 94 -8.23 -95.53 -140.73
CA TRP A 94 -7.44 -94.37 -141.19
C TRP A 94 -6.37 -94.75 -142.21
N LYS A 95 -5.68 -95.88 -142.01
CA LYS A 95 -4.65 -96.40 -142.93
C LYS A 95 -5.23 -96.90 -144.26
N THR A 96 -6.52 -97.22 -144.31
CA THR A 96 -7.27 -97.51 -145.53
C THR A 96 -7.62 -96.20 -146.25
N ILE A 97 -8.21 -95.24 -145.52
CA ILE A 97 -8.64 -93.92 -146.03
C ILE A 97 -7.45 -93.17 -146.62
N SER A 98 -6.39 -92.98 -145.81
CA SER A 98 -5.21 -92.24 -146.19
C SER A 98 -4.54 -92.85 -147.42
N LYS A 99 -4.34 -94.18 -147.43
CA LYS A 99 -3.76 -94.89 -148.59
C LYS A 99 -4.56 -94.68 -149.87
N GLN A 100 -5.89 -94.64 -149.81
CA GLN A 100 -6.73 -94.46 -150.99
C GLN A 100 -6.74 -93.00 -151.47
N ILE A 101 -6.93 -92.03 -150.57
CA ILE A 101 -6.82 -90.60 -150.91
C ILE A 101 -5.44 -90.29 -151.49
N SER A 102 -4.37 -90.75 -150.82
CA SER A 102 -3.00 -90.64 -151.32
C SER A 102 -2.88 -91.22 -152.73
N LYS A 103 -3.35 -92.46 -152.97
CA LYS A 103 -3.28 -93.11 -154.28
C LYS A 103 -3.94 -92.26 -155.37
N PHE A 104 -5.19 -91.84 -155.18
CA PHE A 104 -5.89 -91.03 -156.19
C PHE A 104 -5.17 -89.69 -156.44
N VAL A 105 -4.69 -89.00 -155.41
CA VAL A 105 -4.01 -87.71 -155.58
C VAL A 105 -2.57 -87.87 -156.11
N THR A 106 -1.88 -89.00 -155.88
CA THR A 106 -0.54 -89.26 -156.45
C THR A 106 -0.57 -89.75 -157.90
N ASP A 107 -1.66 -90.38 -158.34
CA ASP A 107 -1.80 -90.85 -159.72
C ASP A 107 -2.11 -89.68 -160.70
N LEU A 108 -2.61 -88.55 -160.20
CA LEU A 108 -3.04 -87.40 -161.01
C LEU A 108 -1.92 -86.57 -161.68
N PRO A 109 -0.79 -86.24 -161.02
CA PRO A 109 0.29 -85.42 -161.61
C PRO A 109 0.96 -86.01 -162.86
N VAL A 110 0.67 -87.27 -163.20
CA VAL A 110 1.14 -87.95 -164.43
C VAL A 110 0.26 -87.59 -165.63
N LEU A 111 -0.97 -87.10 -165.40
CA LEU A 111 -1.89 -86.64 -166.43
C LEU A 111 -1.57 -85.18 -166.80
N SER A 112 -0.59 -84.99 -167.67
CA SER A 112 -0.40 -83.70 -168.34
C SER A 112 -1.67 -83.29 -169.11
N VAL A 113 -1.84 -82.00 -169.38
CA VAL A 113 -3.02 -81.41 -170.06
C VAL A 113 -3.43 -82.22 -171.30
N VAL A 114 -2.44 -82.69 -172.08
CA VAL A 114 -2.58 -83.49 -173.31
C VAL A 114 -3.32 -84.82 -173.09
N ILE A 115 -3.27 -85.41 -171.88
CA ILE A 115 -3.95 -86.67 -171.56
C ILE A 115 -5.32 -86.41 -170.92
N PHE A 116 -5.47 -85.32 -170.15
CA PHE A 116 -6.80 -84.90 -169.67
C PHE A 116 -7.72 -84.49 -170.84
N GLU A 117 -7.17 -84.06 -171.98
CA GLU A 117 -7.91 -83.91 -173.24
C GLU A 117 -8.45 -85.23 -173.82
N GLN A 118 -7.79 -86.37 -173.60
CA GLN A 118 -8.20 -87.68 -174.15
C GLN A 118 -9.00 -88.56 -173.18
N LEU A 119 -9.15 -88.16 -171.91
CA LEU A 119 -9.98 -88.88 -170.95
C LEU A 119 -11.47 -88.78 -171.29
N SER A 120 -12.07 -89.92 -171.62
CA SER A 120 -13.51 -90.03 -171.91
C SER A 120 -14.36 -89.82 -170.65
N SER A 121 -15.49 -89.12 -170.80
CA SER A 121 -16.47 -88.78 -169.75
C SER A 121 -16.65 -89.82 -168.62
N PRO A 122 -16.94 -91.12 -168.89
CA PRO A 122 -17.15 -92.12 -167.83
C PRO A 122 -15.96 -92.29 -166.88
N ASN A 123 -14.72 -92.24 -167.39
CA ASN A 123 -13.51 -92.44 -166.58
C ASN A 123 -13.33 -91.30 -165.55
N LEU A 124 -13.77 -90.09 -165.90
CA LEU A 124 -13.72 -88.92 -165.03
C LEU A 124 -14.79 -88.99 -163.93
N PHE A 125 -15.98 -89.50 -164.26
CA PHE A 125 -17.08 -89.70 -163.30
C PHE A 125 -16.76 -90.78 -162.25
N GLU A 126 -16.19 -91.93 -162.66
CA GLU A 126 -15.78 -92.97 -161.71
C GLU A 126 -14.70 -92.48 -160.72
N LEU A 127 -13.70 -91.74 -161.22
CA LEU A 127 -12.63 -91.19 -160.39
C LEU A 127 -13.16 -90.17 -159.38
N LEU A 128 -14.06 -89.28 -159.81
CA LEU A 128 -14.69 -88.30 -158.92
C LEU A 128 -15.59 -88.97 -157.88
N ASN A 129 -16.39 -89.98 -158.24
CA ASN A 129 -17.23 -90.70 -157.28
C ASN A 129 -16.39 -91.45 -156.24
N SER A 130 -15.31 -92.12 -156.66
CA SER A 130 -14.39 -92.78 -155.74
C SER A 130 -13.73 -91.79 -154.77
N LEU A 131 -13.27 -90.62 -155.25
CA LEU A 131 -12.78 -89.55 -154.37
C LEU A 131 -13.85 -89.09 -153.37
N ASN A 132 -15.09 -88.89 -153.83
CA ASN A 132 -16.23 -88.51 -152.98
C ASN A 132 -16.53 -89.52 -151.87
N ASP A 133 -16.37 -90.82 -152.13
CA ASP A 133 -16.55 -91.86 -151.10
C ASP A 133 -15.42 -91.81 -150.07
N TRP A 134 -14.16 -91.65 -150.49
CA TRP A 134 -13.04 -91.61 -149.55
C TRP A 134 -13.01 -90.33 -148.70
N LEU A 135 -13.52 -89.20 -149.20
CA LEU A 135 -13.75 -87.99 -148.39
C LEU A 135 -14.88 -88.16 -147.36
N GLU A 136 -15.91 -88.93 -147.68
CA GLU A 136 -16.98 -89.27 -146.72
C GLU A 136 -16.42 -90.10 -145.54
N TYR A 137 -15.60 -91.11 -145.84
CA TYR A 137 -14.92 -91.88 -144.81
C TYR A 137 -13.91 -91.04 -144.02
N ALA A 138 -13.23 -90.08 -144.64
CA ALA A 138 -12.34 -89.15 -143.94
C ALA A 138 -13.10 -88.28 -142.92
N SER A 139 -14.19 -87.67 -143.34
CA SER A 139 -15.00 -86.78 -142.49
C SER A 139 -15.60 -87.55 -141.32
N CYS A 140 -16.22 -88.70 -141.59
CA CYS A 140 -16.79 -89.54 -140.55
C CYS A 140 -15.73 -90.14 -139.61
N PHE A 141 -14.51 -90.40 -140.08
CA PHE A 141 -13.42 -90.88 -139.22
C PHE A 141 -12.95 -89.81 -138.21
N ILE A 142 -12.93 -88.54 -138.62
CA ILE A 142 -12.57 -87.43 -137.75
C ILE A 142 -13.66 -87.18 -136.72
N ARG A 143 -14.93 -87.20 -137.14
CA ARG A 143 -16.08 -87.11 -136.24
C ARG A 143 -16.03 -88.23 -135.18
N CYS A 144 -15.86 -89.50 -135.62
CA CYS A 144 -15.65 -90.66 -134.73
C CYS A 144 -14.62 -90.39 -133.63
N GLN A 145 -13.41 -90.03 -134.05
CA GLN A 145 -12.23 -90.21 -133.21
C GLN A 145 -11.88 -88.97 -132.38
N TYR A 146 -12.48 -87.81 -132.66
CA TYR A 146 -12.10 -86.54 -132.03
C TYR A 146 -13.28 -85.69 -131.58
N VAL A 147 -14.40 -85.70 -132.29
CA VAL A 147 -15.60 -84.91 -131.93
C VAL A 147 -16.47 -85.69 -130.92
N GLU A 148 -16.52 -87.00 -131.06
CA GLU A 148 -17.51 -87.85 -130.38
C GLU A 148 -17.02 -88.58 -129.14
N THR A 149 -15.80 -89.11 -129.20
CA THR A 149 -15.42 -90.24 -128.34
C THR A 149 -15.03 -89.85 -126.92
N LYS A 150 -14.97 -88.54 -126.60
CA LYS A 150 -14.68 -87.97 -125.26
C LYS A 150 -13.47 -88.58 -124.53
N ALA A 151 -12.52 -89.12 -125.28
CA ALA A 151 -11.37 -89.88 -124.80
C ALA A 151 -10.16 -88.95 -124.51
N PRO A 152 -9.06 -89.42 -123.85
CA PRO A 152 -8.13 -88.53 -123.14
C PRO A 152 -7.47 -87.46 -124.04
N ARG A 153 -7.76 -86.21 -123.67
CA ARG A 153 -7.78 -85.04 -124.58
C ARG A 153 -6.40 -84.65 -125.12
N LYS A 154 -5.36 -84.66 -124.27
CA LYS A 154 -4.00 -84.21 -124.64
C LYS A 154 -3.35 -85.10 -125.70
N ASP A 155 -3.55 -86.41 -125.55
CA ASP A 155 -3.07 -87.44 -126.47
C ASP A 155 -3.95 -87.52 -127.74
N ALA A 156 -5.25 -87.22 -127.62
CA ALA A 156 -6.14 -87.02 -128.77
C ALA A 156 -5.77 -85.79 -129.61
N LEU A 157 -5.45 -84.65 -128.99
CA LEU A 157 -5.07 -83.41 -129.68
C LEU A 157 -3.81 -83.60 -130.56
N VAL A 158 -2.81 -84.33 -130.08
CA VAL A 158 -1.62 -84.69 -130.88
C VAL A 158 -2.03 -85.52 -132.10
N LYS A 159 -2.81 -86.59 -131.89
CA LYS A 159 -3.25 -87.52 -132.94
C LYS A 159 -4.22 -86.89 -133.95
N LEU A 160 -4.94 -85.83 -133.57
CA LEU A 160 -5.75 -85.03 -134.48
C LEU A 160 -4.86 -84.19 -135.40
N ASN A 161 -3.88 -83.46 -134.84
CA ASN A 161 -2.97 -82.61 -135.61
C ASN A 161 -2.18 -83.39 -136.67
N GLU A 162 -1.78 -84.64 -136.40
CA GLU A 162 -1.20 -85.56 -137.40
C GLU A 162 -2.11 -85.77 -138.63
N LYS A 163 -3.43 -85.72 -138.46
CA LYS A 163 -4.43 -85.91 -139.54
C LYS A 163 -4.75 -84.61 -140.26
N VAL A 164 -4.77 -83.48 -139.54
CA VAL A 164 -4.88 -82.16 -140.18
C VAL A 164 -3.69 -81.92 -141.11
N ALA A 165 -2.48 -82.30 -140.69
CA ALA A 165 -1.29 -82.28 -141.54
C ALA A 165 -1.41 -83.19 -142.78
N PHE A 166 -2.05 -84.37 -142.64
CA PHE A 166 -2.29 -85.28 -143.76
C PHE A 166 -3.20 -84.68 -144.86
N PHE A 167 -4.17 -83.83 -144.53
CA PHE A 167 -4.99 -83.16 -145.54
C PHE A 167 -4.30 -81.94 -146.15
N LYS A 168 -3.61 -81.13 -145.33
CA LYS A 168 -2.90 -79.91 -145.79
C LYS A 168 -1.81 -80.23 -146.83
N GLN A 169 -1.21 -81.42 -146.82
CA GLN A 169 -0.25 -81.84 -147.87
C GLN A 169 -0.87 -81.96 -149.28
N TYR A 170 -2.19 -82.15 -149.40
CA TYR A 170 -2.89 -82.33 -150.68
C TYR A 170 -3.70 -81.10 -151.10
N GLU A 171 -3.81 -80.08 -150.25
CA GLU A 171 -4.66 -78.90 -150.49
C GLU A 171 -4.33 -78.18 -151.82
N LEU A 172 -3.05 -78.02 -152.14
CA LEU A 172 -2.61 -77.44 -153.42
C LEU A 172 -3.00 -78.32 -154.61
N ALA A 173 -2.79 -79.64 -154.51
CA ALA A 173 -3.14 -80.58 -155.57
C ALA A 173 -4.65 -80.62 -155.81
N VAL A 174 -5.47 -80.54 -154.75
CA VAL A 174 -6.93 -80.47 -154.84
C VAL A 174 -7.41 -79.14 -155.45
N LYS A 175 -6.77 -78.01 -155.13
CA LYS A 175 -7.06 -76.71 -155.76
C LYS A 175 -6.81 -76.76 -157.28
N THR A 176 -5.65 -77.23 -157.72
CA THR A 176 -5.35 -77.43 -159.15
C THR A 176 -6.27 -78.46 -159.81
N LEU A 177 -6.75 -79.46 -159.06
CA LEU A 177 -7.77 -80.40 -159.53
C LEU A 177 -9.09 -79.70 -159.87
N LEU A 178 -9.55 -78.82 -158.97
CA LEU A 178 -10.79 -78.05 -159.13
C LEU A 178 -10.67 -77.04 -160.27
N GLU A 179 -9.53 -76.36 -160.40
CA GLU A 179 -9.22 -75.46 -161.53
C GLU A 179 -9.32 -76.20 -162.88
N ILE A 180 -8.70 -77.38 -163.01
CA ILE A 180 -8.76 -78.22 -164.22
C ILE A 180 -10.17 -78.74 -164.50
N LEU A 181 -10.93 -79.08 -163.46
CA LEU A 181 -12.33 -79.52 -163.58
C LEU A 181 -13.23 -78.38 -164.05
N ASP A 182 -13.08 -77.17 -163.52
CA ASP A 182 -13.89 -76.02 -163.92
C ASP A 182 -13.60 -75.60 -165.37
N ASP A 183 -12.34 -75.59 -165.81
CA ASP A 183 -11.97 -75.40 -167.23
C ASP A 183 -12.63 -76.47 -168.14
N LYS A 184 -12.59 -77.74 -167.72
CA LYS A 184 -13.27 -78.84 -168.43
C LYS A 184 -14.79 -78.70 -168.44
N LEU A 185 -15.39 -78.18 -167.37
CA LEU A 185 -16.83 -77.95 -167.25
C LEU A 185 -17.30 -76.69 -168.01
N ALA A 186 -16.40 -75.73 -168.24
CA ALA A 186 -16.61 -74.57 -169.11
C ALA A 186 -16.49 -74.92 -170.61
N SER A 187 -15.63 -75.88 -170.98
CA SER A 187 -15.38 -76.30 -172.37
C SER A 187 -16.60 -76.88 -173.13
N GLY A 188 -17.70 -77.18 -172.44
CA GLY A 188 -18.93 -77.74 -173.03
C GLY A 188 -18.86 -79.21 -173.44
N ALA A 189 -17.70 -79.87 -173.30
CA ALA A 189 -17.45 -81.24 -173.77
C ALA A 189 -17.64 -82.34 -172.70
N THR A 190 -18.40 -82.08 -171.63
CA THR A 190 -18.54 -82.96 -170.46
C THR A 190 -20.00 -83.21 -170.06
N ASP A 191 -20.28 -84.39 -169.51
CA ASP A 191 -21.64 -84.83 -169.13
C ASP A 191 -22.11 -84.20 -167.80
N SER A 192 -23.42 -84.03 -167.68
CA SER A 192 -24.16 -83.68 -166.46
C SER A 192 -23.70 -84.46 -165.21
N GLN A 193 -23.43 -85.77 -165.36
CA GLN A 193 -22.98 -86.63 -164.26
C GLN A 193 -21.63 -86.18 -163.71
N VAL A 194 -20.65 -85.88 -164.58
CA VAL A 194 -19.32 -85.37 -164.19
C VAL A 194 -19.45 -84.07 -163.39
N ARG A 195 -20.30 -83.13 -163.83
CA ARG A 195 -20.52 -81.86 -163.13
C ARG A 195 -21.01 -82.06 -161.68
N SER A 196 -21.95 -82.98 -161.47
CA SER A 196 -22.46 -83.29 -160.13
C SER A 196 -21.38 -83.90 -159.22
N ALA A 197 -20.54 -84.79 -159.76
CA ALA A 197 -19.46 -85.44 -159.00
C ALA A 197 -18.32 -84.46 -158.65
N ALA A 198 -18.02 -83.50 -159.53
CA ALA A 198 -17.07 -82.42 -159.26
C ALA A 198 -17.56 -81.46 -158.16
N GLN A 199 -18.84 -81.05 -158.21
CA GLN A 199 -19.45 -80.21 -157.18
C GLN A 199 -19.54 -80.93 -155.82
N SER A 200 -19.85 -82.22 -155.83
CA SER A 200 -19.78 -83.08 -154.64
C SER A 200 -18.34 -83.15 -154.09
N PHE A 201 -17.33 -83.31 -154.95
CA PHE A 201 -15.93 -83.41 -154.52
C PHE A 201 -15.45 -82.11 -153.85
N SER A 202 -15.77 -80.96 -154.45
CA SER A 202 -15.49 -79.63 -153.88
C SER A 202 -16.13 -79.46 -152.49
N SER A 203 -17.44 -79.70 -152.38
CA SER A 203 -18.18 -79.51 -151.12
C SER A 203 -17.75 -80.49 -150.01
N LYS A 204 -17.49 -81.77 -150.32
CA LYS A 204 -16.95 -82.72 -149.35
C LYS A 204 -15.54 -82.36 -148.88
N TRP A 205 -14.68 -81.83 -149.76
CA TRP A 205 -13.34 -81.39 -149.38
C TRP A 205 -13.39 -80.17 -148.44
N SER A 206 -14.25 -79.18 -148.73
CA SER A 206 -14.47 -78.03 -147.87
C SER A 206 -15.00 -78.43 -146.48
N HIS A 207 -16.03 -79.28 -146.43
CA HIS A 207 -16.61 -79.74 -145.16
C HIS A 207 -15.60 -80.53 -144.30
N LEU A 208 -14.75 -81.34 -144.92
CA LEU A 208 -13.69 -82.10 -144.25
C LEU A 208 -12.68 -81.19 -143.53
N LEU A 209 -12.31 -80.06 -144.14
CA LEU A 209 -11.40 -79.07 -143.53
C LEU A 209 -12.05 -78.34 -142.36
N GLU A 210 -13.28 -77.85 -142.55
CA GLU A 210 -14.07 -77.18 -141.51
C GLU A 210 -14.28 -78.07 -140.27
N LEU A 211 -14.57 -79.36 -140.49
CA LEU A 211 -14.67 -80.36 -139.43
C LEU A 211 -13.34 -80.59 -138.69
N THR A 212 -12.18 -80.53 -139.38
CA THR A 212 -10.88 -80.68 -138.71
C THR A 212 -10.52 -79.50 -137.82
N ASP A 213 -10.72 -78.27 -138.27
CA ASP A 213 -10.30 -77.09 -137.48
C ASP A 213 -11.21 -76.95 -136.24
N SER A 214 -12.53 -77.14 -136.38
CA SER A 214 -13.48 -77.14 -135.24
C SER A 214 -13.15 -78.20 -134.16
N ALA A 215 -12.68 -79.38 -134.57
CA ALA A 215 -12.27 -80.43 -133.64
C ALA A 215 -11.00 -80.08 -132.83
N VAL A 216 -10.10 -79.25 -133.38
CA VAL A 216 -8.89 -78.79 -132.68
C VAL A 216 -9.24 -77.75 -131.61
N GLU A 217 -10.11 -76.79 -131.93
CA GLU A 217 -10.55 -75.75 -130.98
C GLU A 217 -11.25 -76.36 -129.75
N SER A 218 -12.20 -77.28 -129.98
CA SER A 218 -12.98 -77.95 -128.93
C SER A 218 -12.09 -78.74 -127.94
N LEU A 219 -11.10 -79.49 -128.45
CA LEU A 219 -10.15 -80.23 -127.59
C LEU A 219 -9.18 -79.32 -126.83
N THR A 220 -8.86 -78.14 -127.37
CA THR A 220 -7.97 -77.17 -126.73
C THR A 220 -8.67 -76.50 -125.55
N SER A 221 -9.91 -76.03 -125.73
CA SER A 221 -10.73 -75.39 -124.70
C SER A 221 -10.95 -76.28 -123.46
N TYR A 222 -11.00 -77.62 -123.60
CA TYR A 222 -11.09 -78.48 -122.41
C TYR A 222 -9.84 -78.40 -121.54
N LEU A 223 -8.67 -78.47 -122.18
CA LEU A 223 -7.41 -78.67 -121.49
C LEU A 223 -7.00 -77.49 -120.60
N GLU A 224 -7.43 -76.28 -120.93
CA GLU A 224 -7.17 -75.08 -120.12
C GLU A 224 -8.01 -75.05 -118.83
N ASN A 225 -9.10 -75.82 -118.79
CA ASN A 225 -10.16 -75.71 -117.80
C ASN A 225 -10.36 -77.01 -117.00
N ALA A 226 -9.30 -77.81 -116.85
CA ALA A 226 -9.30 -79.01 -116.03
C ALA A 226 -9.39 -78.70 -114.53
N PRO A 227 -10.17 -79.47 -113.74
CA PRO A 227 -10.39 -79.18 -112.32
C PRO A 227 -9.12 -79.31 -111.47
N ASP A 228 -8.21 -80.21 -111.83
CA ASP A 228 -6.96 -80.49 -111.12
C ASP A 228 -6.06 -79.24 -111.03
N MET A 229 -6.00 -78.44 -112.10
CA MET A 229 -5.19 -77.22 -112.15
C MET A 229 -5.80 -76.07 -111.32
N GLN A 230 -7.13 -76.02 -111.18
CA GLN A 230 -7.78 -75.07 -110.26
C GLN A 230 -7.61 -75.49 -108.80
N LEU A 231 -7.67 -76.79 -108.50
CA LEU A 231 -7.43 -77.30 -107.16
C LEU A 231 -6.01 -76.97 -106.67
N GLU A 232 -4.97 -77.24 -107.48
CA GLU A 232 -3.58 -76.87 -107.12
C GLU A 232 -3.44 -75.38 -106.81
N LYS A 233 -4.01 -74.51 -107.65
CA LYS A 233 -3.95 -73.05 -107.51
C LYS A 233 -4.68 -72.54 -106.26
N ALA A 234 -5.81 -73.16 -105.90
CA ALA A 234 -6.54 -72.85 -104.67
C ALA A 234 -5.81 -73.35 -103.43
N MET A 235 -5.25 -74.58 -103.46
CA MET A 235 -4.48 -75.18 -102.36
C MET A 235 -3.20 -74.40 -102.06
N GLN A 236 -2.40 -74.08 -103.07
CA GLN A 236 -1.15 -73.35 -102.92
C GLN A 236 -1.38 -71.99 -102.26
N SER A 237 -2.38 -71.25 -102.72
CA SER A 237 -2.67 -69.92 -102.19
C SER A 237 -3.47 -69.93 -100.86
N LEU A 238 -3.93 -71.09 -100.41
CA LEU A 238 -4.43 -71.32 -99.04
C LEU A 238 -3.28 -71.67 -98.09
N LEU A 239 -2.30 -72.48 -98.52
CA LEU A 239 -1.07 -72.74 -97.75
C LEU A 239 -0.31 -71.44 -97.45
N GLU A 240 -0.07 -70.63 -98.48
CA GLU A 240 0.60 -69.32 -98.33
C GLU A 240 -0.12 -68.36 -97.37
N TRP A 241 -1.44 -68.50 -97.17
CA TRP A 241 -2.18 -67.70 -96.21
C TRP A 241 -2.15 -68.33 -94.81
N LEU A 242 -2.18 -69.67 -94.69
CA LEU A 242 -1.97 -70.37 -93.42
C LEU A 242 -0.58 -70.07 -92.84
N ASP A 243 0.45 -69.99 -93.69
CA ASP A 243 1.80 -69.58 -93.29
C ASP A 243 1.77 -68.16 -92.67
N CYS A 244 1.13 -67.19 -93.33
CA CYS A 244 0.96 -65.84 -92.79
C CYS A 244 0.10 -65.78 -91.51
N ALA A 245 -0.92 -66.63 -91.39
CA ALA A 245 -1.78 -66.71 -90.21
C ALA A 245 -1.04 -67.31 -89.00
N GLU A 246 -0.18 -68.30 -89.23
CA GLU A 246 0.71 -68.85 -88.21
C GLU A 246 1.78 -67.84 -87.78
N ASP A 247 2.37 -67.07 -88.71
CA ASP A 247 3.28 -65.97 -88.36
C ASP A 247 2.59 -64.93 -87.44
N VAL A 248 1.33 -64.58 -87.72
CA VAL A 248 0.55 -63.66 -86.85
C VAL A 248 0.28 -64.29 -85.48
N ILE A 249 -0.14 -65.55 -85.39
CA ILE A 249 -0.46 -66.19 -84.11
C ILE A 249 0.80 -66.50 -83.27
N THR A 250 1.95 -66.73 -83.92
CA THR A 250 3.24 -67.01 -83.25
C THR A 250 4.07 -65.75 -82.98
N THR A 251 3.65 -64.59 -83.49
CA THR A 251 4.26 -63.29 -83.12
C THR A 251 4.13 -63.09 -81.61
N GLN A 252 5.28 -62.88 -80.95
CA GLN A 252 5.36 -62.70 -79.51
C GLN A 252 4.59 -61.45 -79.06
N ASP A 253 4.24 -61.40 -77.77
CA ASP A 253 3.42 -60.38 -77.11
C ASP A 253 1.91 -60.34 -77.48
N LEU A 254 1.39 -61.16 -78.41
CA LEU A 254 -0.03 -61.13 -78.78
C LEU A 254 -1.01 -61.81 -77.80
N ASP A 255 -0.56 -62.61 -76.81
CA ASP A 255 -1.44 -63.29 -75.84
C ASP A 255 -1.42 -62.68 -74.42
N VAL A 256 -0.71 -61.57 -74.22
CA VAL A 256 -0.52 -60.87 -72.93
C VAL A 256 -1.09 -59.47 -72.94
N ILE A 257 -1.63 -59.03 -71.81
CA ILE A 257 -2.32 -57.74 -71.66
C ILE A 257 -1.30 -56.62 -71.39
N ASP A 258 -1.52 -55.47 -71.98
CA ASP A 258 -0.72 -54.25 -71.76
C ASP A 258 -1.68 -53.05 -71.57
N GLN A 259 -1.20 -51.81 -71.72
CA GLN A 259 -2.03 -50.60 -71.70
C GLN A 259 -3.29 -50.72 -72.60
N VAL A 260 -4.39 -50.04 -72.25
CA VAL A 260 -5.70 -50.19 -72.92
C VAL A 260 -5.63 -50.01 -74.43
N GLU A 261 -4.91 -49.00 -74.94
CA GLU A 261 -4.78 -48.76 -76.39
C GLU A 261 -4.00 -49.88 -77.08
N VAL A 262 -2.97 -50.42 -76.42
CA VAL A 262 -2.12 -51.49 -76.91
C VAL A 262 -2.89 -52.82 -76.94
N THR A 263 -3.63 -53.13 -75.87
CA THR A 263 -4.47 -54.33 -75.79
C THR A 263 -5.64 -54.26 -76.80
N ALA A 264 -6.27 -53.09 -76.96
CA ALA A 264 -7.27 -52.87 -78.01
C ALA A 264 -6.69 -53.06 -79.43
N ALA A 265 -5.44 -52.66 -79.68
CA ALA A 265 -4.75 -52.91 -80.94
C ALA A 265 -4.46 -54.41 -81.17
N LYS A 266 -4.01 -55.15 -80.15
CA LYS A 266 -3.83 -56.62 -80.20
C LYS A 266 -5.15 -57.33 -80.53
N ILE A 267 -6.21 -57.01 -79.79
CA ILE A 267 -7.57 -57.53 -80.03
C ILE A 267 -8.04 -57.20 -81.45
N SER A 268 -7.80 -55.98 -81.93
CA SER A 268 -8.17 -55.56 -83.28
C SER A 268 -7.40 -56.35 -84.36
N ARG A 269 -6.10 -56.60 -84.18
CA ARG A 269 -5.30 -57.39 -85.13
C ARG A 269 -5.75 -58.85 -85.22
N LEU A 270 -6.10 -59.46 -84.08
CA LEU A 270 -6.65 -60.82 -84.05
C LEU A 270 -8.08 -60.87 -84.62
N LYS A 271 -8.93 -59.87 -84.37
CA LYS A 271 -10.26 -59.74 -85.01
C LYS A 271 -10.18 -59.42 -86.51
N GLU A 272 -9.05 -58.87 -87.00
CA GLU A 272 -8.77 -58.80 -88.43
C GLU A 272 -8.47 -60.19 -89.01
N LEU A 273 -7.61 -60.98 -88.33
CA LEU A 273 -7.33 -62.35 -88.72
C LEU A 273 -8.58 -63.24 -88.70
N GLU A 274 -9.50 -63.05 -87.75
CA GLU A 274 -10.80 -63.75 -87.71
C GLU A 274 -11.65 -63.47 -88.96
N LYS A 275 -11.67 -62.22 -89.46
CA LYS A 275 -12.33 -61.88 -90.74
C LYS A 275 -11.60 -62.50 -91.93
N GLU A 276 -10.26 -62.52 -91.93
CA GLU A 276 -9.48 -63.21 -92.95
C GLU A 276 -9.81 -64.71 -92.98
N MET A 277 -9.92 -65.38 -91.82
CA MET A 277 -10.39 -66.76 -91.72
C MET A 277 -11.81 -66.90 -92.28
N ALA A 278 -12.72 -65.98 -91.97
CA ALA A 278 -14.09 -66.03 -92.48
C ALA A 278 -14.15 -66.01 -94.02
N VAL A 279 -13.28 -65.22 -94.68
CA VAL A 279 -13.16 -65.16 -96.14
C VAL A 279 -12.47 -66.41 -96.72
N GLN A 280 -11.35 -66.85 -96.15
CA GLN A 280 -10.64 -68.03 -96.67
C GLN A 280 -11.39 -69.35 -96.43
N ARG A 281 -12.41 -69.37 -95.55
CA ARG A 281 -13.25 -70.55 -95.30
C ARG A 281 -14.00 -71.02 -96.56
N GLU A 282 -14.39 -70.10 -97.46
CA GLU A 282 -14.94 -70.46 -98.77
C GLU A 282 -13.91 -71.23 -99.62
N ARG A 283 -12.66 -70.77 -99.63
CA ARG A 283 -11.55 -71.39 -100.37
C ARG A 283 -11.14 -72.74 -99.79
N LEU A 284 -11.13 -72.88 -98.47
CA LEU A 284 -11.00 -74.18 -97.81
C LEU A 284 -12.14 -75.12 -98.24
N SER A 285 -13.38 -74.64 -98.28
CA SER A 285 -14.52 -75.47 -98.72
C SER A 285 -14.40 -75.90 -100.19
N PHE A 286 -13.94 -75.03 -101.09
CA PHE A 286 -13.64 -75.38 -102.48
C PHE A 286 -12.56 -76.47 -102.57
N VAL A 287 -11.43 -76.26 -101.88
CA VAL A 287 -10.32 -77.23 -101.84
C VAL A 287 -10.77 -78.59 -101.30
N VAL A 288 -11.53 -78.60 -100.19
CA VAL A 288 -12.02 -79.84 -99.58
C VAL A 288 -13.07 -80.54 -100.45
N ASN A 289 -14.00 -79.80 -101.04
CA ASN A 289 -15.05 -80.37 -101.90
C ASN A 289 -14.46 -80.95 -103.19
N VAL A 290 -13.61 -80.21 -103.90
CA VAL A 290 -13.00 -80.67 -105.15
C VAL A 290 -12.00 -81.81 -104.90
N ALA A 291 -11.26 -81.79 -103.78
CA ALA A 291 -10.41 -82.92 -103.40
C ALA A 291 -11.23 -84.17 -103.04
N ASP A 292 -12.39 -84.05 -102.39
CA ASP A 292 -13.26 -85.20 -102.12
C ASP A 292 -14.01 -85.65 -103.38
N GLU A 293 -14.29 -84.76 -104.34
CA GLU A 293 -14.75 -85.13 -105.70
C GLU A 293 -13.71 -85.99 -106.43
N MET A 294 -12.46 -85.52 -106.52
CA MET A 294 -11.37 -86.29 -107.13
C MET A 294 -11.09 -87.61 -106.41
N ARG A 295 -11.27 -87.67 -105.08
CA ARG A 295 -11.24 -88.91 -104.31
C ARG A 295 -12.38 -89.86 -104.69
N ARG A 296 -13.61 -89.35 -104.85
CA ARG A 296 -14.80 -90.14 -105.23
C ARG A 296 -14.73 -90.62 -106.68
N GLU A 297 -14.12 -89.86 -107.57
CA GLU A 297 -13.91 -90.21 -108.98
C GLU A 297 -12.68 -91.11 -109.21
N GLY A 298 -11.76 -91.19 -108.24
CA GLY A 298 -10.57 -92.02 -108.33
C GLY A 298 -9.48 -91.43 -109.23
N SER A 299 -9.32 -90.10 -109.23
CA SER A 299 -8.25 -89.44 -110.00
C SER A 299 -6.87 -89.83 -109.47
N ASN A 300 -5.95 -90.22 -110.35
CA ASN A 300 -4.54 -90.44 -109.99
C ASN A 300 -3.87 -89.16 -109.47
N GLU A 301 -4.39 -87.99 -109.87
CA GLU A 301 -3.84 -86.68 -109.49
C GLU A 301 -4.21 -86.35 -108.02
N TYR A 302 -5.27 -86.97 -107.48
CA TYR A 302 -5.58 -86.92 -106.04
C TYR A 302 -4.47 -87.52 -105.17
N GLU A 303 -3.79 -88.61 -105.58
CA GLU A 303 -2.72 -89.20 -104.76
C GLU A 303 -1.55 -88.23 -104.54
N ALA A 304 -1.20 -87.43 -105.56
CA ALA A 304 -0.17 -86.40 -105.46
C ALA A 304 -0.57 -85.23 -104.53
N LEU A 305 -1.87 -84.92 -104.47
CA LEU A 305 -2.42 -83.81 -103.68
C LEU A 305 -2.86 -84.19 -102.27
N SER A 306 -3.17 -85.47 -102.02
CA SER A 306 -3.74 -85.97 -100.75
C SER A 306 -2.91 -85.57 -99.53
N ASN A 307 -1.58 -85.57 -99.62
CA ASN A 307 -0.70 -85.14 -98.53
C ASN A 307 -0.90 -83.65 -98.19
N LYS A 308 -0.89 -82.77 -99.20
CA LYS A 308 -1.16 -81.33 -99.03
C LYS A 308 -2.57 -81.11 -98.45
N VAL A 309 -3.60 -81.77 -98.99
CA VAL A 309 -4.99 -81.69 -98.49
C VAL A 309 -5.09 -82.14 -97.03
N SER A 310 -4.43 -83.23 -96.65
CA SER A 310 -4.44 -83.75 -95.28
C SER A 310 -3.79 -82.84 -94.24
N ALA A 311 -2.86 -81.97 -94.66
CA ALA A 311 -2.16 -81.01 -93.79
C ALA A 311 -2.94 -79.69 -93.60
N LEU A 312 -3.82 -79.32 -94.54
CA LEU A 312 -4.60 -78.07 -94.48
C LEU A 312 -5.57 -78.03 -93.30
N VAL A 313 -6.34 -79.09 -93.09
CA VAL A 313 -7.41 -79.12 -92.07
C VAL A 313 -6.86 -79.08 -90.64
N PRO A 314 -5.78 -79.80 -90.26
CA PRO A 314 -5.14 -79.65 -88.96
C PRO A 314 -4.60 -78.24 -88.71
N ARG A 315 -3.82 -77.66 -89.65
CA ARG A 315 -3.28 -76.29 -89.52
C ARG A 315 -4.39 -75.28 -89.30
N TRP A 316 -5.43 -75.32 -90.13
CA TRP A 316 -6.63 -74.50 -89.98
C TRP A 316 -7.25 -74.64 -88.58
N SER A 317 -7.44 -75.88 -88.12
CA SER A 317 -8.09 -76.16 -86.83
C SER A 317 -7.28 -75.66 -85.64
N ASP A 318 -5.94 -75.73 -85.71
CA ASP A 318 -5.07 -75.20 -84.66
C ASP A 318 -5.00 -73.66 -84.67
N ILE A 319 -4.97 -73.02 -85.84
CA ILE A 319 -5.09 -71.57 -85.98
C ILE A 319 -6.43 -71.09 -85.40
N GLU A 320 -7.56 -71.67 -85.83
CA GLU A 320 -8.91 -71.32 -85.36
C GLU A 320 -9.06 -71.53 -83.84
N ARG A 321 -8.49 -72.62 -83.32
CA ARG A 321 -8.43 -72.92 -81.87
C ARG A 321 -7.58 -71.91 -81.11
N VAL A 322 -6.35 -71.60 -81.55
CA VAL A 322 -5.48 -70.68 -80.81
C VAL A 322 -6.01 -69.25 -80.89
N LEU A 323 -6.47 -68.80 -82.06
CA LEU A 323 -7.10 -67.50 -82.26
C LEU A 323 -8.30 -67.29 -81.32
N THR A 324 -9.22 -68.26 -81.26
CA THR A 324 -10.39 -68.19 -80.37
C THR A 324 -9.98 -68.11 -78.90
N ASN A 325 -8.95 -68.86 -78.48
CA ASN A 325 -8.47 -68.83 -77.09
C ASN A 325 -7.68 -67.56 -76.74
N GLN A 326 -6.89 -67.01 -77.66
CA GLN A 326 -6.20 -65.72 -77.48
C GLN A 326 -7.22 -64.58 -77.40
N LEU A 327 -8.18 -64.53 -78.33
CA LEU A 327 -9.27 -63.54 -78.30
C LEU A 327 -10.07 -63.61 -77.00
N ALA A 328 -10.50 -64.80 -76.58
CA ALA A 328 -11.25 -64.97 -75.33
C ALA A 328 -10.45 -64.55 -74.09
N ARG A 329 -9.14 -64.83 -74.04
CA ARG A 329 -8.25 -64.37 -72.95
C ARG A 329 -8.08 -62.86 -72.95
N LEU A 330 -7.81 -62.26 -74.11
CA LEU A 330 -7.63 -60.82 -74.23
C LEU A 330 -8.92 -60.06 -73.93
N ASP A 331 -10.06 -60.39 -74.57
CA ASP A 331 -11.34 -59.70 -74.35
C ASP A 331 -11.78 -59.77 -72.87
N ALA A 332 -11.58 -60.92 -72.20
CA ALA A 332 -11.92 -61.08 -70.79
C ALA A 332 -11.07 -60.19 -69.87
N GLY A 333 -9.74 -60.25 -69.98
CA GLY A 333 -8.86 -59.43 -69.14
C GLY A 333 -8.81 -57.95 -69.54
N PHE A 334 -9.11 -57.63 -70.80
CA PHE A 334 -9.30 -56.25 -71.27
C PHE A 334 -10.56 -55.63 -70.64
N SER A 335 -11.66 -56.40 -70.55
CA SER A 335 -12.84 -55.98 -69.81
C SER A 335 -12.51 -55.71 -68.35
N LEU A 336 -11.77 -56.62 -67.69
CA LEU A 336 -11.32 -56.45 -66.30
C LEU A 336 -10.41 -55.22 -66.12
N LEU A 337 -9.53 -54.93 -67.08
CA LEU A 337 -8.68 -53.73 -67.08
C LEU A 337 -9.51 -52.45 -67.22
N GLN A 338 -10.48 -52.41 -68.13
CA GLN A 338 -11.37 -51.27 -68.31
C GLN A 338 -12.26 -51.02 -67.08
N ASP A 339 -12.79 -52.09 -66.47
CA ASP A 339 -13.55 -51.98 -65.21
C ASP A 339 -12.66 -51.49 -64.06
N TRP A 340 -11.41 -51.99 -63.96
CA TRP A 340 -10.45 -51.51 -62.95
C TRP A 340 -10.10 -50.03 -63.13
N GLU A 341 -9.70 -49.59 -64.33
CA GLU A 341 -9.37 -48.17 -64.59
C GLU A 341 -10.57 -47.25 -64.32
N LEU A 342 -11.79 -47.68 -64.66
CA LEU A 342 -13.02 -46.94 -64.36
C LEU A 342 -13.24 -46.80 -62.84
N ARG A 343 -13.12 -47.88 -62.07
CA ARG A 343 -13.30 -47.83 -60.60
C ARG A 343 -12.22 -47.02 -59.90
N VAL A 344 -10.98 -47.08 -60.38
CA VAL A 344 -9.88 -46.23 -59.91
C VAL A 344 -10.23 -44.75 -60.13
N SER A 345 -10.68 -44.37 -61.33
CA SER A 345 -11.06 -43.00 -61.64
C SER A 345 -12.28 -42.52 -60.83
N GLU A 346 -13.27 -43.39 -60.60
CA GLU A 346 -14.40 -43.10 -59.70
C GLU A 346 -13.94 -42.82 -58.26
N LEU A 347 -13.04 -43.66 -57.72
CA LEU A 347 -12.53 -43.51 -56.35
C LEU A 347 -11.66 -42.26 -56.19
N GLU A 348 -10.71 -42.00 -57.10
CA GLU A 348 -9.87 -40.80 -57.04
C GLU A 348 -10.70 -39.52 -57.10
N LYS A 349 -11.72 -39.48 -57.96
CA LYS A 349 -12.63 -38.34 -58.05
C LYS A 349 -13.41 -38.11 -56.75
N TRP A 350 -13.86 -39.18 -56.09
CA TRP A 350 -14.48 -39.09 -54.77
C TRP A 350 -13.48 -38.63 -53.70
N MET A 351 -12.27 -39.18 -53.66
CA MET A 351 -11.22 -38.78 -52.72
C MET A 351 -10.90 -37.29 -52.85
N VAL A 352 -10.74 -36.77 -54.07
CA VAL A 352 -10.55 -35.33 -54.34
C VAL A 352 -11.73 -34.50 -53.83
N GLN A 353 -12.98 -34.90 -54.11
CA GLN A 353 -14.16 -34.20 -53.57
C GLN A 353 -14.21 -34.18 -52.03
N VAL A 354 -13.70 -35.22 -51.39
CA VAL A 354 -13.61 -35.31 -49.92
C VAL A 354 -12.49 -34.45 -49.35
N THR A 355 -11.36 -34.26 -50.07
CA THR A 355 -10.21 -33.48 -49.56
C THR A 355 -10.59 -32.08 -49.09
N GLU A 356 -11.51 -31.40 -49.79
CA GLU A 356 -11.99 -30.06 -49.43
C GLU A 356 -12.62 -30.01 -48.04
N PHE A 357 -13.43 -31.00 -47.65
CA PHE A 357 -14.07 -31.04 -46.33
C PHE A 357 -13.11 -31.48 -45.21
N ILE A 358 -12.28 -32.49 -45.45
CA ILE A 358 -11.38 -33.02 -44.41
C ILE A 358 -10.22 -32.07 -44.08
N TYR A 359 -9.72 -31.31 -45.08
CA TYR A 359 -8.69 -30.29 -44.89
C TYR A 359 -9.23 -28.86 -44.76
N ALA A 360 -10.56 -28.65 -44.79
CA ALA A 360 -11.18 -27.40 -44.34
C ALA A 360 -10.69 -27.03 -42.93
N GLU A 361 -10.73 -25.75 -42.59
CA GLU A 361 -10.16 -25.22 -41.34
C GLU A 361 -10.82 -25.76 -40.05
N LYS A 362 -10.34 -25.28 -38.91
CA LYS A 362 -10.68 -25.77 -37.57
C LYS A 362 -12.21 -25.76 -37.33
N PRO A 363 -12.73 -26.67 -36.47
CA PRO A 363 -14.13 -26.67 -36.05
C PRO A 363 -14.63 -25.28 -35.65
N ALA A 364 -15.88 -24.95 -35.98
CA ALA A 364 -16.53 -23.68 -35.64
C ALA A 364 -16.95 -23.64 -34.15
N VAL A 365 -15.98 -23.69 -33.24
CA VAL A 365 -16.17 -23.81 -31.79
C VAL A 365 -17.08 -22.68 -31.26
N GLY A 366 -18.19 -23.05 -30.61
CA GLY A 366 -19.22 -22.12 -30.13
C GLY A 366 -20.51 -22.12 -30.96
N ILE A 367 -20.44 -22.30 -32.28
CA ILE A 367 -21.62 -22.27 -33.15
C ILE A 367 -22.23 -23.68 -33.21
N VAL A 368 -23.07 -24.00 -32.21
CA VAL A 368 -23.64 -25.34 -31.99
C VAL A 368 -24.36 -25.91 -33.24
N GLU A 369 -25.05 -25.06 -34.01
CA GLU A 369 -25.73 -25.47 -35.24
C GLU A 369 -24.73 -25.83 -36.37
N THR A 370 -23.68 -25.03 -36.56
CA THR A 370 -22.62 -25.30 -37.55
C THR A 370 -21.81 -26.54 -37.15
N LEU A 371 -21.46 -26.70 -35.88
CA LEU A 371 -20.79 -27.91 -35.37
C LEU A 371 -21.64 -29.16 -35.58
N LYS A 372 -22.97 -29.06 -35.37
CA LYS A 372 -23.90 -30.16 -35.62
C LYS A 372 -23.99 -30.50 -37.12
N ALA A 373 -24.07 -29.50 -38.00
CA ALA A 373 -24.08 -29.71 -39.44
C ALA A 373 -22.76 -30.31 -39.96
N GLN A 374 -21.62 -29.83 -39.47
CA GLN A 374 -20.30 -30.40 -39.77
C GLN A 374 -20.16 -31.83 -39.22
N LEU A 375 -20.70 -32.11 -38.03
CA LEU A 375 -20.72 -33.46 -37.45
C LEU A 375 -21.57 -34.41 -38.30
N GLU A 376 -22.77 -34.01 -38.72
CA GLU A 376 -23.64 -34.75 -39.64
C GLU A 376 -22.96 -35.03 -40.99
N GLN A 377 -22.26 -34.04 -41.57
CA GLN A 377 -21.45 -34.23 -42.78
C GLN A 377 -20.30 -35.22 -42.57
N SER A 378 -19.57 -35.11 -41.45
CA SER A 378 -18.48 -36.05 -41.14
C SER A 378 -18.97 -37.48 -40.86
N GLN A 379 -20.17 -37.63 -40.31
CA GLN A 379 -20.80 -38.93 -40.11
C GLN A 379 -21.27 -39.55 -41.45
N ALA A 380 -21.85 -38.74 -42.34
CA ALA A 380 -22.15 -39.18 -43.70
C ALA A 380 -20.87 -39.66 -44.42
N LEU A 381 -19.77 -38.92 -44.28
CA LEU A 381 -18.48 -39.29 -44.85
C LEU A 381 -17.88 -40.58 -44.25
N ILE A 382 -18.06 -40.85 -42.95
CA ILE A 382 -17.72 -42.15 -42.35
C ILE A 382 -18.56 -43.28 -42.96
N ASN A 383 -19.86 -43.05 -43.18
CA ASN A 383 -20.74 -44.05 -43.80
C ASN A 383 -20.32 -44.33 -45.25
N ASP A 384 -19.93 -43.31 -46.02
CA ASP A 384 -19.38 -43.45 -47.36
C ASP A 384 -18.06 -44.22 -47.37
N VAL A 385 -17.16 -43.94 -46.41
CA VAL A 385 -15.91 -44.70 -46.20
C VAL A 385 -16.20 -46.19 -45.97
N ASP A 386 -17.11 -46.52 -45.06
CA ASP A 386 -17.45 -47.91 -44.76
C ASP A 386 -18.16 -48.61 -45.94
N ALA A 387 -18.89 -47.86 -46.78
CA ALA A 387 -19.52 -48.36 -48.00
C ALA A 387 -18.57 -48.51 -49.21
N LEU A 388 -17.48 -47.75 -49.25
CA LEU A 388 -16.44 -47.82 -50.29
C LEU A 388 -15.33 -48.81 -49.96
N ALA A 389 -15.01 -49.03 -48.68
CA ALA A 389 -14.01 -49.99 -48.22
C ALA A 389 -14.08 -51.39 -48.90
N PRO A 390 -15.24 -52.05 -49.06
CA PRO A 390 -15.31 -53.33 -49.77
C PRO A 390 -14.97 -53.22 -51.26
N LYS A 391 -15.26 -52.08 -51.92
CA LYS A 391 -14.92 -51.85 -53.34
C LYS A 391 -13.44 -51.56 -53.55
N VAL A 392 -12.78 -50.91 -52.59
CA VAL A 392 -11.32 -50.74 -52.62
C VAL A 392 -10.64 -52.11 -52.58
N LYS A 393 -11.13 -53.01 -51.72
CA LYS A 393 -10.67 -54.40 -51.67
C LYS A 393 -11.01 -55.23 -52.92
N GLU A 394 -12.12 -54.93 -53.59
CA GLU A 394 -12.46 -55.52 -54.89
C GLU A 394 -11.46 -55.08 -55.98
N MET A 395 -11.09 -53.80 -56.02
CA MET A 395 -10.02 -53.28 -56.89
C MET A 395 -8.65 -53.88 -56.58
N GLU A 396 -8.33 -54.15 -55.30
CA GLU A 396 -7.11 -54.91 -54.93
C GLU A 396 -7.12 -56.30 -55.57
N THR A 397 -8.25 -57.03 -55.50
CA THR A 397 -8.35 -58.37 -56.11
C THR A 397 -8.24 -58.35 -57.63
N TRP A 398 -8.89 -57.40 -58.31
CA TRP A 398 -8.76 -57.25 -59.76
C TRP A 398 -7.34 -56.86 -60.18
N ALA A 399 -6.64 -56.03 -59.39
CA ALA A 399 -5.24 -55.71 -59.65
C ALA A 399 -4.33 -56.95 -59.55
N GLU A 400 -4.54 -57.85 -58.59
CA GLU A 400 -3.79 -59.12 -58.50
C GLU A 400 -4.13 -60.08 -59.65
N GLU A 401 -5.40 -60.17 -60.06
CA GLU A 401 -5.81 -60.96 -61.23
C GLU A 401 -5.18 -60.44 -62.53
N LEU A 402 -5.17 -59.12 -62.74
CA LEU A 402 -4.53 -58.48 -63.90
C LEU A 402 -3.01 -58.68 -63.90
N LYS A 403 -2.33 -58.54 -62.76
CA LYS A 403 -0.87 -58.75 -62.63
C LYS A 403 -0.40 -60.13 -63.11
N ALA A 404 -1.28 -61.14 -63.11
CA ALA A 404 -0.99 -62.50 -63.55
C ALA A 404 -1.12 -62.72 -65.08
N ILE A 405 -1.76 -61.81 -65.81
CA ILE A 405 -2.03 -61.90 -67.27
C ILE A 405 -1.46 -60.73 -68.09
N CYS A 406 -0.85 -59.75 -67.41
CA CYS A 406 -0.23 -58.56 -67.99
C CYS A 406 1.25 -58.76 -68.37
N THR A 407 1.77 -57.87 -69.24
CA THR A 407 3.21 -57.74 -69.49
C THR A 407 3.94 -57.27 -68.22
N PRO A 408 5.24 -57.59 -68.04
CA PRO A 408 5.99 -57.17 -66.84
C PRO A 408 5.95 -55.66 -66.57
N ARG A 409 5.91 -54.84 -67.63
CA ARG A 409 5.76 -53.37 -67.54
C ARG A 409 4.39 -52.95 -67.01
N MET A 410 3.32 -53.59 -67.47
CA MET A 410 1.96 -53.32 -67.00
C MET A 410 1.73 -53.87 -65.58
N THR A 411 2.33 -55.01 -65.23
CA THR A 411 2.35 -55.55 -63.86
C THR A 411 3.10 -54.64 -62.87
N GLU A 412 4.18 -53.97 -63.29
CA GLU A 412 4.86 -52.93 -62.51
C GLU A 412 3.95 -51.71 -62.29
N TYR A 413 3.33 -51.20 -63.37
CA TYR A 413 2.39 -50.07 -63.32
C TYR A 413 1.20 -50.34 -62.39
N LEU A 414 0.52 -51.48 -62.55
CA LEU A 414 -0.61 -51.89 -61.71
C LEU A 414 -0.24 -51.98 -60.23
N ARG A 415 1.01 -52.36 -59.89
CA ARG A 415 1.46 -52.40 -58.50
C ARG A 415 1.67 -50.99 -57.94
N ALA A 416 2.48 -50.18 -58.59
CA ALA A 416 2.79 -48.82 -58.14
C ALA A 416 1.53 -47.95 -58.03
N ARG A 417 0.61 -48.10 -59.00
CA ARG A 417 -0.67 -47.39 -59.02
C ARG A 417 -1.61 -47.85 -57.90
N MET A 418 -1.68 -49.15 -57.61
CA MET A 418 -2.47 -49.66 -56.48
C MET A 418 -1.87 -49.20 -55.13
N GLU A 419 -0.53 -49.17 -54.99
CA GLU A 419 0.15 -48.66 -53.79
C GLU A 419 -0.15 -47.17 -53.55
N GLU A 420 -0.15 -46.34 -54.60
CA GLU A 420 -0.57 -44.93 -54.54
C GLU A 420 -2.03 -44.77 -54.08
N ILE A 421 -2.95 -45.53 -54.68
CA ILE A 421 -4.39 -45.47 -54.37
C ILE A 421 -4.66 -45.92 -52.93
N ILE A 422 -4.05 -47.03 -52.48
CA ILE A 422 -4.16 -47.52 -51.10
C ILE A 422 -3.59 -46.50 -50.13
N SER A 423 -2.49 -45.84 -50.46
CA SER A 423 -1.89 -44.78 -49.63
C SER A 423 -2.84 -43.60 -49.46
N HIS A 424 -3.38 -43.06 -50.56
CA HIS A 424 -4.31 -41.92 -50.50
C HIS A 424 -5.63 -42.28 -49.82
N TRP A 425 -6.19 -43.47 -50.10
CA TRP A 425 -7.38 -44.00 -49.42
C TRP A 425 -7.18 -44.07 -47.90
N ASN A 426 -6.07 -44.66 -47.43
CA ASN A 426 -5.80 -44.78 -46.01
C ASN A 426 -5.63 -43.40 -45.33
N GLU A 427 -5.04 -42.42 -46.01
CA GLU A 427 -4.97 -41.03 -45.53
C GLU A 427 -6.36 -40.39 -45.43
N VAL A 428 -7.20 -40.51 -46.47
CA VAL A 428 -8.59 -40.00 -46.44
C VAL A 428 -9.40 -40.63 -45.30
N VAL A 429 -9.29 -41.95 -45.10
CA VAL A 429 -9.94 -42.66 -43.97
C VAL A 429 -9.44 -42.15 -42.61
N ARG A 430 -8.12 -41.95 -42.47
CA ARG A 430 -7.48 -41.49 -41.23
C ARG A 430 -7.90 -40.07 -40.88
N VAL A 431 -7.84 -39.13 -41.83
CA VAL A 431 -8.20 -37.72 -41.59
C VAL A 431 -9.71 -37.57 -41.40
N THR A 432 -10.54 -38.33 -42.13
CA THR A 432 -12.00 -38.37 -41.91
C THR A 432 -12.34 -38.69 -40.46
N LYS A 433 -11.76 -39.76 -39.90
CA LYS A 433 -12.03 -40.18 -38.51
C LYS A 433 -11.54 -39.15 -37.50
N ALA A 434 -10.33 -38.61 -37.68
CA ALA A 434 -9.80 -37.54 -36.83
C ALA A 434 -10.62 -36.23 -36.89
N LYS A 435 -11.14 -35.86 -38.07
CA LYS A 435 -12.01 -34.69 -38.26
C LYS A 435 -13.35 -34.89 -37.55
N HIS A 436 -13.96 -36.08 -37.66
CA HIS A 436 -15.18 -36.44 -36.94
C HIS A 436 -15.00 -36.43 -35.42
N GLU A 437 -13.93 -37.05 -34.91
CA GLU A 437 -13.60 -37.05 -33.47
C GLU A 437 -13.43 -35.62 -32.94
N SER A 438 -12.69 -34.78 -33.66
CA SER A 438 -12.47 -33.37 -33.31
C SER A 438 -13.77 -32.54 -33.32
N LEU A 439 -14.65 -32.75 -34.32
CA LEU A 439 -15.97 -32.11 -34.40
C LEU A 439 -16.90 -32.57 -33.27
N ASN A 440 -16.94 -33.86 -32.98
CA ASN A 440 -17.76 -34.44 -31.92
C ASN A 440 -17.32 -33.95 -30.53
N GLU A 441 -16.01 -33.84 -30.29
CA GLU A 441 -15.49 -33.30 -29.03
C GLU A 441 -15.81 -31.80 -28.90
N ALA A 442 -15.60 -31.00 -29.97
CA ALA A 442 -15.95 -29.58 -29.97
C ALA A 442 -17.45 -29.34 -29.72
N TYR A 443 -18.32 -30.13 -30.36
CA TYR A 443 -19.77 -30.12 -30.14
C TYR A 443 -20.11 -30.47 -28.69
N SER A 444 -19.57 -31.58 -28.17
CA SER A 444 -19.83 -32.06 -26.81
C SER A 444 -19.39 -31.07 -25.73
N ARG A 445 -18.20 -30.46 -25.89
CA ARG A 445 -17.72 -29.40 -24.99
C ARG A 445 -18.62 -28.16 -25.04
N SER A 446 -18.96 -27.68 -26.25
CA SER A 446 -19.80 -26.49 -26.42
C SER A 446 -21.20 -26.69 -25.82
N MET A 447 -21.82 -27.85 -26.07
CA MET A 447 -23.16 -28.19 -25.55
C MET A 447 -23.16 -28.28 -24.02
N LYS A 448 -22.18 -28.98 -23.41
CA LYS A 448 -22.04 -29.03 -21.95
C LYS A 448 -21.88 -27.63 -21.34
N THR A 449 -21.07 -26.78 -21.96
CA THR A 449 -20.87 -25.40 -21.47
C THR A 449 -22.15 -24.57 -21.55
N PHE A 450 -22.99 -24.81 -22.56
CA PHE A 450 -24.31 -24.19 -22.68
C PHE A 450 -25.30 -24.69 -21.61
N ASP A 451 -25.28 -25.97 -21.24
CA ASP A 451 -26.09 -26.49 -20.15
C ASP A 451 -25.60 -25.97 -18.77
N ASP A 452 -24.28 -25.99 -18.54
CA ASP A 452 -23.64 -25.48 -17.31
C ASP A 452 -23.98 -23.99 -17.07
N ILE A 453 -23.87 -23.13 -18.09
CA ILE A 453 -24.21 -21.70 -17.96
C ILE A 453 -25.70 -21.46 -17.75
N ASN A 454 -26.57 -22.21 -18.44
CA ASN A 454 -28.03 -22.11 -18.25
C ASN A 454 -28.44 -22.55 -16.83
N MET A 455 -27.77 -23.56 -16.27
CA MET A 455 -27.98 -23.99 -14.89
C MET A 455 -27.46 -22.93 -13.90
N LEU A 456 -26.25 -22.39 -14.12
CA LEU A 456 -25.67 -21.34 -13.29
C LEU A 456 -26.53 -20.07 -13.27
N THR A 457 -26.97 -19.57 -14.42
CA THR A 457 -27.77 -18.32 -14.49
C THR A 457 -29.13 -18.49 -13.78
N LYS A 458 -29.79 -19.64 -13.94
CA LYS A 458 -31.05 -19.95 -13.22
C LYS A 458 -30.84 -20.06 -11.71
N TRP A 459 -29.73 -20.68 -11.29
CA TRP A 459 -29.38 -20.82 -9.87
C TRP A 459 -29.00 -19.47 -9.24
N LEU A 460 -28.18 -18.66 -9.92
CA LEU A 460 -27.81 -17.30 -9.51
C LEU A 460 -29.05 -16.42 -9.36
N TRP A 461 -29.98 -16.45 -10.31
CA TRP A 461 -31.25 -15.74 -10.21
C TRP A 461 -32.08 -16.21 -9.00
N GLY A 462 -32.10 -17.51 -8.71
CA GLY A 462 -32.75 -18.06 -7.52
C GLY A 462 -32.16 -17.52 -6.21
N ILE A 463 -30.82 -17.49 -6.09
CA ILE A 463 -30.13 -16.86 -4.96
C ILE A 463 -30.42 -15.36 -4.92
N GLU A 464 -30.38 -14.66 -6.05
CA GLU A 464 -30.67 -13.23 -6.16
C GLU A 464 -32.09 -12.88 -5.68
N GLN A 465 -33.10 -13.70 -6.02
CA GLN A 465 -34.47 -13.52 -5.49
C GLN A 465 -34.52 -13.74 -3.97
N GLU A 466 -33.79 -14.73 -3.43
CA GLU A 466 -33.70 -14.91 -1.98
C GLU A 466 -33.00 -13.73 -1.30
N VAL A 467 -31.91 -13.22 -1.88
CA VAL A 467 -31.18 -12.03 -1.39
C VAL A 467 -32.08 -10.79 -1.35
N HIS A 468 -32.88 -10.56 -2.39
CA HIS A 468 -33.87 -9.49 -2.43
C HIS A 468 -35.02 -9.68 -1.43
N SER A 469 -35.32 -10.91 -1.01
CA SER A 469 -36.37 -11.21 -0.02
C SER A 469 -35.99 -10.85 1.43
N PHE A 470 -34.70 -10.62 1.72
CA PHE A 470 -34.24 -10.32 3.07
C PHE A 470 -34.65 -8.92 3.55
N GLY A 471 -35.75 -8.83 4.30
CA GLY A 471 -36.15 -7.64 5.07
C GLY A 471 -35.22 -7.34 6.26
N SER A 472 -35.52 -6.30 7.06
CA SER A 472 -34.80 -6.03 8.31
C SER A 472 -35.21 -7.01 9.42
N PRO A 473 -34.28 -7.56 10.22
CA PRO A 473 -34.59 -8.36 11.40
C PRO A 473 -35.15 -7.49 12.53
N ASN A 474 -36.26 -7.95 13.11
CA ASN A 474 -37.01 -7.24 14.15
C ASN A 474 -36.70 -7.75 15.57
N SER A 475 -36.03 -8.89 15.68
CA SER A 475 -35.60 -9.50 16.95
C SER A 475 -34.21 -10.13 16.83
N GLY A 476 -33.49 -10.27 17.96
CA GLY A 476 -32.16 -10.90 17.97
C GLY A 476 -32.16 -12.36 17.46
N LYS A 477 -33.31 -13.05 17.54
CA LYS A 477 -33.50 -14.39 16.97
C LYS A 477 -33.58 -14.36 15.44
N GLU A 478 -34.31 -13.41 14.87
CA GLU A 478 -34.31 -13.17 13.41
C GLU A 478 -32.91 -12.79 12.93
N LEU A 479 -32.22 -11.88 13.64
CA LEU A 479 -30.88 -11.45 13.30
C LEU A 479 -29.89 -12.62 13.25
N CYS A 480 -29.85 -13.46 14.29
CA CYS A 480 -29.03 -14.67 14.33
C CYS A 480 -29.37 -15.65 13.18
N ALA A 481 -30.65 -15.85 12.88
CA ALA A 481 -31.09 -16.70 11.78
C ALA A 481 -30.67 -16.13 10.40
N MET A 482 -30.75 -14.80 10.22
CA MET A 482 -30.31 -14.12 8.99
C MET A 482 -28.79 -14.23 8.81
N ILE A 483 -27.99 -13.97 9.85
CA ILE A 483 -26.53 -14.17 9.84
C ILE A 483 -26.19 -15.60 9.40
N LYS A 484 -26.88 -16.60 9.95
CA LYS A 484 -26.71 -18.01 9.58
C LYS A 484 -27.04 -18.26 8.11
N ARG A 485 -28.16 -17.73 7.59
CA ARG A 485 -28.52 -17.91 6.17
C ARG A 485 -27.57 -17.18 5.22
N HIS A 486 -27.11 -15.98 5.56
CA HIS A 486 -26.12 -15.23 4.76
C HIS A 486 -24.79 -16.00 4.69
N LYS A 487 -24.32 -16.57 5.81
CA LYS A 487 -23.13 -17.46 5.84
C LYS A 487 -23.33 -18.71 4.98
N GLN A 488 -24.53 -19.30 4.94
CA GLN A 488 -24.84 -20.43 4.06
C GLN A 488 -24.85 -20.05 2.58
N ILE A 489 -25.49 -18.93 2.20
CA ILE A 489 -25.51 -18.43 0.81
C ILE A 489 -24.08 -18.14 0.32
N LEU A 490 -23.23 -17.57 1.15
CA LEU A 490 -21.83 -17.32 0.79
C LEU A 490 -21.04 -18.61 0.56
N GLU A 491 -21.28 -19.67 1.33
CA GLU A 491 -20.65 -20.97 1.10
C GLU A 491 -21.18 -21.63 -0.19
N GLU A 492 -22.49 -21.52 -0.46
CA GLU A 492 -23.08 -21.96 -1.73
C GLU A 492 -22.48 -21.21 -2.93
N LEU A 493 -22.34 -19.87 -2.85
CA LEU A 493 -21.69 -19.03 -3.86
C LEU A 493 -20.22 -19.38 -4.07
N ARG A 494 -19.47 -19.65 -3.01
CA ARG A 494 -18.08 -20.10 -3.08
C ARG A 494 -17.95 -21.48 -3.74
N SER A 495 -18.87 -22.39 -3.45
CA SER A 495 -18.93 -23.73 -4.09
C SER A 495 -19.14 -23.71 -5.61
N LYS A 496 -19.62 -22.59 -6.18
CA LYS A 496 -19.83 -22.41 -7.63
C LYS A 496 -18.72 -21.63 -8.34
N SER A 497 -17.74 -21.11 -7.61
CA SER A 497 -16.67 -20.28 -8.18
C SER A 497 -15.89 -21.00 -9.30
N GLU A 498 -15.55 -22.28 -9.11
CA GLU A 498 -14.82 -23.06 -10.11
C GLU A 498 -15.68 -23.32 -11.37
N THR A 499 -16.97 -23.60 -11.21
CA THR A 499 -17.89 -23.80 -12.35
C THR A 499 -18.05 -22.51 -13.16
N ILE A 500 -18.10 -21.36 -12.49
CA ILE A 500 -18.25 -20.04 -13.13
C ILE A 500 -16.97 -19.65 -13.89
N GLU A 501 -15.80 -19.73 -13.27
CA GLU A 501 -14.55 -19.39 -13.96
C GLU A 501 -14.17 -20.43 -15.04
N SER A 502 -14.57 -21.71 -14.90
CA SER A 502 -14.47 -22.72 -15.97
C SER A 502 -15.38 -22.39 -17.17
N ALA A 503 -16.65 -22.05 -16.92
CA ALA A 503 -17.58 -21.61 -17.95
C ALA A 503 -17.09 -20.34 -18.67
N VAL A 504 -16.56 -19.37 -17.92
CA VAL A 504 -15.97 -18.13 -18.47
C VAL A 504 -14.70 -18.41 -19.28
N CYS A 505 -13.86 -19.36 -18.85
CA CYS A 505 -12.67 -19.77 -19.59
C CYS A 505 -13.03 -20.44 -20.93
N LEU A 506 -13.98 -21.37 -20.94
CA LEU A 506 -14.51 -21.99 -22.16
C LEU A 506 -15.21 -20.96 -23.06
N GLY A 507 -15.93 -20.01 -22.47
CA GLY A 507 -16.45 -18.83 -23.18
C GLY A 507 -15.35 -18.02 -23.85
N GLY A 508 -14.21 -17.80 -23.17
CA GLY A 508 -13.01 -17.19 -23.74
C GLY A 508 -12.48 -17.95 -24.96
N VAL A 509 -12.29 -19.27 -24.85
CA VAL A 509 -11.82 -20.11 -25.96
C VAL A 509 -12.80 -20.11 -27.15
N ILE A 510 -14.11 -20.07 -26.90
CA ILE A 510 -15.14 -19.90 -27.94
C ILE A 510 -15.00 -18.55 -28.66
N ILE A 511 -14.71 -17.48 -27.93
CA ILE A 511 -14.54 -16.13 -28.48
C ILE A 511 -13.24 -16.03 -29.30
N ASP A 512 -12.14 -16.55 -28.77
CA ASP A 512 -10.81 -16.50 -29.40
C ASP A 512 -10.69 -17.42 -30.63
N ALA A 513 -11.62 -18.36 -30.80
CA ALA A 513 -11.72 -19.24 -31.97
C ALA A 513 -12.54 -18.64 -33.14
N VAL A 514 -13.22 -17.49 -32.94
CA VAL A 514 -14.22 -16.97 -33.89
C VAL A 514 -14.01 -15.46 -34.14
N ASP A 515 -13.12 -15.12 -35.07
CA ASP A 515 -12.87 -13.74 -35.53
C ASP A 515 -14.13 -13.03 -36.05
N GLN A 516 -15.07 -13.79 -36.63
CA GLN A 516 -16.35 -13.28 -37.12
C GLN A 516 -17.50 -13.75 -36.23
N ALA A 517 -17.68 -13.08 -35.08
CA ALA A 517 -18.75 -13.40 -34.15
C ALA A 517 -20.14 -13.31 -34.83
N ASP A 518 -20.79 -14.45 -34.99
CA ASP A 518 -22.23 -14.53 -35.23
C ASP A 518 -23.00 -13.99 -34.01
N GLU A 519 -24.29 -13.70 -34.19
CA GLU A 519 -25.10 -13.15 -33.10
C GLU A 519 -25.29 -14.16 -31.97
N THR A 520 -25.31 -15.45 -32.28
CA THR A 520 -25.36 -16.56 -31.33
C THR A 520 -24.13 -16.61 -30.41
N THR A 521 -22.90 -16.55 -30.94
CA THR A 521 -21.68 -16.49 -30.12
C THR A 521 -21.57 -15.16 -29.36
N ARG A 522 -22.03 -14.05 -29.95
CA ARG A 522 -22.07 -12.74 -29.27
C ARG A 522 -23.01 -12.75 -28.06
N GLN A 523 -24.19 -13.34 -28.19
CA GLN A 523 -25.14 -13.53 -27.09
C GLN A 523 -24.61 -14.50 -26.04
N LEU A 524 -23.98 -15.61 -26.44
CA LEU A 524 -23.36 -16.55 -25.52
C LEU A 524 -22.22 -15.92 -24.70
N LYS A 525 -21.34 -15.13 -25.35
CA LYS A 525 -20.34 -14.27 -24.70
C LYS A 525 -20.99 -13.33 -23.68
N GLN A 526 -22.08 -12.67 -24.05
CA GLN A 526 -22.80 -11.77 -23.16
C GLN A 526 -23.42 -12.51 -21.97
N GLN A 527 -23.97 -13.72 -22.16
CA GLN A 527 -24.47 -14.54 -21.06
C GLN A 527 -23.34 -14.91 -20.08
N PHE A 528 -22.16 -15.36 -20.55
CA PHE A 528 -21.03 -15.70 -19.67
C PHE A 528 -20.59 -14.50 -18.82
N LEU A 529 -20.49 -13.32 -19.44
CA LEU A 529 -20.12 -12.09 -18.74
C LEU A 529 -21.20 -11.66 -17.74
N ASN A 530 -22.48 -11.71 -18.13
CA ASN A 530 -23.61 -11.39 -17.25
C ASN A 530 -23.65 -12.32 -16.03
N ALA A 531 -23.54 -13.64 -16.21
CA ALA A 531 -23.57 -14.62 -15.13
C ALA A 531 -22.40 -14.42 -14.15
N ARG A 532 -21.19 -14.13 -14.66
CA ARG A 532 -20.03 -13.83 -13.83
C ARG A 532 -20.22 -12.55 -13.01
N GLU A 533 -20.78 -11.50 -13.61
CA GLU A 533 -20.98 -10.22 -12.94
C GLU A 533 -22.13 -10.27 -11.93
N GLN A 534 -23.22 -10.99 -12.24
CA GLN A 534 -24.30 -11.31 -11.30
C GLN A 534 -23.76 -12.04 -10.07
N TRP A 535 -22.94 -13.09 -10.24
CA TRP A 535 -22.31 -13.79 -9.12
C TRP A 535 -21.46 -12.86 -8.26
N ARG A 536 -20.63 -11.98 -8.87
CA ARG A 536 -19.79 -11.03 -8.13
C ARG A 536 -20.62 -10.00 -7.35
N ALA A 537 -21.66 -9.45 -7.96
CA ALA A 537 -22.57 -8.51 -7.30
C ALA A 537 -23.29 -9.16 -6.10
N VAL A 538 -23.83 -10.37 -6.28
CA VAL A 538 -24.51 -11.12 -5.23
C VAL A 538 -23.54 -11.50 -4.08
N CYS A 539 -22.31 -11.92 -4.39
CA CYS A 539 -21.26 -12.13 -3.39
C CYS A 539 -20.97 -10.86 -2.58
N GLN A 540 -20.69 -9.73 -3.23
CA GLN A 540 -20.39 -8.46 -2.55
C GLN A 540 -21.57 -7.96 -1.71
N GLN A 541 -22.80 -8.10 -2.20
CA GLN A 541 -24.02 -7.76 -1.46
C GLN A 541 -24.21 -8.65 -0.23
N MET A 542 -23.88 -9.94 -0.32
CA MET A 542 -23.95 -10.87 0.81
C MET A 542 -22.84 -10.65 1.84
N GLU A 543 -21.59 -10.43 1.43
CA GLU A 543 -20.46 -10.20 2.35
C GLU A 543 -20.62 -8.87 3.11
N SER A 544 -20.95 -7.78 2.41
CA SER A 544 -21.19 -6.47 3.03
C SER A 544 -22.38 -6.50 4.00
N ARG A 545 -23.51 -7.12 3.61
CA ARG A 545 -24.67 -7.26 4.50
C ARG A 545 -24.40 -8.18 5.69
N LEU A 546 -23.59 -9.23 5.51
CA LEU A 546 -23.22 -10.11 6.62
C LEU A 546 -22.39 -9.40 7.69
N SER A 547 -21.51 -8.46 7.32
CA SER A 547 -20.79 -7.62 8.30
C SER A 547 -21.81 -6.87 9.16
N ILE A 548 -22.61 -5.99 8.55
CA ILE A 548 -23.56 -5.12 9.27
C ILE A 548 -24.50 -5.92 10.18
N LEU A 549 -24.98 -7.08 9.73
CA LEU A 549 -25.80 -7.97 10.57
C LEU A 549 -25.01 -8.57 11.75
N THR A 550 -23.74 -8.93 11.57
CA THR A 550 -22.88 -9.46 12.65
C THR A 550 -22.53 -8.37 13.66
N ASP A 551 -22.15 -7.18 13.17
CA ASP A 551 -21.80 -6.02 13.99
C ASP A 551 -23.01 -5.59 14.86
N ALA A 552 -24.21 -5.59 14.25
CA ALA A 552 -25.47 -5.33 14.95
C ALA A 552 -25.88 -6.41 15.96
N TYR A 553 -25.34 -7.62 15.86
CA TYR A 553 -25.65 -8.72 16.79
C TYR A 553 -24.82 -8.62 18.07
N GLU A 554 -23.53 -8.29 17.96
CA GLU A 554 -22.69 -8.05 19.14
C GLU A 554 -23.11 -6.77 19.89
N LEU A 555 -23.43 -5.69 19.17
CA LEU A 555 -24.05 -4.50 19.76
C LEU A 555 -25.38 -4.81 20.47
N TRP A 556 -26.25 -5.62 19.85
CA TRP A 556 -27.50 -6.04 20.51
C TRP A 556 -27.25 -6.85 21.78
N LYS A 557 -26.25 -7.73 21.78
CA LYS A 557 -25.82 -8.51 22.95
C LYS A 557 -25.30 -7.59 24.07
N GLU A 558 -24.42 -6.63 23.74
CA GLU A 558 -23.91 -5.63 24.68
C GLU A 558 -25.06 -4.80 25.31
N PHE A 559 -26.01 -4.34 24.49
CA PHE A 559 -27.21 -3.64 24.96
C PHE A 559 -28.05 -4.51 25.93
N GLN A 560 -28.26 -5.79 25.65
CA GLN A 560 -29.00 -6.67 26.56
C GLN A 560 -28.25 -6.90 27.88
N GLU A 561 -26.92 -7.01 27.85
CA GLU A 561 -26.08 -7.22 29.04
C GLU A 561 -26.04 -5.96 29.92
N LEU A 562 -25.86 -4.77 29.33
CA LEU A 562 -25.89 -3.49 30.05
C LEU A 562 -27.27 -3.16 30.63
N VAL A 563 -28.36 -3.38 29.88
CA VAL A 563 -29.74 -3.19 30.38
C VAL A 563 -30.05 -4.15 31.53
N ALA A 564 -29.45 -5.34 31.58
CA ALA A 564 -29.59 -6.24 32.72
C ALA A 564 -28.87 -5.71 33.98
N VAL A 565 -27.61 -5.23 33.83
CA VAL A 565 -26.84 -4.64 34.94
C VAL A 565 -27.54 -3.41 35.51
N GLU A 566 -27.95 -2.47 34.65
CA GLU A 566 -28.61 -1.23 35.10
C GLU A 566 -30.00 -1.48 35.72
N ARG A 567 -30.72 -2.54 35.33
CA ARG A 567 -31.96 -2.94 36.02
C ARG A 567 -31.67 -3.39 37.45
N VAL A 568 -30.61 -4.17 37.69
CA VAL A 568 -30.21 -4.58 39.06
C VAL A 568 -29.82 -3.37 39.91
N SER A 569 -29.14 -2.36 39.34
CA SER A 569 -28.85 -1.10 40.03
C SER A 569 -30.13 -0.32 40.41
N LEU A 570 -31.10 -0.23 39.49
CA LEU A 570 -32.38 0.43 39.75
C LEU A 570 -33.23 -0.33 40.77
N ASP A 571 -33.25 -1.67 40.73
CA ASP A 571 -33.99 -2.48 41.68
C ASP A 571 -33.38 -2.35 43.10
N ARG A 572 -32.05 -2.26 43.24
CA ARG A 572 -31.37 -1.93 44.51
C ARG A 572 -31.75 -0.52 45.00
N LEU A 573 -31.74 0.49 44.14
CA LEU A 573 -32.13 1.86 44.51
C LEU A 573 -33.61 1.91 44.96
N GLU A 574 -34.48 1.14 44.31
CA GLU A 574 -35.87 0.99 44.71
C GLU A 574 -36.03 0.21 46.04
N GLU A 575 -35.09 -0.66 46.43
CA GLU A 575 -35.07 -1.25 47.77
C GLU A 575 -34.71 -0.18 48.83
N THR A 576 -33.64 0.60 48.62
CA THR A 576 -33.24 1.70 49.51
C THR A 576 -34.31 2.79 49.65
N LEU A 577 -35.11 3.04 48.59
CA LEU A 577 -36.26 3.94 48.65
C LEU A 577 -37.39 3.43 49.56
N LYS A 578 -37.60 2.11 49.63
CA LYS A 578 -38.62 1.48 50.50
C LYS A 578 -38.16 1.41 51.96
N GLU A 579 -36.85 1.39 52.21
CA GLU A 579 -36.32 1.51 53.58
C GLU A 579 -36.62 2.90 54.15
N PRO A 580 -37.13 3.00 55.40
CA PRO A 580 -37.30 4.30 56.06
C PRO A 580 -35.94 4.99 56.20
N MET A 581 -35.95 6.33 56.19
CA MET A 581 -34.75 7.12 56.46
C MET A 581 -34.22 6.76 57.86
N LYS A 582 -32.89 6.62 58.01
CA LYS A 582 -32.30 6.39 59.31
C LYS A 582 -32.46 7.70 60.09
N SER A 583 -32.91 7.62 61.34
CA SER A 583 -33.13 8.81 62.16
C SER A 583 -31.78 9.46 62.50
N ALA A 584 -31.35 10.43 61.69
CA ALA A 584 -30.28 11.34 62.04
C ALA A 584 -30.72 12.27 63.18
N ALA A 585 -29.76 12.73 63.97
CA ALA A 585 -29.97 13.66 65.07
C ALA A 585 -29.15 14.96 64.94
N ASP A 586 -28.20 15.02 64.00
CA ASP A 586 -27.34 16.17 63.66
C ASP A 586 -26.89 16.14 62.19
N ALA A 587 -26.21 17.20 61.75
CA ALA A 587 -25.86 17.44 60.35
C ALA A 587 -24.87 16.41 59.77
N GLU A 588 -24.04 15.79 60.62
CA GLU A 588 -23.12 14.73 60.21
C GLU A 588 -23.90 13.45 59.82
N GLU A 589 -24.82 13.00 60.67
CA GLU A 589 -25.69 11.84 60.40
C GLU A 589 -26.66 12.03 59.21
N PHE A 590 -27.02 13.28 58.88
CA PHE A 590 -27.76 13.60 57.65
C PHE A 590 -26.86 13.59 56.41
N SER A 591 -25.63 14.10 56.51
CA SER A 591 -24.68 14.17 55.39
C SER A 591 -24.18 12.79 54.96
N GLU A 592 -23.84 11.90 55.91
CA GLU A 592 -23.48 10.51 55.58
C GLU A 592 -24.60 9.77 54.82
N GLN A 593 -25.86 10.08 55.13
CA GLN A 593 -27.01 9.49 54.45
C GLN A 593 -27.22 10.05 53.04
N LEU A 594 -26.90 11.33 52.80
CA LEU A 594 -26.88 11.92 51.47
C LEU A 594 -25.80 11.25 50.60
N ASP A 595 -24.56 11.21 51.07
CA ASP A 595 -23.41 10.61 50.37
C ASP A 595 -23.64 9.13 49.99
N GLU A 596 -24.23 8.32 50.88
CA GLU A 596 -24.58 6.93 50.58
C GLU A 596 -25.72 6.82 49.57
N PHE A 597 -26.69 7.74 49.60
CA PHE A 597 -27.84 7.71 48.70
C PHE A 597 -27.49 8.20 47.29
N GLU A 598 -26.69 9.26 47.16
CA GLU A 598 -26.22 9.78 45.87
C GLU A 598 -25.35 8.75 45.13
N ARG A 599 -24.46 8.05 45.84
CA ARG A 599 -23.64 6.96 45.28
C ARG A 599 -24.47 5.77 44.78
N GLN A 600 -25.72 5.61 45.23
CA GLN A 600 -26.67 4.63 44.70
C GLN A 600 -27.49 5.18 43.53
N MET A 601 -27.69 6.51 43.44
CA MET A 601 -28.32 7.20 42.31
C MET A 601 -27.45 7.22 41.04
N GLU A 602 -26.13 7.39 41.17
CA GLU A 602 -25.21 7.37 40.01
C GLU A 602 -25.20 6.00 39.30
N GLY A 603 -25.38 4.92 40.07
CA GLY A 603 -25.51 3.56 39.54
C GLY A 603 -24.22 3.00 38.95
N GLY A 604 -24.32 2.26 37.84
CA GLY A 604 -23.19 1.60 37.20
C GLY A 604 -22.53 2.41 36.08
N GLY A 605 -22.98 3.65 35.83
CA GLY A 605 -22.59 4.44 34.66
C GLY A 605 -23.03 3.84 33.31
N GLY A 606 -23.83 2.77 33.29
CA GLY A 606 -24.18 2.04 32.07
C GLY A 606 -25.16 2.80 31.15
N HIS A 607 -25.85 3.81 31.69
CA HIS A 607 -26.90 4.56 31.00
C HIS A 607 -26.46 5.17 29.66
N SER A 608 -25.29 5.84 29.62
CA SER A 608 -24.80 6.48 28.38
C SER A 608 -24.61 5.46 27.27
N ARG A 609 -23.92 4.36 27.57
CA ARG A 609 -23.63 3.30 26.61
C ARG A 609 -24.89 2.58 26.11
N ILE A 610 -25.90 2.40 26.95
CA ILE A 610 -27.22 1.88 26.54
C ILE A 610 -27.87 2.82 25.50
N MET A 611 -27.78 4.13 25.70
CA MET A 611 -28.32 5.13 24.76
C MET A 611 -27.53 5.18 23.45
N GLU A 612 -26.19 5.14 23.52
CA GLU A 612 -25.28 5.09 22.36
C GLU A 612 -25.58 3.88 21.47
N ILE A 613 -25.63 2.67 22.04
CA ILE A 613 -25.90 1.43 21.28
C ILE A 613 -27.32 1.46 20.69
N ALA A 614 -28.32 1.92 21.47
CA ALA A 614 -29.69 2.04 20.98
C ALA A 614 -29.80 3.02 19.80
N GLN A 615 -29.04 4.12 19.81
CA GLN A 615 -28.92 5.06 18.70
C GLN A 615 -28.21 4.43 17.49
N ALA A 616 -27.08 3.76 17.69
CA ALA A 616 -26.30 3.12 16.64
C ALA A 616 -27.13 2.09 15.86
N LEU A 617 -27.73 1.12 16.55
CA LEU A 617 -28.56 0.07 15.93
C LEU A 617 -29.83 0.63 15.25
N ASN A 618 -30.49 1.61 15.87
CA ASN A 618 -31.67 2.27 15.28
C ASN A 618 -31.30 3.11 14.05
N SER A 619 -30.07 3.66 13.96
CA SER A 619 -29.57 4.34 12.76
C SER A 619 -29.38 3.38 11.58
N GLN A 620 -28.91 2.16 11.84
CA GLN A 620 -28.78 1.08 10.85
C GLN A 620 -30.14 0.49 10.41
N LYS A 621 -31.25 0.87 11.05
CA LYS A 621 -32.61 0.32 10.83
C LYS A 621 -32.68 -1.20 11.03
N LEU A 622 -31.86 -1.72 11.94
CA LEU A 622 -31.88 -3.10 12.42
C LEU A 622 -32.50 -3.13 13.82
N LEU A 623 -33.21 -4.21 14.15
CA LEU A 623 -33.78 -4.47 15.49
C LEU A 623 -34.67 -3.35 16.07
N SER A 624 -35.11 -2.40 15.24
CA SER A 624 -35.57 -1.10 15.73
C SER A 624 -36.88 -1.16 16.54
N SER A 625 -37.64 -2.24 16.41
CA SER A 625 -38.81 -2.56 17.25
C SER A 625 -38.42 -3.20 18.58
N ALA A 626 -37.51 -4.18 18.59
CA ALA A 626 -36.98 -4.79 19.82
C ALA A 626 -36.23 -3.77 20.70
N ILE A 627 -35.41 -2.91 20.10
CA ILE A 627 -34.69 -1.84 20.81
C ILE A 627 -35.69 -0.84 21.40
N LYS A 628 -36.66 -0.35 20.62
CA LYS A 628 -37.69 0.56 21.16
C LYS A 628 -38.51 -0.09 22.27
N SER A 629 -38.80 -1.40 22.19
CA SER A 629 -39.45 -2.15 23.28
C SER A 629 -38.60 -2.15 24.56
N GLU A 630 -37.35 -2.61 24.50
CA GLU A 630 -36.53 -2.75 25.71
C GLU A 630 -35.99 -1.42 26.24
N LEU A 631 -35.70 -0.46 25.36
CA LEU A 631 -35.33 0.90 25.74
C LEU A 631 -36.49 1.61 26.43
N ASN A 632 -37.72 1.54 25.89
CA ASN A 632 -38.87 2.15 26.55
C ASN A 632 -39.13 1.53 27.93
N LYS A 633 -38.97 0.20 28.09
CA LYS A 633 -39.06 -0.47 29.40
C LYS A 633 -37.98 -0.01 30.36
N TYR A 634 -36.73 0.09 29.88
CA TYR A 634 -35.60 0.56 30.69
C TYR A 634 -35.77 2.02 31.12
N LEU A 635 -36.11 2.92 30.20
CA LEU A 635 -36.31 4.34 30.49
C LEU A 635 -37.52 4.57 31.41
N ALA A 636 -38.63 3.86 31.20
CA ALA A 636 -39.79 3.96 32.09
C ALA A 636 -39.44 3.49 33.52
N ARG A 637 -38.74 2.36 33.67
CA ARG A 637 -38.28 1.86 34.98
C ARG A 637 -37.22 2.79 35.61
N ARG A 638 -36.36 3.41 34.80
CA ARG A 638 -35.37 4.39 35.27
C ARG A 638 -36.06 5.62 35.85
N GLU A 639 -37.03 6.19 35.15
CA GLU A 639 -37.72 7.39 35.64
C GLU A 639 -38.66 7.10 36.81
N GLU A 640 -39.33 5.93 36.82
CA GLU A 640 -40.16 5.44 37.95
C GLU A 640 -39.37 5.37 39.26
N VAL A 641 -38.09 4.97 39.22
CA VAL A 641 -37.22 4.87 40.40
C VAL A 641 -36.49 6.19 40.69
N LEU A 642 -36.04 6.92 39.65
CA LEU A 642 -35.25 8.14 39.86
C LEU A 642 -36.08 9.34 40.33
N GLU A 643 -37.36 9.48 39.99
CA GLU A 643 -38.16 10.62 40.50
C GLU A 643 -38.32 10.61 42.02
N PRO A 644 -38.78 9.52 42.68
CA PRO A 644 -38.80 9.43 44.14
C PRO A 644 -37.41 9.55 44.78
N ALA A 645 -36.35 9.16 44.07
CA ALA A 645 -34.97 9.31 44.54
C ALA A 645 -34.49 10.77 44.47
N ARG A 646 -34.82 11.52 43.42
CA ARG A 646 -34.59 12.98 43.34
C ARG A 646 -35.39 13.72 44.41
N GLU A 647 -36.55 13.22 44.84
CA GLU A 647 -37.28 13.77 46.00
C GLU A 647 -36.59 13.45 47.33
N ARG A 648 -36.16 12.19 47.55
CA ARG A 648 -35.40 11.75 48.73
C ARG A 648 -34.09 12.51 48.91
N GLN A 649 -33.34 12.73 47.82
CA GLN A 649 -32.09 13.51 47.80
C GLN A 649 -32.35 14.95 48.27
N LYS A 650 -33.27 15.67 47.63
CA LYS A 650 -33.64 17.06 48.01
C LYS A 650 -34.10 17.19 49.46
N PHE A 651 -34.75 16.15 50.00
CA PHE A 651 -35.14 16.08 51.40
C PHE A 651 -33.91 15.95 52.31
N LEU A 652 -33.01 14.99 52.04
CA LEU A 652 -31.75 14.81 52.78
C LEU A 652 -30.88 16.09 52.76
N GLU A 653 -30.73 16.74 51.60
CA GLU A 653 -30.05 18.02 51.50
C GLU A 653 -30.72 19.13 52.34
N SER A 654 -32.05 19.08 52.48
CA SER A 654 -32.82 20.07 53.23
C SER A 654 -32.61 19.89 54.73
N ASP A 655 -32.80 18.67 55.23
CA ASP A 655 -32.63 18.34 56.65
C ASP A 655 -31.17 18.54 57.10
N ALA A 656 -30.18 18.18 56.26
CA ALA A 656 -28.77 18.46 56.54
C ALA A 656 -28.48 19.96 56.72
N ARG A 657 -29.03 20.81 55.83
CA ARG A 657 -28.91 22.28 55.91
C ARG A 657 -29.67 22.87 57.10
N GLU A 658 -30.79 22.27 57.50
CA GLU A 658 -31.55 22.70 58.69
C GLU A 658 -30.82 22.34 59.99
N ALA A 659 -30.30 21.12 60.11
CA ALA A 659 -29.48 20.68 61.23
C ALA A 659 -28.21 21.56 61.40
N GLN A 660 -27.48 21.83 60.32
CA GLN A 660 -26.29 22.69 60.35
C GLN A 660 -26.59 24.11 60.87
N ASN A 661 -27.72 24.70 60.46
CA ASN A 661 -28.19 26.00 60.93
C ASN A 661 -28.59 26.00 62.43
N ILE A 662 -29.09 24.88 62.94
CA ILE A 662 -29.41 24.69 64.36
C ILE A 662 -28.13 24.57 65.20
N GLU A 663 -27.15 23.79 64.74
CA GLU A 663 -25.84 23.67 65.37
C GLU A 663 -25.09 25.00 65.43
N GLN A 664 -25.14 25.80 64.36
CA GLN A 664 -24.59 27.15 64.36
C GLN A 664 -25.24 28.02 65.46
N GLN A 665 -26.58 28.05 65.54
CA GLN A 665 -27.30 28.84 66.55
C GLN A 665 -27.02 28.36 67.99
N LEU A 666 -26.84 27.04 68.19
CA LEU A 666 -26.39 26.47 69.46
C LEU A 666 -24.97 26.93 69.83
N HIS A 667 -24.04 26.88 68.87
CA HIS A 667 -22.65 27.31 69.07
C HIS A 667 -22.55 28.81 69.39
N GLU A 668 -23.29 29.66 68.66
CA GLU A 668 -23.38 31.11 68.93
C GLU A 668 -23.87 31.39 70.36
N CYS A 669 -24.89 30.66 70.84
CA CYS A 669 -25.39 30.82 72.21
C CYS A 669 -24.44 30.27 73.28
N LEU A 670 -23.77 29.13 73.05
CA LEU A 670 -22.78 28.56 73.97
C LEU A 670 -21.54 29.46 74.11
N SER A 671 -21.08 30.01 72.98
CA SER A 671 -19.94 30.93 72.92
C SER A 671 -20.23 32.21 73.70
N TRP A 672 -21.38 32.85 73.45
CA TRP A 672 -21.79 34.06 74.16
C TRP A 672 -22.00 33.83 75.67
N LEU A 673 -22.66 32.74 76.09
CA LEU A 673 -22.81 32.42 77.52
C LEU A 673 -21.46 32.21 78.20
N SER A 674 -20.50 31.59 77.52
CA SER A 674 -19.15 31.40 78.04
C SER A 674 -18.39 32.72 78.20
N GLN A 675 -18.57 33.66 77.25
CA GLN A 675 -18.04 35.02 77.35
C GLN A 675 -18.67 35.78 78.53
N VAL A 676 -19.97 35.65 78.76
CA VAL A 676 -20.66 36.30 79.89
C VAL A 676 -20.27 35.70 81.23
N ASP A 677 -20.07 34.38 81.34
CA ASP A 677 -19.54 33.76 82.57
C ASP A 677 -18.13 34.26 82.89
N PHE A 678 -17.27 34.41 81.88
CA PHE A 678 -15.93 34.99 82.02
C PHE A 678 -15.98 36.45 82.48
N ILE A 679 -16.84 37.28 81.88
CA ILE A 679 -17.03 38.69 82.29
C ILE A 679 -17.56 38.77 83.73
N LEU A 680 -18.57 37.98 84.10
CA LEU A 680 -19.16 38.02 85.44
C LEU A 680 -18.19 37.48 86.51
N LYS A 681 -17.35 36.50 86.19
CA LYS A 681 -16.23 36.05 87.06
C LYS A 681 -15.22 37.17 87.27
N THR A 682 -14.61 37.68 86.20
CA THR A 682 -13.56 38.71 86.30
C THR A 682 -14.06 39.99 86.97
N ARG A 683 -15.27 40.47 86.66
CA ARG A 683 -15.87 41.61 87.38
C ARG A 683 -16.06 41.34 88.88
N SER A 684 -16.41 40.11 89.27
CA SER A 684 -16.53 39.70 90.69
C SER A 684 -15.19 39.46 91.39
N GLU A 685 -14.14 39.08 90.66
CA GLU A 685 -12.79 38.87 91.20
C GLU A 685 -12.04 40.21 91.40
N CYS A 686 -12.44 41.26 90.68
CA CYS A 686 -11.90 42.61 90.81
C CYS A 686 -12.76 43.57 91.68
N ASP A 687 -13.80 43.07 92.36
CA ASP A 687 -14.78 43.88 93.12
C ASP A 687 -15.43 45.03 92.31
N ILE A 688 -15.52 44.93 90.98
CA ILE A 688 -16.05 45.99 90.10
C ILE A 688 -17.57 45.95 90.11
N LEU A 689 -18.24 47.01 90.56
CA LEU A 689 -19.69 47.08 90.70
C LEU A 689 -20.40 47.50 89.40
N ALA A 690 -21.73 47.26 89.32
CA ALA A 690 -22.57 47.76 88.21
C ALA A 690 -22.61 49.30 88.10
N SER A 691 -22.21 50.02 89.14
CA SER A 691 -22.01 51.48 89.12
C SER A 691 -20.79 51.90 88.29
N ASP A 692 -19.79 51.03 88.18
CA ASP A 692 -18.44 51.39 87.78
C ASP A 692 -18.28 51.25 86.26
N VAL A 693 -19.04 50.34 85.64
CA VAL A 693 -19.18 50.23 84.18
C VAL A 693 -20.66 50.10 83.75
N PRO A 694 -21.46 51.19 83.80
CA PRO A 694 -22.89 51.14 83.49
C PRO A 694 -23.20 50.76 82.03
N GLU A 695 -22.28 51.07 81.10
CA GLU A 695 -22.43 50.76 79.68
C GLU A 695 -22.31 49.24 79.42
N ASP A 696 -21.36 48.57 80.06
CA ASP A 696 -21.23 47.10 80.03
C ASP A 696 -22.46 46.44 80.67
N TYR A 697 -22.90 46.90 81.83
CA TYR A 697 -24.08 46.34 82.50
C TYR A 697 -25.34 46.43 81.61
N LYS A 698 -25.55 47.56 80.94
CA LYS A 698 -26.63 47.71 79.96
C LYS A 698 -26.45 46.79 78.76
N LYS A 699 -25.26 46.74 78.17
CA LYS A 699 -24.98 45.90 76.99
C LYS A 699 -25.20 44.42 77.31
N LEU A 700 -24.70 43.93 78.44
CA LEU A 700 -24.94 42.57 78.91
C LEU A 700 -26.44 42.28 79.01
N TYR A 701 -27.25 43.22 79.52
CA TYR A 701 -28.69 43.05 79.63
C TYR A 701 -29.39 43.02 78.25
N ASP A 702 -29.03 43.93 77.35
CA ASP A 702 -29.54 43.97 75.97
C ASP A 702 -29.17 42.67 75.21
N ASP A 703 -27.94 42.17 75.38
CA ASP A 703 -27.46 40.91 74.82
C ASP A 703 -28.18 39.68 75.45
N PHE A 704 -28.49 39.69 76.75
CA PHE A 704 -29.26 38.64 77.44
C PHE A 704 -30.64 38.44 76.81
N ASP A 705 -31.39 39.52 76.55
CA ASP A 705 -32.69 39.40 75.87
C ASP A 705 -32.51 39.00 74.39
N SER A 706 -31.41 39.36 73.73
CA SER A 706 -31.09 38.87 72.37
C SER A 706 -30.89 37.35 72.32
N HIS A 707 -30.00 36.79 73.16
CA HIS A 707 -29.73 35.35 73.18
C HIS A 707 -30.89 34.52 73.73
N LYS A 708 -31.69 35.07 74.65
CA LYS A 708 -32.97 34.50 75.09
C LYS A 708 -33.99 34.39 73.96
N ASN A 709 -34.05 35.37 73.04
CA ASN A 709 -34.83 35.26 71.81
C ASN A 709 -34.25 34.20 70.84
N GLY A 710 -32.93 33.97 70.84
CA GLY A 710 -32.29 32.86 70.14
C GLY A 710 -32.72 31.50 70.68
N ILE A 711 -32.60 31.29 71.99
CA ILE A 711 -33.07 30.09 72.70
C ILE A 711 -34.55 29.82 72.43
N PHE A 712 -35.40 30.85 72.41
CA PHE A 712 -36.83 30.70 72.09
C PHE A 712 -37.10 30.22 70.64
N ARG A 713 -36.23 30.53 69.66
CA ARG A 713 -36.31 29.95 68.31
C ARG A 713 -35.98 28.45 68.33
N LEU A 714 -34.95 28.06 69.08
CA LEU A 714 -34.56 26.67 69.24
C LEU A 714 -35.64 25.86 70.00
N GLU A 715 -36.32 26.46 70.98
CA GLU A 715 -37.52 25.87 71.59
C GLU A 715 -38.65 25.62 70.59
N LYS A 716 -38.90 26.58 69.70
CA LYS A 716 -39.87 26.43 68.62
C LYS A 716 -39.46 25.33 67.63
N GLN A 717 -38.15 25.14 67.41
CA GLN A 717 -37.62 24.07 66.57
C GLN A 717 -37.77 22.68 67.20
N ILE A 718 -37.55 22.53 68.50
CA ILE A 718 -37.87 21.29 69.24
C ILE A 718 -39.35 20.95 69.06
N ALA A 719 -40.24 21.94 69.19
CA ALA A 719 -41.66 21.74 68.96
C ALA A 719 -42.01 21.40 67.48
N HIS A 720 -41.14 21.73 66.52
CA HIS A 720 -41.28 21.31 65.12
C HIS A 720 -40.82 19.86 64.92
N TYR A 721 -39.64 19.48 65.39
CA TYR A 721 -39.16 18.09 65.36
C TYR A 721 -40.11 17.11 66.08
N GLN A 722 -40.77 17.55 67.17
CA GLN A 722 -41.83 16.78 67.83
C GLN A 722 -43.13 16.64 67.01
N GLN A 723 -43.39 17.53 66.05
CA GLN A 723 -44.53 17.43 65.11
C GLN A 723 -44.20 16.58 63.87
N VAL A 724 -42.92 16.49 63.50
CA VAL A 724 -42.40 15.65 62.40
C VAL A 724 -42.00 14.24 62.89
N ASP A 725 -42.20 13.96 64.18
CA ASP A 725 -41.84 12.71 64.88
C ASP A 725 -40.34 12.34 64.83
N GLN A 726 -39.47 13.33 64.58
CA GLN A 726 -38.02 13.22 64.67
C GLN A 726 -37.56 13.21 66.14
N GLN A 727 -37.94 12.17 66.88
CA GLN A 727 -37.78 12.08 68.35
C GLN A 727 -36.33 12.22 68.82
N LEU A 728 -35.35 11.70 68.07
CA LEU A 728 -33.93 11.79 68.46
C LEU A 728 -33.38 13.21 68.30
N ALA A 729 -33.62 13.87 67.16
CA ALA A 729 -33.27 15.28 66.95
C ALA A 729 -33.98 16.19 67.96
N ALA A 730 -35.26 15.95 68.24
CA ALA A 730 -36.00 16.66 69.27
C ALA A 730 -35.42 16.49 70.69
N GLN A 731 -34.96 15.28 71.04
CA GLN A 731 -34.35 15.01 72.35
C GLN A 731 -32.95 15.62 72.47
N ARG A 732 -32.07 15.41 71.48
CA ARG A 732 -30.70 15.96 71.43
C ARG A 732 -30.72 17.49 71.51
N LEU A 733 -31.58 18.13 70.71
CA LEU A 733 -31.79 19.58 70.74
C LEU A 733 -32.42 20.04 72.07
N ALA A 734 -33.36 19.28 72.65
CA ALA A 734 -33.93 19.62 73.95
C ALA A 734 -32.90 19.54 75.10
N GLU A 735 -31.98 18.58 75.09
CA GLU A 735 -30.90 18.50 76.07
C GLU A 735 -29.95 19.71 75.94
N GLN A 736 -29.53 20.04 74.72
CA GLN A 736 -28.68 21.19 74.43
C GLN A 736 -29.37 22.53 74.80
N VAL A 737 -30.64 22.71 74.44
CA VAL A 737 -31.43 23.91 74.80
C VAL A 737 -31.70 23.99 76.29
N ASN A 738 -31.93 22.88 76.99
CA ASN A 738 -32.08 22.88 78.44
C ASN A 738 -30.75 23.19 79.17
N HIS A 739 -29.61 22.76 78.61
CA HIS A 739 -28.29 23.16 79.08
C HIS A 739 -28.07 24.68 78.91
N LEU A 740 -28.34 25.21 77.70
CA LEU A 740 -28.30 26.65 77.40
C LEU A 740 -29.19 27.46 78.35
N LYS A 741 -30.45 27.07 78.52
CA LYS A 741 -31.40 27.71 79.47
C LYS A 741 -30.86 27.71 80.89
N LYS A 742 -30.38 26.56 81.38
CA LYS A 742 -29.85 26.46 82.75
C LYS A 742 -28.67 27.39 82.94
N TYR A 743 -27.69 27.35 82.03
CA TYR A 743 -26.52 28.21 82.08
C TYR A 743 -26.91 29.69 82.02
N MET A 744 -27.84 30.07 81.12
CA MET A 744 -28.40 31.43 81.06
C MET A 744 -29.08 31.85 82.37
N CYS A 745 -29.87 30.98 83.02
CA CYS A 745 -30.51 31.27 84.30
C CYS A 745 -29.49 31.41 85.45
N ASP A 746 -28.45 30.56 85.46
CA ASP A 746 -27.35 30.63 86.44
C ASP A 746 -26.57 31.94 86.28
N LEU A 747 -26.32 32.40 85.04
CA LEU A 747 -25.65 33.68 84.76
C LEU A 747 -26.54 34.90 84.99
N GLN A 748 -27.82 34.85 84.64
CA GLN A 748 -28.78 35.92 84.95
C GLN A 748 -28.92 36.09 86.48
N SER A 749 -28.83 35.00 87.24
CA SER A 749 -28.80 35.01 88.70
C SER A 749 -27.52 35.63 89.29
N LYS A 750 -26.39 35.59 88.56
CA LYS A 750 -25.18 36.36 88.89
C LYS A 750 -25.37 37.85 88.56
N LEU A 751 -25.93 38.16 87.38
CA LEU A 751 -26.15 39.54 86.91
C LEU A 751 -27.12 40.34 87.81
N GLU A 752 -28.14 39.72 88.40
CA GLU A 752 -29.00 40.41 89.38
C GLU A 752 -28.34 40.58 90.76
N ARG A 753 -27.36 39.74 91.14
CA ARG A 753 -26.58 39.95 92.38
C ARG A 753 -25.59 41.10 92.26
N TYR A 754 -25.05 41.30 91.05
CA TYR A 754 -24.14 42.38 90.66
C TYR A 754 -24.69 43.81 90.86
N LYS A 755 -25.95 43.93 91.28
CA LYS A 755 -26.81 45.11 91.22
C LYS A 755 -27.07 45.77 92.58
N GLN A 756 -26.69 45.13 93.70
CA GLN A 756 -26.84 45.69 95.04
C GLN A 756 -25.54 46.36 95.51
N PRO A 757 -25.55 47.64 95.93
CA PRO A 757 -24.39 48.29 96.54
C PRO A 757 -24.07 47.70 97.91
N SER A 758 -22.78 47.45 98.17
CA SER A 758 -22.21 46.98 99.43
C SER A 758 -22.22 48.05 100.55
N GLU A 759 -21.99 47.62 101.80
CA GLU A 759 -22.12 48.49 102.98
C GLU A 759 -20.90 49.42 103.15
N LEU A 760 -21.04 50.45 103.99
CA LEU A 760 -20.00 51.48 104.16
C LEU A 760 -18.66 50.93 104.69
N ASP A 761 -18.73 49.90 105.55
CA ASP A 761 -17.56 49.25 106.12
C ASP A 761 -16.85 48.36 105.08
N ASP A 762 -17.59 47.70 104.17
CA ASP A 762 -17.01 46.92 103.05
C ASP A 762 -16.09 47.80 102.20
N ARG A 763 -16.56 49.01 101.86
CA ARG A 763 -15.77 49.98 101.08
C ARG A 763 -14.55 50.50 101.84
N LEU A 764 -14.68 50.77 103.14
CA LEU A 764 -13.56 51.22 103.98
C LEU A 764 -12.49 50.13 104.11
N GLN A 765 -12.91 48.87 104.27
CA GLN A 765 -12.02 47.72 104.38
C GLN A 765 -11.37 47.37 103.02
N ARG A 766 -12.08 47.58 101.89
CA ARG A 766 -11.52 47.48 100.53
C ARG A 766 -10.34 48.43 100.33
N VAL A 767 -10.54 49.73 100.60
CA VAL A 767 -9.48 50.75 100.42
C VAL A 767 -8.28 50.49 101.34
N ARG A 768 -8.50 50.03 102.58
CA ARG A 768 -7.41 49.55 103.46
C ARG A 768 -6.65 48.37 102.86
N ARG A 769 -7.34 47.34 102.35
CA ARG A 769 -6.68 46.18 101.76
C ARG A 769 -5.84 46.55 100.53
N ILE A 770 -6.37 47.39 99.62
CA ILE A 770 -5.63 47.82 98.43
C ILE A 770 -4.39 48.62 98.84
N LEU A 771 -4.46 49.47 99.88
CA LEU A 771 -3.28 50.17 100.39
C LEU A 771 -2.23 49.20 100.99
N ASP A 772 -2.66 48.25 101.82
CA ASP A 772 -1.75 47.24 102.39
C ASP A 772 -1.11 46.36 101.29
N ASP A 773 -1.87 45.98 100.27
CA ASP A 773 -1.41 45.22 99.10
C ASP A 773 -0.40 46.05 98.27
N LEU A 774 -0.66 47.36 98.07
CA LEU A 774 0.25 48.28 97.37
C LEU A 774 1.55 48.53 98.14
N GLU A 775 1.51 48.83 99.45
CA GLU A 775 2.72 49.04 100.26
C GLU A 775 3.63 47.80 100.22
N GLN A 776 3.06 46.60 100.39
CA GLN A 776 3.80 45.33 100.30
C GLN A 776 4.42 45.11 98.90
N SER A 777 3.70 45.46 97.83
CA SER A 777 4.24 45.36 96.46
C SER A 777 5.40 46.33 96.21
N PHE A 778 5.36 47.50 96.85
CA PHE A 778 6.33 48.58 96.66
C PHE A 778 7.62 48.35 97.45
N GLU A 779 7.57 47.76 98.65
CA GLU A 779 8.77 47.39 99.41
C GLU A 779 9.64 46.32 98.70
N LEU A 780 9.12 45.65 97.68
CA LEU A 780 9.85 44.71 96.83
C LEU A 780 10.57 45.37 95.64
N LEU A 781 10.42 46.69 95.43
CA LEU A 781 11.03 47.41 94.31
C LEU A 781 12.47 47.84 94.64
N ALA A 782 13.45 47.12 94.10
CA ALA A 782 14.88 47.42 94.24
C ALA A 782 15.58 47.43 92.88
N VAL A 783 16.59 48.29 92.71
CA VAL A 783 17.43 48.31 91.49
C VAL A 783 18.50 47.22 91.61
N THR A 784 18.26 46.08 90.98
CA THR A 784 19.16 44.92 91.00
C THR A 784 20.14 44.86 89.82
N SER A 785 19.86 45.57 88.74
CA SER A 785 20.52 45.41 87.43
C SER A 785 20.99 46.74 86.80
N ASP A 786 21.80 46.63 85.76
CA ASP A 786 22.11 47.71 84.79
C ASP A 786 21.17 47.70 83.57
N ASP A 787 20.17 46.82 83.53
CA ASP A 787 19.23 46.74 82.41
C ASP A 787 18.21 47.89 82.43
N LEU A 788 18.17 48.62 81.32
CA LEU A 788 17.16 49.64 81.04
C LEU A 788 15.74 49.04 81.03
N GLU A 789 15.58 47.79 80.60
CA GLU A 789 14.27 47.14 80.51
C GLU A 789 13.72 46.77 81.91
N GLU A 790 14.61 46.47 82.88
CA GLU A 790 14.26 46.29 84.29
C GLU A 790 13.90 47.64 84.94
N ILE A 791 14.62 48.70 84.62
CA ILE A 791 14.41 50.04 85.19
C ILE A 791 13.17 50.73 84.59
N ASP A 792 12.86 50.48 83.32
CA ASP A 792 11.59 50.89 82.72
C ASP A 792 10.41 50.17 83.37
N GLN A 793 10.52 48.87 83.64
CA GLN A 793 9.51 48.13 84.42
C GLN A 793 9.41 48.60 85.88
N LEU A 794 10.50 49.08 86.49
CA LEU A 794 10.47 49.67 87.84
C LEU A 794 9.78 51.05 87.81
N LEU A 795 9.99 51.86 86.78
CA LEU A 795 9.29 53.13 86.59
C LEU A 795 7.81 52.92 86.29
N GLU A 796 7.45 52.00 85.38
CA GLU A 796 6.06 51.62 85.08
C GLU A 796 5.32 51.16 86.34
N LYS A 797 5.95 50.32 87.18
CA LYS A 797 5.38 49.92 88.49
C LYS A 797 5.19 51.12 89.42
N VAL A 798 6.15 52.04 89.48
CA VAL A 798 6.04 53.25 90.30
C VAL A 798 4.93 54.18 89.80
N GLU A 799 4.81 54.39 88.49
CA GLU A 799 3.74 55.18 87.87
C GLU A 799 2.36 54.55 88.12
N VAL A 800 2.20 53.24 87.94
CA VAL A 800 0.97 52.51 88.28
C VAL A 800 0.64 52.59 89.78
N THR A 801 1.64 52.55 90.67
CA THR A 801 1.38 52.77 92.11
C THR A 801 0.99 54.21 92.43
N ASP A 802 1.47 55.22 91.68
CA ASP A 802 1.07 56.62 91.88
C ASP A 802 -0.36 56.88 91.37
N GLU A 803 -0.73 56.30 90.22
CA GLU A 803 -2.09 56.32 89.70
C GLU A 803 -3.07 55.65 90.68
N ALA A 804 -2.77 54.43 91.14
CA ALA A 804 -3.59 53.72 92.12
C ALA A 804 -3.71 54.48 93.46
N VAL A 805 -2.64 55.15 93.91
CA VAL A 805 -2.67 56.01 95.11
C VAL A 805 -3.52 57.26 94.89
N CYS A 806 -3.53 57.85 93.68
CA CYS A 806 -4.42 58.95 93.33
C CYS A 806 -5.89 58.50 93.28
N GLU A 807 -6.18 57.31 92.75
CA GLU A 807 -7.54 56.74 92.77
C GLU A 807 -8.02 56.46 94.20
N LEU A 808 -7.17 55.88 95.07
CA LEU A 808 -7.50 55.66 96.48
C LEU A 808 -7.68 56.96 97.26
N GLN A 809 -6.93 58.03 96.95
CA GLN A 809 -7.19 59.38 97.49
C GLN A 809 -8.57 59.91 97.05
N GLY A 810 -9.01 59.57 95.84
CA GLY A 810 -10.38 59.78 95.36
C GLY A 810 -11.42 58.98 96.16
N GLU A 811 -11.25 57.66 96.28
CA GLU A 811 -12.14 56.79 97.06
C GLU A 811 -12.24 57.22 98.54
N VAL A 812 -11.13 57.62 99.18
CA VAL A 812 -11.13 58.15 100.55
C VAL A 812 -11.87 59.48 100.65
N SER A 813 -11.70 60.37 99.67
CA SER A 813 -12.46 61.62 99.59
C SER A 813 -13.96 61.36 99.48
N ASP A 814 -14.37 60.35 98.71
CA ASP A 814 -15.77 59.94 98.55
C ASP A 814 -16.31 59.16 99.75
N LEU A 815 -15.50 58.35 100.43
CA LEU A 815 -15.84 57.72 101.72
C LEU A 815 -16.10 58.79 102.78
N LYS A 816 -15.21 59.78 102.87
CA LYS A 816 -15.32 60.96 103.76
C LYS A 816 -16.59 61.76 103.44
N ALA A 817 -16.88 61.99 102.16
CA ALA A 817 -18.09 62.66 101.70
C ALA A 817 -19.37 61.83 101.88
N THR A 818 -19.29 60.50 101.86
CA THR A 818 -20.44 59.60 102.08
C THR A 818 -20.74 59.47 103.58
N ARG A 819 -19.71 59.31 104.42
CA ARG A 819 -19.82 59.35 105.88
C ARG A 819 -20.41 60.68 106.36
N ALA A 820 -19.98 61.81 105.78
CA ALA A 820 -20.54 63.13 106.09
C ALA A 820 -22.04 63.29 105.75
N LYS A 821 -22.59 62.44 104.87
CA LYS A 821 -24.03 62.39 104.54
C LYS A 821 -24.80 61.38 105.41
N ALA A 822 -24.12 60.40 106.00
CA ALA A 822 -24.70 59.31 106.79
C ALA A 822 -24.71 59.62 108.30
N GLN A 823 -25.78 60.26 108.78
CA GLN A 823 -26.16 60.52 110.19
C GLN A 823 -25.02 60.89 111.19
N PRO A 824 -24.95 62.13 111.71
CA PRO A 824 -23.91 62.58 112.64
C PRO A 824 -24.07 62.06 114.09
N SER A 825 -24.56 60.82 114.27
CA SER A 825 -24.92 60.22 115.56
C SER A 825 -24.47 58.77 115.75
N SER A 826 -23.68 58.21 114.82
CA SER A 826 -23.12 56.84 114.89
C SER A 826 -21.59 56.84 114.92
N SER A 827 -21.03 56.03 115.83
CA SER A 827 -19.60 55.69 116.04
C SER A 827 -18.53 56.71 115.61
N THR A 828 -17.86 57.32 116.60
CA THR A 828 -16.62 58.09 116.39
C THR A 828 -15.50 57.26 115.74
N VAL A 829 -15.52 55.94 115.96
CA VAL A 829 -14.54 54.95 115.52
C VAL A 829 -14.24 55.08 114.03
N GLY A 830 -15.24 54.86 113.17
CA GLY A 830 -15.04 54.90 111.72
C GLY A 830 -14.75 56.28 111.11
N THR A 831 -14.74 57.36 111.91
CA THR A 831 -14.23 58.66 111.45
C THR A 831 -12.71 58.69 111.58
N LEU A 832 -12.19 58.20 112.70
CA LEU A 832 -10.76 57.97 112.89
C LEU A 832 -10.23 56.97 111.86
N GLU A 833 -10.98 55.91 111.55
CA GLU A 833 -10.54 54.91 110.55
C GLU A 833 -10.42 55.46 109.12
N ILE A 834 -11.10 56.57 108.78
CA ILE A 834 -10.91 57.31 107.51
C ILE A 834 -9.71 58.27 107.62
N GLU A 835 -9.57 58.98 108.74
CA GLU A 835 -8.46 59.94 108.96
C GLU A 835 -7.09 59.23 109.03
N GLU A 836 -7.01 58.05 109.65
CA GLU A 836 -5.85 57.15 109.63
C GLU A 836 -5.48 56.73 108.20
N LEU A 837 -6.48 56.38 107.38
CA LEU A 837 -6.31 55.90 106.01
C LEU A 837 -5.85 57.01 105.06
N GLU A 838 -6.36 58.23 105.27
CA GLU A 838 -5.92 59.46 104.60
C GLU A 838 -4.48 59.86 104.97
N GLU A 839 -4.02 59.56 106.20
CA GLU A 839 -2.63 59.75 106.61
C GLU A 839 -1.70 58.69 105.99
N ALA A 840 -2.11 57.42 106.01
CA ALA A 840 -1.35 56.32 105.43
C ALA A 840 -1.13 56.51 103.92
N LEU A 841 -2.18 56.85 103.15
CA LEU A 841 -2.07 57.18 101.72
C LEU A 841 -1.09 58.33 101.44
N ARG A 842 -1.13 59.39 102.26
CA ARG A 842 -0.21 60.53 102.10
C ARG A 842 1.23 60.15 102.44
N SER A 843 1.45 59.31 103.46
CA SER A 843 2.79 58.80 103.78
C SER A 843 3.32 57.85 102.70
N PHE A 844 2.46 57.07 102.04
CA PHE A 844 2.86 56.16 100.97
C PHE A 844 3.19 56.90 99.67
N HIS A 845 2.36 57.86 99.24
CA HIS A 845 2.61 58.70 98.06
C HIS A 845 4.00 59.37 98.08
N VAL A 846 4.48 59.82 99.24
CA VAL A 846 5.84 60.39 99.38
C VAL A 846 6.93 59.36 99.09
N LYS A 847 6.77 58.08 99.52
CA LYS A 847 7.70 56.99 99.17
C LYS A 847 7.71 56.74 97.66
N VAL A 848 6.53 56.72 97.03
CA VAL A 848 6.34 56.50 95.58
C VAL A 848 7.12 57.54 94.77
N MET A 849 6.89 58.81 95.06
CA MET A 849 7.57 59.94 94.40
C MET A 849 9.09 59.93 94.60
N GLU A 850 9.56 59.57 95.80
CA GLU A 850 10.98 59.45 96.10
C GLU A 850 11.69 58.33 95.31
N SER A 851 11.02 57.20 95.04
CA SER A 851 11.59 56.13 94.21
C SER A 851 11.58 56.50 92.72
N ARG A 852 10.51 57.15 92.24
CA ARG A 852 10.40 57.61 90.85
C ARG A 852 11.59 58.45 90.42
N ASP A 853 11.91 59.48 91.22
CA ASP A 853 12.99 60.43 90.91
C ASP A 853 14.38 59.75 90.99
N LYS A 854 14.54 58.72 91.83
CA LYS A 854 15.76 57.88 91.87
C LYS A 854 15.89 57.05 90.59
N TYR A 855 14.86 56.29 90.22
CA TYR A 855 14.88 55.41 89.04
C TYR A 855 15.05 56.20 87.73
N GLN A 856 14.39 57.36 87.59
CA GLN A 856 14.57 58.24 86.44
C GLN A 856 16.02 58.72 86.32
N SER A 857 16.66 59.13 87.41
CA SER A 857 18.08 59.53 87.37
C SER A 857 19.04 58.38 87.05
N ILE A 858 18.62 57.11 87.15
CA ILE A 858 19.42 55.94 86.74
C ILE A 858 19.18 55.67 85.24
N LYS A 859 17.91 55.68 84.79
CA LYS A 859 17.51 55.60 83.38
C LYS A 859 18.22 56.64 82.51
N ASP A 860 18.28 57.90 82.95
CA ASP A 860 18.96 58.99 82.23
C ASP A 860 20.47 58.74 82.05
N MET A 861 21.10 58.01 82.97
CA MET A 861 22.53 57.69 82.86
C MET A 861 22.79 56.42 82.04
N LEU A 862 21.95 55.40 82.18
CA LEU A 862 22.06 54.16 81.41
C LEU A 862 21.69 54.36 79.94
N THR A 863 20.72 55.22 79.60
CA THR A 863 20.40 55.56 78.20
C THR A 863 21.58 56.25 77.50
N VAL A 864 22.21 57.24 78.14
CA VAL A 864 23.43 57.90 77.65
C VAL A 864 24.61 56.92 77.57
N SER A 865 24.76 56.04 78.56
CA SER A 865 25.82 55.01 78.55
C SER A 865 25.62 53.99 77.44
N SER A 866 24.39 53.49 77.25
CA SER A 866 24.02 52.51 76.23
C SER A 866 24.20 53.07 74.83
N THR A 867 23.75 54.30 74.57
CA THR A 867 23.94 54.96 73.27
C THR A 867 25.42 55.17 72.96
N ASN A 868 26.21 55.73 73.90
CA ASN A 868 27.66 55.87 73.76
C ASN A 868 28.38 54.54 73.47
N LEU A 869 28.04 53.47 74.21
CA LEU A 869 28.69 52.16 74.10
C LEU A 869 28.28 51.42 72.82
N GLN A 870 27.03 51.53 72.40
CA GLN A 870 26.57 50.97 71.13
C GLN A 870 27.21 51.70 69.94
N THR A 871 27.19 53.04 69.91
CA THR A 871 27.88 53.82 68.87
C THR A 871 29.39 53.52 68.84
N CYS A 872 30.04 53.31 69.99
CA CYS A 872 31.43 52.82 70.01
C CYS A 872 31.57 51.43 69.37
N SER A 873 30.73 50.46 69.75
CA SER A 873 30.78 49.10 69.21
C SER A 873 30.58 49.10 67.69
N GLU A 874 29.57 49.81 67.20
CA GLU A 874 29.25 49.95 65.78
C GLU A 874 30.40 50.57 64.99
N LEU A 875 30.89 51.76 65.39
CA LEU A 875 32.02 52.42 64.72
C LEU A 875 33.30 51.58 64.75
N LEU A 876 33.62 50.91 65.87
CA LEU A 876 34.83 50.09 65.97
C LEU A 876 34.70 48.77 65.20
N ASN A 877 33.48 48.22 65.05
CA ASN A 877 33.22 47.06 64.18
C ASN A 877 33.26 47.43 62.70
N GLU A 878 32.71 48.59 62.33
CA GLU A 878 32.77 49.15 60.97
C GLU A 878 34.24 49.34 60.54
N VAL A 879 35.01 50.12 61.31
CA VAL A 879 36.44 50.37 61.06
C VAL A 879 37.25 49.06 60.97
N GLU A 880 37.00 48.10 61.86
CA GLU A 880 37.68 46.80 61.77
C GLU A 880 37.29 46.01 60.51
N SER A 881 36.02 46.06 60.09
CA SER A 881 35.55 45.40 58.87
C SER A 881 36.15 46.02 57.61
N GLU A 882 36.31 47.35 57.58
CA GLU A 882 36.87 48.11 56.46
C GLU A 882 38.37 47.81 56.33
N LEU A 883 39.10 47.83 57.45
CA LEU A 883 40.49 47.40 57.51
C LEU A 883 40.66 45.94 57.02
N ARG A 884 39.82 44.99 57.49
CA ARG A 884 39.86 43.58 57.05
C ARG A 884 39.55 43.41 55.55
N LYS A 885 38.56 44.10 54.99
CA LYS A 885 38.28 44.07 53.52
C LYS A 885 39.52 44.51 52.74
N SER A 886 40.21 45.54 53.24
CA SER A 886 41.34 46.17 52.58
C SER A 886 42.67 45.38 52.63
N GLU A 887 42.69 44.23 53.31
CA GLU A 887 43.81 43.28 53.36
C GLU A 887 43.74 42.24 52.22
N GLY A 888 42.66 42.19 51.42
CA GLY A 888 42.48 41.30 50.27
C GLY A 888 42.97 41.89 48.92
N ASP A 889 42.86 41.12 47.82
CA ASP A 889 43.36 41.53 46.49
C ASP A 889 42.73 42.84 45.95
N ASP A 890 41.47 43.14 46.31
CA ASP A 890 40.75 44.37 45.98
C ASP A 890 41.25 45.61 46.78
N THR A 891 42.58 45.80 46.86
CA THR A 891 43.16 46.89 47.65
C THR A 891 42.81 48.26 47.03
N PRO A 892 42.08 49.17 47.72
CA PRO A 892 41.57 50.41 47.11
C PRO A 892 42.70 51.37 46.68
N ALA A 893 42.37 52.40 45.89
CA ALA A 893 43.37 53.34 45.38
C ALA A 893 44.14 54.07 46.51
N PRO A 894 45.41 54.46 46.32
CA PRO A 894 46.23 55.07 47.39
C PRO A 894 45.66 56.36 47.98
N GLU A 895 44.90 57.14 47.19
CA GLU A 895 44.20 58.32 47.71
C GLU A 895 43.04 57.94 48.63
N ASP A 896 42.26 56.93 48.26
CA ASP A 896 41.10 56.50 49.04
C ASP A 896 41.52 55.78 50.32
N ARG A 897 42.60 54.98 50.30
CA ARG A 897 43.23 54.50 51.55
C ARG A 897 43.61 55.65 52.49
N ARG A 898 44.10 56.77 51.94
CA ARG A 898 44.48 57.95 52.73
C ARG A 898 43.28 58.71 53.26
N ARG A 899 42.19 58.83 52.48
CA ARG A 899 40.91 59.41 52.93
C ARG A 899 40.28 58.55 54.02
N LEU A 900 40.22 57.24 53.80
CA LEU A 900 39.64 56.23 54.69
C LEU A 900 40.40 56.16 56.03
N ALA A 901 41.73 56.13 56.01
CA ALA A 901 42.55 56.19 57.22
C ALA A 901 42.32 57.47 58.06
N LEU A 902 42.03 58.61 57.40
CA LEU A 902 41.71 59.87 58.06
C LEU A 902 40.29 59.83 58.69
N ALA A 903 39.33 59.23 58.00
CA ALA A 903 37.97 59.01 58.49
C ALA A 903 37.95 58.06 59.71
N HIS A 904 38.61 56.91 59.60
CA HIS A 904 38.73 55.94 60.69
C HIS A 904 39.42 56.53 61.93
N ARG A 905 40.51 57.30 61.77
CA ARG A 905 41.14 58.01 62.90
C ARG A 905 40.19 59.00 63.58
N LYS A 906 39.27 59.63 62.83
CA LYS A 906 38.20 60.46 63.42
C LYS A 906 37.19 59.61 64.19
N GLN A 907 36.65 58.55 63.59
CA GLN A 907 35.69 57.63 64.23
C GLN A 907 36.25 57.06 65.56
N VAL A 908 37.52 56.66 65.57
CA VAL A 908 38.22 56.15 66.78
C VAL A 908 38.44 57.24 67.83
N ALA A 909 38.68 58.50 67.42
CA ALA A 909 38.76 59.63 68.35
C ALA A 909 37.39 59.98 68.96
N ASP A 910 36.31 59.90 68.19
CA ASP A 910 34.93 60.07 68.66
C ASP A 910 34.56 58.94 69.66
N CYS A 911 34.91 57.67 69.37
CA CYS A 911 34.81 56.57 70.34
C CYS A 911 35.59 56.85 71.64
N SER A 912 36.80 57.40 71.51
CA SER A 912 37.64 57.80 72.64
C SER A 912 37.09 59.00 73.42
N LYS A 913 36.04 59.68 72.94
CA LYS A 913 35.24 60.66 73.70
C LYS A 913 34.09 59.95 74.42
N TYR A 914 33.28 59.17 73.72
CA TYR A 914 32.13 58.45 74.29
C TYR A 914 32.52 57.56 75.49
N LEU A 915 33.66 56.86 75.43
CA LEU A 915 34.17 56.05 76.56
C LEU A 915 34.65 56.86 77.78
N ARG A 916 34.88 58.17 77.64
CA ARG A 916 35.16 59.08 78.77
C ARG A 916 33.87 59.64 79.35
N ASP A 917 32.95 60.05 78.50
CA ASP A 917 31.64 60.55 78.90
C ASP A 917 30.87 59.45 79.69
N THR A 918 30.91 58.20 79.23
CA THR A 918 30.34 57.04 79.94
C THR A 918 31.07 56.71 81.25
N GLN A 919 32.39 56.90 81.36
CA GLN A 919 33.13 56.66 82.61
C GLN A 919 32.71 57.62 83.73
N VAL A 920 32.27 58.84 83.39
CA VAL A 920 31.70 59.81 84.35
C VAL A 920 30.29 59.39 84.79
N GLY A 921 29.46 58.92 83.85
CA GLY A 921 28.15 58.34 84.17
C GLY A 921 28.26 57.15 85.14
N LEU A 922 29.23 56.27 84.91
CA LEU A 922 29.48 55.09 85.75
C LEU A 922 29.86 55.43 87.20
N GLN A 923 30.56 56.55 87.44
CA GLN A 923 30.86 57.00 88.80
C GLN A 923 29.56 57.33 89.56
N LYS A 924 28.68 58.14 88.97
CA LYS A 924 27.38 58.49 89.57
C LYS A 924 26.41 57.29 89.62
N PHE A 925 26.52 56.34 88.71
CA PHE A 925 25.78 55.06 88.79
C PHE A 925 26.19 54.25 90.03
N SER A 926 27.48 54.20 90.36
CA SER A 926 27.98 53.52 91.56
C SER A 926 27.59 54.17 92.89
N GLU A 927 27.04 55.39 92.87
CA GLU A 927 26.45 56.07 94.04
C GLU A 927 24.96 55.72 94.24
N LEU A 928 24.31 55.09 93.25
CA LEU A 928 22.86 54.88 93.19
C LEU A 928 22.42 53.41 93.08
N THR A 929 23.36 52.47 92.88
CA THR A 929 23.08 51.06 92.57
C THR A 929 23.99 50.08 93.34
N SER A 930 23.87 48.78 93.08
CA SER A 930 24.76 47.77 93.65
C SER A 930 26.21 47.89 93.10
N PRO A 931 27.24 47.56 93.90
CA PRO A 931 28.62 47.58 93.43
C PRO A 931 28.92 46.52 92.37
N GLU A 932 28.05 45.52 92.19
CA GLU A 932 28.20 44.45 91.21
C GLU A 932 27.82 44.92 89.80
N ALA A 933 26.69 45.64 89.66
CA ALA A 933 26.27 46.23 88.38
C ALA A 933 27.30 47.25 87.84
N ALA A 934 27.92 48.04 88.74
CA ALA A 934 28.98 48.96 88.36
C ALA A 934 30.26 48.26 87.84
N ALA A 935 30.52 47.02 88.25
CA ALA A 935 31.70 46.24 87.82
C ALA A 935 31.53 45.66 86.40
N GLU A 936 30.32 45.22 86.04
CA GLU A 936 29.97 44.73 84.70
C GLU A 936 30.22 45.83 83.63
N LEU A 937 29.68 47.03 83.85
CA LEU A 937 29.88 48.19 82.97
C LEU A 937 31.36 48.62 82.87
N GLN A 938 32.13 48.52 83.96
CA GLN A 938 33.57 48.83 83.93
C GLN A 938 34.35 47.86 83.02
N SER A 939 33.99 46.57 83.02
CA SER A 939 34.60 45.55 82.15
C SER A 939 34.36 45.85 80.66
N ILE A 940 33.15 46.29 80.31
CA ILE A 940 32.80 46.67 78.92
C ILE A 940 33.62 47.88 78.44
N LEU A 941 33.83 48.88 79.31
CA LEU A 941 34.68 50.04 79.00
C LEU A 941 36.13 49.64 78.67
N ASP A 942 36.69 48.68 79.41
CA ASP A 942 38.08 48.24 79.22
C ASP A 942 38.27 47.34 77.98
N LEU A 943 37.27 46.52 77.64
CA LEU A 943 37.23 45.79 76.36
C LEU A 943 37.25 46.73 75.15
N LEU A 944 36.45 47.81 75.18
CA LEU A 944 36.41 48.79 74.08
C LEU A 944 37.69 49.64 74.00
N ARG A 945 38.34 49.95 75.13
CA ARG A 945 39.68 50.57 75.16
C ARG A 945 40.73 49.70 74.49
N ASN A 946 40.72 48.39 74.76
CA ASN A 946 41.62 47.44 74.10
C ASN A 946 41.36 47.38 72.58
N LYS A 947 40.09 47.38 72.14
CA LYS A 947 39.74 47.41 70.70
C LYS A 947 40.24 48.69 70.01
N ILE A 948 40.09 49.85 70.64
CA ILE A 948 40.66 51.12 70.17
C ILE A 948 42.19 51.04 70.03
N SER A 949 42.90 50.41 70.97
CA SER A 949 44.35 50.25 70.87
C SER A 949 44.77 49.39 69.67
N ILE A 950 44.05 48.30 69.39
CA ILE A 950 44.32 47.40 68.26
C ILE A 950 44.08 48.11 66.92
N ILE A 951 42.96 48.84 66.80
CA ILE A 951 42.60 49.54 65.57
C ILE A 951 43.57 50.68 65.25
N ASN A 952 44.03 51.44 66.25
CA ASN A 952 45.07 52.46 66.03
C ASN A 952 46.38 51.84 65.52
N GLY A 953 46.80 50.69 66.06
CA GLY A 953 47.98 49.97 65.57
C GLY A 953 47.88 49.61 64.09
N LYS A 954 46.74 49.03 63.67
CA LYS A 954 46.48 48.75 62.24
C LYS A 954 46.51 50.00 61.36
N LEU A 955 45.90 51.11 61.82
CA LEU A 955 45.87 52.37 61.06
C LEU A 955 47.28 52.97 60.85
N ASP A 956 48.21 52.74 61.77
CA ASP A 956 49.60 53.18 61.66
C ASP A 956 50.41 52.32 60.67
N GLU A 957 50.22 51.00 60.67
CA GLU A 957 50.77 50.08 59.64
C GLU A 957 50.25 50.43 58.23
N TRP A 958 48.97 50.80 58.15
CA TRP A 958 48.33 51.25 56.92
C TRP A 958 48.91 52.57 56.39
N ALA A 959 49.19 53.53 57.29
CA ALA A 959 49.84 54.79 56.94
C ALA A 959 51.27 54.58 56.40
N LEU A 960 52.07 53.72 57.05
CA LEU A 960 53.42 53.34 56.61
C LEU A 960 53.41 52.68 55.21
N THR A 961 52.43 51.81 54.96
CA THR A 961 52.26 51.11 53.68
C THR A 961 51.92 52.10 52.55
N ASN A 962 51.03 53.06 52.81
CA ASN A 962 50.68 54.10 51.83
C ASN A 962 51.85 55.03 51.51
N GLU A 963 52.69 55.38 52.50
CA GLU A 963 53.89 56.20 52.27
C GLU A 963 54.89 55.47 51.35
N LYS A 964 55.06 54.15 51.52
CA LYS A 964 55.90 53.30 50.67
C LYS A 964 55.38 53.26 49.23
N ILE A 965 54.09 52.97 49.03
CA ILE A 965 53.48 52.93 47.68
C ILE A 965 53.60 54.29 46.98
N THR A 966 53.37 55.40 47.70
CA THR A 966 53.47 56.75 47.13
C THR A 966 54.87 57.04 46.58
N LYS A 967 55.94 56.63 47.28
CA LYS A 967 57.32 56.78 46.82
C LYS A 967 57.60 55.95 45.56
N GLU A 968 57.22 54.67 45.57
CA GLU A 968 57.39 53.77 44.41
C GLU A 968 56.69 54.30 43.15
N VAL A 969 55.52 54.93 43.28
CA VAL A 969 54.79 55.50 42.13
C VAL A 969 55.45 56.78 41.60
N VAL A 970 55.94 57.67 42.45
CA VAL A 970 56.66 58.88 42.00
C VAL A 970 57.93 58.52 41.22
N GLU A 971 58.65 57.48 41.63
CA GLU A 971 59.81 56.96 40.88
C GLU A 971 59.42 56.38 39.52
N LEU A 972 58.29 55.65 39.44
CA LEU A 972 57.79 55.09 38.18
C LEU A 972 57.23 56.15 37.23
N GLN A 973 56.47 57.14 37.73
CA GLN A 973 55.98 58.28 36.94
C GLN A 973 57.15 59.05 36.31
N LYS A 974 58.20 59.34 37.10
CA LYS A 974 59.42 59.95 36.56
C LYS A 974 60.01 59.11 35.43
N LYS A 975 60.19 57.80 35.65
CA LYS A 975 60.74 56.89 34.63
C LYS A 975 59.88 56.86 33.35
N PHE A 976 58.55 56.92 33.45
CA PHE A 976 57.66 56.99 32.30
C PHE A 976 57.87 58.28 31.50
N PHE A 977 57.86 59.45 32.15
CA PHE A 977 58.06 60.73 31.45
C PHE A 977 59.46 60.87 30.86
N ASP A 978 60.50 60.35 31.53
CA ASP A 978 61.87 60.28 30.98
C ASP A 978 61.87 59.49 29.65
N ILE A 979 61.24 58.29 29.60
CA ILE A 979 61.15 57.46 28.37
C ILE A 979 60.23 58.09 27.31
N HIS A 980 59.12 58.71 27.72
CA HIS A 980 58.18 59.36 26.81
C HIS A 980 58.84 60.54 26.07
N ALA A 981 59.58 61.38 26.79
CA ALA A 981 60.34 62.49 26.21
C ALA A 981 61.41 61.98 25.23
N ASP A 982 62.14 60.92 25.61
CA ASP A 982 63.11 60.23 24.76
C ASP A 982 62.46 59.78 23.43
N VAL A 983 61.43 58.93 23.49
CA VAL A 983 60.79 58.38 22.29
C VAL A 983 60.13 59.47 21.43
N ALA A 984 59.51 60.49 22.05
CA ALA A 984 58.93 61.60 21.32
C ALA A 984 59.99 62.42 20.55
N CYS A 985 61.19 62.57 21.11
CA CYS A 985 62.31 63.24 20.43
C CYS A 985 62.79 62.44 19.21
N GLU A 986 63.01 61.13 19.35
CA GLU A 986 63.46 60.25 18.27
C GLU A 986 62.43 60.19 17.11
N LEU A 987 61.13 60.20 17.44
CA LEU A 987 60.05 60.25 16.45
C LEU A 987 60.01 61.61 15.71
N ASN A 988 60.29 62.72 16.38
CA ASN A 988 60.37 64.03 15.72
C ASN A 988 61.55 64.10 14.73
N LEU A 989 62.69 63.50 15.07
CA LEU A 989 63.89 63.47 14.22
C LEU A 989 63.67 62.56 13.00
N THR A 990 63.20 61.34 13.20
CA THR A 990 62.92 60.39 12.10
C THR A 990 61.85 60.90 11.14
N GLU A 991 60.78 61.53 11.62
CA GLU A 991 59.74 62.13 10.75
C GLU A 991 60.29 63.30 9.90
N SER A 992 61.23 64.07 10.44
CA SER A 992 62.01 65.08 9.71
C SER A 992 62.92 64.46 8.64
N ASP A 993 63.62 63.37 8.95
CA ASP A 993 64.59 62.77 8.04
C ASP A 993 63.91 61.96 6.92
N ILE A 994 62.83 61.24 7.22
CA ILE A 994 61.98 60.58 6.21
C ILE A 994 61.45 61.62 5.21
N SER A 995 61.04 62.79 5.70
CA SER A 995 60.61 63.93 4.86
C SER A 995 61.74 64.48 3.97
N GLN A 996 63.00 64.23 4.30
CA GLN A 996 64.17 64.63 3.50
C GLN A 996 64.67 63.52 2.55
N CYS A 997 64.34 62.25 2.80
CA CYS A 997 64.76 61.12 1.94
C CYS A 997 64.14 61.16 0.53
N GLY A 998 62.93 61.71 0.38
CA GLY A 998 62.18 61.63 -0.88
C GLY A 998 62.02 60.18 -1.35
N ASN A 999 62.37 59.90 -2.61
CA ASN A 999 62.30 58.55 -3.18
C ASN A 999 63.64 57.77 -3.10
N ASP A 1000 64.62 58.20 -2.29
CA ASP A 1000 65.86 57.44 -2.13
C ASP A 1000 65.63 56.17 -1.27
N HIS A 1001 65.54 55.04 -1.94
CA HIS A 1001 65.43 53.70 -1.34
C HIS A 1001 66.53 53.41 -0.30
N LEU A 1002 67.75 53.95 -0.43
CA LEU A 1002 68.80 53.76 0.59
C LEU A 1002 68.51 54.58 1.85
N CYS A 1003 68.10 55.84 1.69
CA CYS A 1003 67.69 56.70 2.80
C CYS A 1003 66.45 56.16 3.53
N LEU A 1004 65.39 55.82 2.78
CA LEU A 1004 64.16 55.22 3.34
C LEU A 1004 64.43 53.91 4.08
N LYS A 1005 65.32 53.06 3.55
CA LYS A 1005 65.72 51.82 4.22
C LYS A 1005 66.49 52.09 5.52
N ALA A 1006 67.39 53.06 5.53
CA ALA A 1006 68.11 53.45 6.74
C ALA A 1006 67.16 53.98 7.83
N GLN A 1007 66.18 54.82 7.46
CA GLN A 1007 65.16 55.31 8.39
C GLN A 1007 64.23 54.20 8.88
N LEU A 1008 63.84 53.26 8.02
CA LEU A 1008 63.05 52.08 8.42
C LEU A 1008 63.79 51.18 9.41
N ASP A 1009 65.10 50.98 9.25
CA ASP A 1009 65.91 50.22 10.20
C ASP A 1009 66.17 50.99 11.51
N TYR A 1010 66.26 52.32 11.46
CA TYR A 1010 66.28 53.17 12.66
C TYR A 1010 64.95 53.10 13.43
N LEU A 1011 63.79 53.21 12.75
CA LEU A 1011 62.47 53.06 13.40
C LEU A 1011 62.32 51.70 14.09
N LYS A 1012 62.83 50.60 13.51
CA LYS A 1012 62.87 49.29 14.18
C LYS A 1012 63.71 49.32 15.46
N SER A 1013 64.80 50.07 15.49
CA SER A 1013 65.69 50.17 16.66
C SER A 1013 65.03 50.83 17.88
N LEU A 1014 63.96 51.62 17.68
CA LEU A 1014 63.22 52.27 18.76
C LEU A 1014 62.29 51.33 19.55
N ARG A 1015 61.96 50.14 19.02
CA ARG A 1015 61.01 49.19 19.64
C ARG A 1015 61.30 48.94 21.14
N PRO A 1016 62.53 48.68 21.60
CA PRO A 1016 62.80 48.46 23.04
C PRO A 1016 62.48 49.68 23.93
N LYS A 1017 62.60 50.91 23.42
CA LYS A 1017 62.16 52.11 24.15
C LYS A 1017 60.64 52.14 24.25
N VAL A 1018 59.93 51.85 23.15
CA VAL A 1018 58.45 51.78 23.10
C VAL A 1018 57.90 50.68 24.01
N ASP A 1019 58.51 49.50 24.01
CA ASP A 1019 58.09 48.40 24.90
C ASP A 1019 58.38 48.74 26.38
N SER A 1020 59.48 49.42 26.69
CA SER A 1020 59.75 49.95 28.04
C SER A 1020 58.79 51.07 28.45
N LEU A 1021 58.22 51.83 27.50
CA LEU A 1021 57.18 52.83 27.77
C LEU A 1021 55.86 52.14 28.14
N LYS A 1022 55.47 51.10 27.38
CA LYS A 1022 54.30 50.24 27.69
C LYS A 1022 54.47 49.57 29.07
N GLU A 1023 55.64 49.00 29.35
CA GLU A 1023 55.93 48.33 30.63
C GLU A 1023 55.92 49.29 31.83
N THR A 1024 56.40 50.54 31.66
CA THR A 1024 56.34 51.54 32.73
C THR A 1024 54.94 52.09 32.95
N ALA A 1025 54.16 52.36 31.88
CA ALA A 1025 52.74 52.73 32.01
C ALA A 1025 51.96 51.68 32.82
N VAL A 1026 52.07 50.39 32.45
CA VAL A 1026 51.41 49.28 33.16
C VAL A 1026 51.82 49.22 34.64
N LYS A 1027 53.09 49.48 34.97
CA LYS A 1027 53.57 49.49 36.37
C LYS A 1027 53.06 50.67 37.21
N ILE A 1028 52.70 51.79 36.59
CA ILE A 1028 52.05 52.91 37.28
C ILE A 1028 50.55 52.60 37.44
N ILE A 1029 49.87 52.14 36.38
CA ILE A 1029 48.45 51.76 36.40
C ILE A 1029 48.18 50.70 37.49
N ALA A 1030 49.02 49.66 37.58
CA ALA A 1030 48.95 48.64 38.62
C ALA A 1030 49.26 49.13 40.06
N LYS A 1031 49.51 50.42 40.27
CA LYS A 1031 49.78 51.04 41.59
C LYS A 1031 48.94 52.31 41.85
N GLN A 1032 48.28 52.87 40.84
CA GLN A 1032 47.39 54.03 40.92
C GLN A 1032 46.18 53.78 40.00
N GLY A 1033 45.06 53.30 40.57
CA GLY A 1033 43.93 52.81 39.79
C GLY A 1033 43.21 53.85 38.92
N ASP A 1034 43.09 55.11 39.38
CA ASP A 1034 42.10 56.06 38.85
C ASP A 1034 42.59 57.37 38.19
N PRO A 1035 43.82 57.90 38.36
CA PRO A 1035 44.19 59.20 37.78
C PRO A 1035 45.03 59.10 36.47
N LEU A 1036 44.90 58.02 35.68
CA LEU A 1036 45.91 57.67 34.65
C LEU A 1036 45.44 57.52 33.20
N HIS A 1037 44.21 57.91 32.86
CA HIS A 1037 43.81 58.06 31.46
C HIS A 1037 44.78 58.97 30.64
N ALA A 1038 45.47 59.91 31.29
CA ALA A 1038 46.54 60.69 30.68
C ALA A 1038 47.75 59.82 30.25
N ILE A 1039 48.28 58.98 31.14
CA ILE A 1039 49.43 58.10 30.84
C ILE A 1039 49.05 56.99 29.87
N GLU A 1040 47.82 56.45 29.95
CA GLU A 1040 47.29 55.53 28.94
C GLU A 1040 47.16 56.19 27.56
N ALA A 1041 46.63 57.43 27.51
CA ALA A 1041 46.46 58.17 26.27
C ALA A 1041 47.81 58.56 25.65
N GLU A 1042 48.74 59.11 26.41
CA GLU A 1042 50.09 59.49 25.96
C GLU A 1042 50.86 58.26 25.46
N SER A 1043 50.92 57.19 26.26
CA SER A 1043 51.55 55.93 25.86
C SER A 1043 50.92 55.37 24.57
N SER A 1044 49.59 55.32 24.49
CA SER A 1044 48.88 54.84 23.30
C SER A 1044 49.11 55.73 22.07
N GLN A 1045 49.11 57.05 22.25
CA GLN A 1045 49.32 58.02 21.17
C GLN A 1045 50.74 57.90 20.61
N LEU A 1046 51.75 57.78 21.47
CA LEU A 1046 53.14 57.64 21.04
C LEU A 1046 53.41 56.29 20.37
N CYS A 1047 52.79 55.22 20.87
CA CYS A 1047 52.85 53.89 20.22
C CYS A 1047 52.20 53.91 18.84
N ARG A 1048 50.99 54.49 18.70
CA ARG A 1048 50.33 54.66 17.38
C ARG A 1048 51.15 55.52 16.42
N ARG A 1049 51.83 56.56 16.90
CA ARG A 1049 52.72 57.40 16.07
C ARG A 1049 53.93 56.61 15.55
N TRP A 1050 54.56 55.82 16.41
CA TRP A 1050 55.66 54.93 16.01
C TRP A 1050 55.20 53.84 15.02
N GLU A 1051 54.07 53.20 15.28
CA GLU A 1051 53.48 52.17 14.40
C GLU A 1051 53.10 52.76 13.03
N GLY A 1052 52.49 53.96 12.99
CA GLY A 1052 52.12 54.66 11.76
C GLY A 1052 53.31 55.12 10.91
N LEU A 1053 54.38 55.63 11.54
CA LEU A 1053 55.63 55.98 10.83
C LEU A 1053 56.32 54.73 10.26
N LEU A 1054 56.32 53.61 11.02
CA LEU A 1054 56.91 52.35 10.59
C LEU A 1054 56.15 51.69 9.42
N GLU A 1055 54.83 51.87 9.33
CA GLU A 1055 54.04 51.44 8.17
C GLU A 1055 54.24 52.39 6.98
N SER A 1056 54.12 53.70 7.17
CA SER A 1056 54.31 54.71 6.10
C SER A 1056 55.69 54.63 5.44
N THR A 1057 56.75 54.31 6.20
CA THR A 1057 58.10 54.12 5.64
C THR A 1057 58.23 52.80 4.87
N LYS A 1058 57.47 51.75 5.25
CA LYS A 1058 57.36 50.53 4.43
C LYS A 1058 56.58 50.78 3.14
N ASP A 1059 55.50 51.56 3.19
CA ASP A 1059 54.71 51.90 2.00
C ASP A 1059 55.54 52.70 1.00
N GLN A 1060 56.27 53.73 1.44
CA GLN A 1060 57.20 54.50 0.58
C GLN A 1060 58.30 53.60 -0.01
N LEU A 1061 58.85 52.67 0.78
CA LEU A 1061 59.84 51.71 0.28
C LEU A 1061 59.24 50.73 -0.74
N SER A 1062 57.99 50.28 -0.55
CA SER A 1062 57.29 49.39 -1.48
C SER A 1062 56.97 50.09 -2.81
N GLN A 1063 56.54 51.36 -2.77
CA GLN A 1063 56.30 52.19 -3.95
C GLN A 1063 57.60 52.48 -4.72
N ALA A 1064 58.75 52.51 -4.04
CA ALA A 1064 60.07 52.55 -4.66
C ALA A 1064 60.53 51.20 -5.26
N THR A 1065 59.72 50.13 -5.20
CA THR A 1065 60.05 48.78 -5.72
C THR A 1065 59.01 48.15 -6.65
N HIS A 1066 57.73 48.55 -6.61
CA HIS A 1066 56.67 47.92 -7.41
C HIS A 1066 56.58 48.44 -8.86
N THR A 1067 57.66 48.24 -9.63
CA THR A 1067 57.65 48.43 -11.09
C THR A 1067 57.22 47.19 -11.88
N ASP A 1068 56.97 46.03 -11.24
CA ASP A 1068 56.86 44.72 -11.89
C ASP A 1068 55.81 43.75 -11.24
N GLU A 1069 54.61 43.62 -11.88
CA GLU A 1069 53.62 42.48 -12.01
C GLU A 1069 53.11 41.56 -10.82
N CYS A 1070 51.99 40.81 -11.03
CA CYS A 1070 51.21 39.90 -10.10
C CYS A 1070 50.44 38.78 -10.90
N ASP A 1071 49.63 37.79 -10.43
CA ASP A 1071 49.04 37.33 -9.13
C ASP A 1071 49.04 35.75 -9.04
N ASP A 1072 48.06 34.85 -8.73
CA ASP A 1072 46.59 34.77 -8.40
C ASP A 1072 46.23 33.42 -7.64
N GLN A 1073 45.03 33.33 -7.02
CA GLN A 1073 44.23 32.17 -6.51
C GLN A 1073 44.61 31.29 -5.27
N LYS A 1074 43.71 31.34 -4.25
CA LYS A 1074 43.18 30.27 -3.33
C LYS A 1074 44.06 29.11 -2.78
N THR A 1075 44.07 28.89 -1.44
CA THR A 1075 43.71 27.63 -0.69
C THR A 1075 44.16 27.59 0.81
N VAL A 1076 43.77 26.52 1.56
CA VAL A 1076 44.37 25.93 2.81
C VAL A 1076 43.78 26.30 4.21
N SER A 1077 43.97 25.38 5.18
CA SER A 1077 43.17 25.04 6.40
C SER A 1077 44.00 24.89 7.72
N VAL A 1078 43.56 24.07 8.73
CA VAL A 1078 44.25 23.51 9.97
C VAL A 1078 43.89 24.17 11.34
N THR A 1079 43.66 23.51 12.51
CA THR A 1079 43.13 22.17 12.92
C THR A 1079 42.44 22.12 14.34
N ALA A 1080 43.12 21.75 15.45
CA ALA A 1080 42.53 21.14 16.68
C ALA A 1080 43.56 21.00 17.86
N SER A 1081 43.29 20.66 19.15
CA SER A 1081 42.13 20.62 20.10
C SER A 1081 42.62 20.12 21.52
N PHE A 1082 41.87 19.26 22.25
CA PHE A 1082 42.19 18.43 23.47
C PHE A 1082 41.84 18.94 24.91
N GLY A 1083 41.38 18.11 25.88
CA GLY A 1083 40.77 16.76 25.78
C GLY A 1083 40.73 15.77 27.00
N LYS A 1084 39.49 15.34 27.39
CA LYS A 1084 39.01 13.93 27.63
C LYS A 1084 39.10 13.15 28.99
N GLU A 1085 38.00 12.38 29.26
CA GLU A 1085 37.77 11.15 30.11
C GLU A 1085 37.31 11.28 31.60
N GLY A 1086 36.41 10.45 32.18
CA GLY A 1086 35.44 9.46 31.60
C GLY A 1086 34.78 8.42 32.56
N VAL A 1087 33.61 7.86 32.16
CA VAL A 1087 32.96 6.55 32.54
C VAL A 1087 32.17 6.41 33.89
N SER A 1088 31.14 5.53 33.88
CA SER A 1088 29.93 5.36 34.73
C SER A 1088 29.96 4.32 35.87
N LEU A 1089 29.00 4.37 36.83
CA LEU A 1089 28.11 3.23 37.22
C LEU A 1089 26.96 3.58 38.22
N SER A 1090 25.79 2.95 37.98
CA SER A 1090 24.62 2.57 38.82
C SER A 1090 24.19 3.23 40.17
N ALA A 1091 22.85 3.20 40.37
CA ALA A 1091 22.00 3.36 41.57
C ALA A 1091 22.50 2.69 42.89
N ASP A 1092 21.96 2.93 44.09
CA ASP A 1092 20.52 3.03 44.47
C ASP A 1092 20.25 3.79 45.82
N LYS A 1093 18.98 3.88 46.22
CA LYS A 1093 18.31 4.64 47.33
C LYS A 1093 19.00 4.78 48.72
N GLU A 1094 18.73 5.93 49.34
CA GLU A 1094 18.33 6.11 50.78
C GLU A 1094 17.00 6.92 50.74
N GLU A 1095 15.92 6.70 51.50
CA GLU A 1095 15.68 6.58 52.96
C GLU A 1095 15.99 7.86 53.76
N GLY A 1096 15.08 8.43 54.59
CA GLY A 1096 13.66 8.12 54.84
C GLY A 1096 13.09 8.84 56.10
N LYS A 1097 11.82 8.55 56.46
CA LYS A 1097 11.08 8.94 57.70
C LYS A 1097 10.61 10.43 57.77
N SER A 1098 9.30 10.72 57.85
CA SER A 1098 8.37 10.66 59.02
C SER A 1098 8.35 12.00 59.79
N THR A 1099 7.29 12.82 59.77
CA THR A 1099 5.97 12.69 60.45
C THR A 1099 5.00 13.72 59.83
N ALA A 1100 3.71 13.50 59.56
CA ALA A 1100 2.54 13.06 60.36
C ALA A 1100 1.70 14.22 60.96
N ALA A 1101 0.78 14.76 60.14
CA ALA A 1101 -0.48 15.50 60.44
C ALA A 1101 -1.21 15.68 59.06
N THR A 1102 -2.52 15.49 58.82
CA THR A 1102 -3.76 15.76 59.60
C THR A 1102 -4.00 17.28 59.66
N GLU A 1103 -5.10 17.88 59.17
CA GLU A 1103 -6.50 17.42 59.07
C GLU A 1103 -7.31 18.12 57.92
N GLN A 1104 -8.40 17.47 57.48
CA GLN A 1104 -9.66 18.00 56.87
C GLN A 1104 -9.73 19.02 55.67
N GLN A 1105 -10.36 18.52 54.59
CA GLN A 1105 -11.47 19.10 53.78
C GLN A 1105 -11.52 20.61 53.39
N MET A 1106 -11.54 20.86 52.07
CA MET A 1106 -12.67 21.48 51.37
C MET A 1106 -12.76 20.94 49.92
N SER A 1107 -13.95 20.86 49.33
CA SER A 1107 -14.20 20.33 47.99
C SER A 1107 -14.11 21.38 46.88
N VAL A 1108 -13.64 20.98 45.70
CA VAL A 1108 -13.77 21.69 44.41
C VAL A 1108 -13.93 20.66 43.30
N ASP A 1109 -14.89 20.85 42.40
CA ASP A 1109 -15.26 19.86 41.39
C ASP A 1109 -14.21 19.67 40.29
N GLU A 1110 -13.65 18.45 40.17
CA GLU A 1110 -12.89 18.02 39.00
C GLU A 1110 -13.78 17.17 38.06
N SER A 1111 -14.54 17.84 37.19
CA SER A 1111 -15.26 17.20 36.09
C SER A 1111 -14.29 16.70 35.00
N GLY A 1112 -13.50 15.67 35.32
CA GLY A 1112 -12.45 15.14 34.48
C GLY A 1112 -12.97 14.44 33.23
N ALA A 1113 -12.67 15.00 32.06
CA ALA A 1113 -13.00 14.40 30.76
C ALA A 1113 -12.12 13.16 30.49
N GLN A 1114 -12.51 12.00 31.02
CA GLN A 1114 -11.91 10.71 30.67
C GLN A 1114 -12.20 10.38 29.20
N VAL A 1115 -11.23 10.67 28.32
CA VAL A 1115 -11.22 10.16 26.95
C VAL A 1115 -10.94 8.66 26.99
N LYS A 1116 -12.02 7.86 27.07
CA LYS A 1116 -11.94 6.41 26.86
C LYS A 1116 -11.51 6.13 25.41
N LEU A 1117 -10.54 5.25 25.26
CA LEU A 1117 -10.05 4.76 23.98
C LEU A 1117 -10.99 3.65 23.46
N GLU A 1118 -11.72 3.92 22.38
CA GLU A 1118 -12.38 2.89 21.55
C GLU A 1118 -11.79 2.89 20.13
N GLU A 1119 -11.57 1.71 19.56
CA GLU A 1119 -10.74 1.49 18.37
C GLU A 1119 -11.48 1.78 17.03
N GLU A 1120 -11.73 3.06 16.73
CA GLU A 1120 -12.41 3.45 15.50
C GLU A 1120 -11.53 4.21 14.48
N SER A 1121 -11.16 3.51 13.40
CA SER A 1121 -10.66 4.03 12.11
C SER A 1121 -9.85 5.33 12.14
N PHE A 1122 -8.52 5.21 12.21
CA PHE A 1122 -7.55 6.30 12.17
C PHE A 1122 -7.54 7.02 10.81
N THR A 1123 -8.40 8.03 10.62
CA THR A 1123 -8.35 8.93 9.45
C THR A 1123 -7.58 10.21 9.78
N ALA A 1124 -6.85 10.74 8.81
CA ALA A 1124 -6.09 12.00 8.98
C ALA A 1124 -7.03 13.15 9.37
N ASP A 1125 -8.24 13.20 8.82
CA ASP A 1125 -9.25 14.21 9.11
C ASP A 1125 -9.70 14.19 10.59
N ARG A 1126 -9.79 13.00 11.22
CA ARG A 1126 -10.15 12.87 12.65
C ARG A 1126 -9.04 13.40 13.56
N LEU A 1127 -7.77 13.23 13.17
CA LEU A 1127 -6.62 13.80 13.88
C LEU A 1127 -6.46 15.31 13.67
N VAL A 1128 -6.74 15.82 12.46
CA VAL A 1128 -6.76 17.27 12.19
C VAL A 1128 -7.91 17.92 12.98
N ALA A 1129 -9.09 17.30 13.04
CA ALA A 1129 -10.20 17.76 13.86
C ALA A 1129 -9.86 17.75 15.37
N GLN A 1130 -9.19 16.71 15.87
CA GLN A 1130 -8.69 16.65 17.25
C GLN A 1130 -7.63 17.72 17.53
N ALA A 1131 -6.68 17.94 16.61
CA ALA A 1131 -5.63 18.96 16.75
C ALA A 1131 -6.21 20.38 16.76
N ASN A 1132 -7.22 20.67 15.92
CA ASN A 1132 -7.92 21.94 15.91
C ASN A 1132 -8.71 22.15 17.23
N ALA A 1133 -9.48 21.16 17.68
CA ALA A 1133 -10.20 21.25 18.96
C ALA A 1133 -9.26 21.38 20.17
N LEU A 1134 -8.05 20.81 20.10
CA LEU A 1134 -6.97 21.02 21.07
C LEU A 1134 -6.42 22.44 21.03
N ALA A 1135 -6.20 23.01 19.85
CA ALA A 1135 -5.76 24.39 19.69
C ALA A 1135 -6.81 25.37 20.23
N ASP A 1136 -8.09 25.20 19.87
CA ASP A 1136 -9.22 25.99 20.39
C ASP A 1136 -9.29 25.91 21.93
N SER A 1137 -9.05 24.72 22.50
CA SER A 1137 -9.03 24.50 23.95
C SER A 1137 -7.83 25.17 24.64
N ILE A 1138 -6.65 25.16 24.01
CA ILE A 1138 -5.45 25.84 24.53
C ILE A 1138 -5.66 27.36 24.52
N VAL A 1139 -6.10 27.93 23.40
CA VAL A 1139 -6.40 29.36 23.28
C VAL A 1139 -7.44 29.78 24.31
N SER A 1140 -8.50 28.99 24.52
CA SER A 1140 -9.51 29.27 25.54
C SER A 1140 -8.96 29.25 26.98
N VAL A 1141 -7.85 28.54 27.27
CA VAL A 1141 -7.20 28.58 28.58
C VAL A 1141 -6.17 29.72 28.66
N GLU A 1142 -5.51 30.07 27.55
CA GLU A 1142 -4.61 31.22 27.46
C GLU A 1142 -5.38 32.55 27.64
N ASP A 1143 -6.56 32.69 27.02
CA ASP A 1143 -7.48 33.81 27.26
C ASP A 1143 -7.88 33.94 28.75
N LEU A 1144 -8.14 32.81 29.42
CA LEU A 1144 -8.49 32.76 30.85
C LEU A 1144 -7.30 33.05 31.78
N LEU A 1145 -6.06 32.76 31.34
CA LEU A 1145 -4.84 33.18 32.03
C LEU A 1145 -4.63 34.69 31.87
N ILE A 1146 -4.77 35.22 30.65
CA ILE A 1146 -4.67 36.65 30.32
C ILE A 1146 -5.73 37.48 31.08
N GLU A 1147 -6.95 36.99 31.23
CA GLU A 1147 -7.97 37.69 32.04
C GLU A 1147 -7.59 37.67 33.54
N SER A 1148 -7.00 36.58 34.04
CA SER A 1148 -6.50 36.54 35.43
C SER A 1148 -5.38 37.56 35.68
N GLU A 1149 -4.49 37.80 34.72
CA GLU A 1149 -3.45 38.84 34.82
C GLU A 1149 -4.05 40.26 34.88
N LYS A 1150 -5.11 40.54 34.11
CA LYS A 1150 -5.86 41.81 34.21
C LYS A 1150 -6.50 41.99 35.58
N ASP A 1151 -7.06 40.92 36.15
CA ASP A 1151 -7.63 40.94 37.50
C ASP A 1151 -6.55 41.12 38.60
N PHE A 1152 -5.37 40.53 38.45
CA PHE A 1152 -4.22 40.82 39.31
C PHE A 1152 -3.78 42.29 39.23
N ALA A 1153 -3.65 42.86 38.02
CA ALA A 1153 -3.32 44.27 37.83
C ALA A 1153 -4.40 45.20 38.45
N GLN A 1154 -5.67 44.85 38.30
CA GLN A 1154 -6.78 45.54 38.97
C GLN A 1154 -6.70 45.46 40.51
N LEU A 1155 -6.30 44.31 41.09
CA LEU A 1155 -6.09 44.20 42.54
C LEU A 1155 -4.88 45.01 42.99
N GLN A 1156 -3.78 45.02 42.23
CA GLN A 1156 -2.59 45.83 42.52
C GLN A 1156 -2.93 47.32 42.62
N SER A 1157 -3.72 47.86 41.69
CA SER A 1157 -4.24 49.24 41.78
C SER A 1157 -5.04 49.47 43.06
N LYS A 1158 -5.92 48.54 43.44
CA LYS A 1158 -6.76 48.64 44.64
C LYS A 1158 -5.95 48.52 45.94
N PHE A 1159 -4.82 47.80 45.94
CA PHE A 1159 -3.84 47.82 47.04
C PHE A 1159 -3.11 49.15 47.12
N GLN A 1160 -2.69 49.72 45.98
CA GLN A 1160 -2.04 51.04 45.96
C GLN A 1160 -2.97 52.14 46.48
N ASP A 1161 -4.26 52.14 46.10
CA ASP A 1161 -5.26 53.06 46.64
C ASP A 1161 -5.38 52.99 48.17
N VAL A 1162 -5.27 51.78 48.75
CA VAL A 1162 -5.28 51.59 50.19
C VAL A 1162 -3.96 52.03 50.84
N SER A 1163 -2.79 51.71 50.24
CA SER A 1163 -1.48 52.20 50.73
C SER A 1163 -1.44 53.72 50.78
N ASN A 1164 -1.79 54.38 49.66
CA ASN A 1164 -1.91 55.82 49.55
C ASN A 1164 -2.85 56.41 50.62
N THR A 1165 -3.94 55.69 50.94
CA THR A 1165 -4.90 56.10 51.97
C THR A 1165 -4.34 55.94 53.40
N VAL A 1166 -3.61 54.86 53.68
CA VAL A 1166 -2.96 54.61 54.97
C VAL A 1166 -1.82 55.60 55.20
N GLU A 1167 -0.98 55.86 54.20
CA GLU A 1167 0.06 56.89 54.21
C GLU A 1167 -0.53 58.29 54.46
N ALA A 1168 -1.62 58.65 53.77
CA ALA A 1168 -2.32 59.90 54.01
C ALA A 1168 -2.92 60.00 55.44
N CYS A 1169 -3.40 58.89 56.01
CA CYS A 1169 -3.86 58.86 57.41
C CYS A 1169 -2.69 58.99 58.39
N SER A 1170 -1.57 58.31 58.14
CA SER A 1170 -0.34 58.42 58.93
C SER A 1170 0.22 59.84 58.93
N CYS A 1171 0.32 60.47 57.75
CA CYS A 1171 0.70 61.87 57.62
C CYS A 1171 -0.25 62.80 58.38
N HIS A 1172 -1.56 62.52 58.40
CA HIS A 1172 -2.52 63.32 59.16
C HIS A 1172 -2.37 63.10 60.68
N VAL A 1173 -2.09 61.87 61.15
CA VAL A 1173 -1.78 61.59 62.56
C VAL A 1173 -0.51 62.31 62.99
N HIS A 1174 0.57 62.27 62.19
CA HIS A 1174 1.79 63.04 62.46
C HIS A 1174 1.54 64.56 62.46
N GLN A 1175 0.71 65.09 61.56
CA GLN A 1175 0.30 66.50 61.56
C GLN A 1175 -0.59 66.89 62.75
N LEU A 1176 -1.36 65.96 63.31
CA LEU A 1176 -2.08 66.19 64.57
C LEU A 1176 -1.12 66.17 65.75
N LEU A 1177 -0.23 65.18 65.85
CA LEU A 1177 0.77 65.07 66.93
C LEU A 1177 1.64 66.35 67.01
N ASP A 1178 2.21 66.78 65.87
CA ASP A 1178 3.00 68.02 65.75
C ASP A 1178 2.20 69.30 66.11
N ARG A 1179 0.86 69.27 66.03
CA ARG A 1179 -0.01 70.35 66.55
C ARG A 1179 -0.29 70.18 68.04
N THR A 1180 -0.50 68.98 68.56
CA THR A 1180 -0.78 68.75 69.99
C THR A 1180 0.39 69.13 70.91
N GLU A 1181 1.63 69.00 70.43
CA GLU A 1181 2.81 69.49 71.14
C GLU A 1181 2.86 71.04 71.21
N LYS A 1182 2.14 71.74 70.33
CA LYS A 1182 2.16 73.21 70.19
C LYS A 1182 0.89 73.87 70.75
N GLU A 1183 -0.25 73.18 70.71
CA GLU A 1183 -1.56 73.68 71.09
C GLU A 1183 -2.22 72.73 72.10
N LYS A 1184 -2.26 73.14 73.38
CA LYS A 1184 -2.82 72.38 74.52
C LYS A 1184 -4.36 72.34 74.50
N CYS A 1185 -4.95 71.83 73.42
CA CYS A 1185 -6.39 71.85 73.18
C CYS A 1185 -7.01 70.45 73.33
N ALA A 1186 -7.97 70.30 74.25
CA ALA A 1186 -8.72 69.06 74.48
C ALA A 1186 -9.74 68.72 73.36
N GLU A 1187 -9.67 69.41 72.22
CA GLU A 1187 -10.65 69.38 71.12
C GLU A 1187 -10.31 68.37 70.02
N LEU A 1188 -9.47 67.37 70.33
CA LEU A 1188 -8.93 66.40 69.36
C LEU A 1188 -9.87 65.23 69.06
N ARG A 1189 -10.77 64.89 70.01
CA ARG A 1189 -11.68 63.74 69.90
C ARG A 1189 -12.55 63.76 68.62
N PRO A 1190 -13.12 64.91 68.17
CA PRO A 1190 -13.83 65.00 66.89
C PRO A 1190 -12.95 64.77 65.65
N THR A 1191 -11.63 64.98 65.75
CA THR A 1191 -10.69 64.91 64.63
C THR A 1191 -10.04 63.54 64.49
N VAL A 1192 -9.83 62.84 65.61
CA VAL A 1192 -9.23 61.49 65.63
C VAL A 1192 -10.23 60.39 65.23
N VAL A 1193 -11.50 60.49 65.67
CA VAL A 1193 -12.53 59.47 65.37
C VAL A 1193 -12.74 59.25 63.85
N PRO A 1194 -12.80 60.28 62.99
CA PRO A 1194 -12.86 60.09 61.53
C PRO A 1194 -11.63 59.37 60.94
N ILE A 1195 -10.45 59.50 61.57
CA ILE A 1195 -9.22 58.85 61.10
C ILE A 1195 -9.23 57.36 61.49
N LEU A 1196 -9.58 57.05 62.74
CA LEU A 1196 -9.73 55.67 63.21
C LEU A 1196 -10.78 54.92 62.38
N SER A 1197 -11.97 55.50 62.19
CA SER A 1197 -13.02 54.91 61.34
C SER A 1197 -12.57 54.71 59.90
N LYS A 1198 -11.73 55.60 59.36
CA LYS A 1198 -11.16 55.45 58.01
C LYS A 1198 -10.09 54.35 57.95
N LEU A 1199 -9.30 54.15 59.01
CA LEU A 1199 -8.32 53.05 59.14
C LEU A 1199 -9.02 51.70 59.33
N GLU A 1200 -10.05 51.60 60.16
CA GLU A 1200 -10.93 50.42 60.29
C GLU A 1200 -11.57 50.04 58.94
N THR A 1201 -11.99 51.05 58.17
CA THR A 1201 -12.48 50.87 56.80
C THR A 1201 -11.37 50.38 55.84
N MET A 1202 -10.11 50.78 56.04
CA MET A 1202 -8.99 50.28 55.23
C MET A 1202 -8.60 48.85 55.61
N ASP A 1203 -8.56 48.49 56.89
CA ASP A 1203 -8.35 47.10 57.35
C ASP A 1203 -9.43 46.16 56.78
N SER A 1204 -10.70 46.59 56.84
CA SER A 1204 -11.82 45.87 56.21
C SER A 1204 -11.63 45.67 54.71
N LYS A 1205 -11.08 46.67 53.99
CA LYS A 1205 -10.71 46.54 52.58
C LYS A 1205 -9.51 45.63 52.35
N LEU A 1206 -8.46 45.70 53.18
CA LEU A 1206 -7.29 44.83 53.09
C LEU A 1206 -7.67 43.36 53.27
N LYS A 1207 -8.53 43.05 54.24
CA LYS A 1207 -9.08 41.69 54.44
C LYS A 1207 -9.88 41.21 53.23
N MET A 1208 -10.71 42.08 52.62
CA MET A 1208 -11.42 41.76 51.37
C MET A 1208 -10.47 41.55 50.18
N LEU A 1209 -9.47 42.42 49.99
CA LEU A 1209 -8.50 42.32 48.90
C LEU A 1209 -7.60 41.09 49.05
N SER A 1210 -7.16 40.77 50.27
CA SER A 1210 -6.41 39.55 50.60
C SER A 1210 -7.20 38.29 50.23
N LYS A 1211 -8.49 38.21 50.60
CA LYS A 1211 -9.35 37.09 50.19
C LYS A 1211 -9.47 36.97 48.66
N LYS A 1212 -9.57 38.10 47.94
CA LYS A 1212 -9.61 38.12 46.47
C LYS A 1212 -8.30 37.69 45.81
N VAL A 1213 -7.15 38.11 46.35
CA VAL A 1213 -5.83 37.65 45.88
C VAL A 1213 -5.73 36.13 46.03
N LYS A 1214 -6.10 35.58 47.20
CA LYS A 1214 -6.06 34.13 47.40
C LYS A 1214 -6.90 33.38 46.36
N THR A 1215 -8.16 33.78 46.17
CA THR A 1215 -9.03 33.13 45.17
C THR A 1215 -8.52 33.25 43.73
N LEU A 1216 -7.83 34.34 43.36
CA LEU A 1216 -7.22 34.45 42.03
C LEU A 1216 -5.96 33.58 41.87
N ILE A 1217 -5.18 33.38 42.94
CA ILE A 1217 -4.06 32.43 42.93
C ILE A 1217 -4.61 31.01 42.72
N ASP A 1218 -5.63 30.62 43.48
CA ASP A 1218 -6.27 29.30 43.38
C ASP A 1218 -6.83 29.02 41.96
N ILE A 1219 -7.45 30.05 41.33
CA ILE A 1219 -7.96 29.98 39.94
C ILE A 1219 -6.82 29.92 38.92
N ASN A 1220 -5.79 30.77 39.05
CA ASN A 1220 -4.66 30.82 38.11
C ASN A 1220 -3.85 29.50 38.15
N GLU A 1221 -3.63 28.91 39.32
CA GLU A 1221 -3.03 27.58 39.42
C GLU A 1221 -3.87 26.50 38.71
N ASN A 1222 -5.20 26.53 38.82
CA ASN A 1222 -6.09 25.59 38.11
C ASN A 1222 -5.99 25.78 36.58
N HIS A 1223 -6.03 27.02 36.10
CA HIS A 1223 -5.86 27.33 34.67
C HIS A 1223 -4.49 26.90 34.14
N LYS A 1224 -3.42 27.12 34.91
CA LYS A 1224 -2.07 26.69 34.56
C LYS A 1224 -1.95 25.16 34.48
N ARG A 1225 -2.50 24.42 35.45
CA ARG A 1225 -2.54 22.94 35.41
C ARG A 1225 -3.30 22.44 34.17
N LYS A 1226 -4.41 23.07 33.80
CA LYS A 1226 -5.15 22.79 32.56
C LYS A 1226 -4.32 23.07 31.31
N HIS A 1227 -3.58 24.19 31.27
CA HIS A 1227 -2.68 24.51 30.15
C HIS A 1227 -1.57 23.47 29.99
N GLU A 1228 -0.93 23.05 31.08
CA GLU A 1228 0.12 22.01 31.05
C GLU A 1228 -0.42 20.65 30.54
N VAL A 1229 -1.64 20.26 30.93
CA VAL A 1229 -2.32 19.05 30.42
C VAL A 1229 -2.69 19.16 28.95
N LEU A 1230 -3.26 20.28 28.50
CA LEU A 1230 -3.61 20.48 27.09
C LEU A 1230 -2.35 20.58 26.20
N SER A 1231 -1.32 21.29 26.66
CA SER A 1231 -0.04 21.42 25.96
C SER A 1231 0.67 20.07 25.79
N THR A 1232 0.63 19.20 26.81
CA THR A 1232 1.18 17.83 26.69
C THR A 1232 0.35 16.94 25.76
N HIS A 1233 -0.98 17.07 25.77
CA HIS A 1233 -1.83 16.34 24.81
C HIS A 1233 -1.62 16.82 23.36
N ALA A 1234 -1.52 18.14 23.13
CA ALA A 1234 -1.20 18.72 21.82
C ALA A 1234 0.18 18.27 21.30
N LYS A 1235 1.21 18.24 22.15
CA LYS A 1235 2.54 17.70 21.80
C LYS A 1235 2.47 16.23 21.36
N SER A 1236 1.61 15.42 22.00
CA SER A 1236 1.36 14.03 21.57
C SER A 1236 0.61 13.95 20.24
N CYS A 1237 -0.41 14.79 20.03
CA CYS A 1237 -1.17 14.84 18.77
C CYS A 1237 -0.30 15.29 17.59
N LEU A 1238 0.56 16.29 17.80
CA LEU A 1238 1.54 16.75 16.80
C LEU A 1238 2.58 15.66 16.46
N ALA A 1239 3.07 14.91 17.46
CA ALA A 1239 3.98 13.79 17.20
C ALA A 1239 3.32 12.70 16.32
N ASN A 1240 2.02 12.42 16.53
CA ASN A 1240 1.26 11.48 15.70
C ASN A 1240 1.03 12.01 14.27
N LEU A 1241 0.73 13.30 14.10
CA LEU A 1241 0.60 13.94 12.79
C LEU A 1241 1.93 13.93 12.02
N VAL A 1242 3.04 14.28 12.66
CA VAL A 1242 4.39 14.23 12.07
C VAL A 1242 4.80 12.79 11.72
N PHE A 1243 4.41 11.79 12.52
CA PHE A 1243 4.63 10.38 12.20
C PHE A 1243 3.84 9.95 10.95
N LEU A 1244 2.58 10.39 10.80
CA LEU A 1244 1.78 10.15 9.61
C LEU A 1244 2.33 10.87 8.38
N GLU A 1245 2.74 12.13 8.49
CA GLU A 1245 3.35 12.88 7.39
C GLU A 1245 4.62 12.19 6.89
N ASN A 1246 5.53 11.82 7.79
CA ASN A 1246 6.73 11.06 7.43
C ASN A 1246 6.39 9.70 6.80
N SER A 1247 5.35 9.01 7.27
CA SER A 1247 4.88 7.74 6.70
C SER A 1247 4.29 7.92 5.30
N VAL A 1248 3.53 8.99 5.06
CA VAL A 1248 2.97 9.34 3.75
C VAL A 1248 4.07 9.77 2.78
N VAL A 1249 5.03 10.60 3.20
CA VAL A 1249 6.20 10.99 2.40
C VAL A 1249 7.04 9.76 2.04
N ALA A 1250 7.28 8.84 2.98
CA ALA A 1250 7.96 7.57 2.71
C ALA A 1250 7.20 6.71 1.69
N PHE A 1251 5.87 6.59 1.83
CA PHE A 1251 5.02 5.86 0.90
C PHE A 1251 5.03 6.47 -0.50
N PHE A 1252 4.97 7.80 -0.63
CA PHE A 1252 5.11 8.50 -1.90
C PHE A 1252 6.51 8.35 -2.52
N PHE A 1253 7.59 8.40 -1.74
CA PHE A 1253 8.94 8.10 -2.24
C PHE A 1253 9.08 6.65 -2.71
N GLN A 1254 8.46 5.69 -2.01
CA GLN A 1254 8.44 4.29 -2.42
C GLN A 1254 7.61 4.07 -3.69
N ARG A 1255 6.50 4.82 -3.85
CA ARG A 1255 5.68 4.84 -5.07
C ARG A 1255 6.37 5.55 -6.23
N LYS A 1256 7.20 6.57 -5.98
CA LYS A 1256 8.04 7.26 -6.99
C LYS A 1256 9.10 6.35 -7.62
N ARG A 1257 9.41 5.19 -7.03
CA ARG A 1257 10.19 4.09 -7.64
C ARG A 1257 9.37 3.11 -8.49
N LYS A 1258 8.03 3.19 -8.52
CA LYS A 1258 7.14 2.34 -9.31
C LYS A 1258 6.28 3.20 -10.24
N GLY A 1259 6.82 3.47 -11.43
CA GLY A 1259 6.31 4.49 -12.36
C GLY A 1259 4.84 4.35 -12.75
N SER A 1260 4.04 5.32 -12.32
CA SER A 1260 2.76 5.71 -12.93
C SER A 1260 2.55 7.19 -12.59
N GLY A 1261 2.24 8.01 -13.60
CA GLY A 1261 2.28 9.47 -13.47
C GLY A 1261 0.90 10.07 -13.20
N PHE A 1262 0.78 10.83 -12.12
CA PHE A 1262 -0.25 11.85 -11.94
C PHE A 1262 0.33 12.96 -11.05
N TRP A 1263 0.33 14.21 -11.53
CA TRP A 1263 0.68 15.39 -10.75
C TRP A 1263 -0.60 16.15 -10.44
N ILE A 1264 -0.72 16.64 -9.20
CA ILE A 1264 -1.75 17.58 -8.78
C ILE A 1264 -1.00 18.67 -8.01
N ASP A 1265 -0.90 19.86 -8.59
CA ASP A 1265 -0.33 21.02 -7.90
C ASP A 1265 -1.37 21.58 -6.91
N LEU A 1266 -0.93 21.78 -5.66
CA LEU A 1266 -1.72 22.47 -4.63
C LEU A 1266 -0.99 23.77 -4.25
N ASN A 1267 -1.23 24.82 -5.03
CA ASN A 1267 -0.75 26.17 -4.73
C ASN A 1267 -1.47 26.72 -3.48
N PHE A 1268 -0.74 26.82 -2.37
CA PHE A 1268 -1.15 27.61 -1.19
C PHE A 1268 -0.80 29.10 -1.37
N GLU A 1269 -1.43 29.76 -2.35
CA GLU A 1269 -1.34 31.22 -2.51
C GLU A 1269 -2.48 31.93 -1.76
N ASN A 1270 -2.27 32.22 -0.47
CA ASN A 1270 -3.05 33.23 0.27
C ASN A 1270 -2.29 33.67 1.55
N GLY A 1271 -1.21 34.44 1.38
CA GLY A 1271 -0.43 34.98 2.49
C GLY A 1271 -0.75 36.45 2.79
N LYS A 1272 -1.02 36.77 4.06
CA LYS A 1272 -0.65 38.03 4.75
C LYS A 1272 -1.01 37.99 6.24
N ALA A 1273 -0.31 38.83 7.02
CA ALA A 1273 -0.48 39.03 8.46
C ALA A 1273 -0.15 37.81 9.35
N LEU A 1274 1.14 37.47 9.40
CA LEU A 1274 1.79 36.90 10.60
C LEU A 1274 3.27 37.32 10.56
N ASP A 1275 3.55 38.42 11.23
CA ASP A 1275 4.88 38.93 11.61
C ASP A 1275 4.68 39.62 12.96
N GLU A 1276 5.72 39.68 13.79
CA GLU A 1276 5.65 39.70 15.27
C GLU A 1276 5.09 38.38 15.87
N GLY A 1277 5.74 37.75 16.87
CA GLY A 1277 7.01 38.16 17.47
C GLY A 1277 7.55 37.37 18.68
N HIS A 1278 6.87 36.32 19.18
CA HIS A 1278 7.33 35.55 20.36
C HIS A 1278 7.22 34.04 20.17
N SER A 1279 8.10 33.29 20.85
CA SER A 1279 8.33 31.86 20.63
C SER A 1279 7.87 30.97 21.79
N LEU A 1280 7.18 29.87 21.48
CA LEU A 1280 7.12 28.66 22.29
C LEU A 1280 6.85 27.43 21.40
#